data_AF-R5J5V1-F1
#
_entry.id   AF-R5J5V1-F1
#
_cell.length_a   1.000
_cell.length_b   1.000
_cell.length_c   1.000
_cell.angle_alpha   90.00
_cell.angle_beta   90.00
_cell.angle_gamma   90.00
#
_symmetry.space_group_name_H-M   'P 1'
#
loop_
_entity.id
_entity.type
_entity.pdbx_description
1 polymer ?
#
loop_
_entity_poly.entity_id
_entity_poly.type
_entity_poly.pdbx_seq_one_letter_code
_entity_poly.pdbx_strand_id
1 'polypeptide(L)'
;MNKFFYSLSLLLFFFLCEELRADTVITEIRTEQLVAPVGIDAPAPRLSWQITSTERNVMQTGYHILVSSSPEKLNKNEGDLWDSGKVQSEDSQWVPYAGKQLKSNMRCYWKVKSYTTAGETPWSTSSMWTMGLLSENRWKGVWIGMDKAFEWDSETQWSRLSARYLRKEFMVGKPVKQATIHIAGLGLYELFINGQRVGEQVLAPVPTDYRKTILYNSFDVTSLLTQNKNAIGVTLGNGRFYTMRQNYKPYKIANFGYPKMRLNLIVEYEDGSSETIASDLSWKLTADGPIRSNNEYDGEEYDARKEMDGWNKIGYDDASWLPVQRVSVPTGTLRASMTPNMKVVDRITPVAIHKIGEKYILDMGQNMAGWIRMKIKGAAGDSIRLRFAELLQPDGELYMDNLRDARVTDTYICRGIEKETTWAPRFVYHGFRYVEVTGYPSPELTDFTGEVVSDEMEHLGTFSCSDSTLNRIYRNAYWGILSNYKGMPVDCPQRNERQPWLGDRVMGCWGESYLFGNGPLYAKWAKDICDAQREDGCIPDVAPAYWNYYSDNMTWPAALLLSCDMMYTQYGNKQPIERHYDAMKRWLKHMREEYMTEDFILTKDKYGDWCLPPESLELIHSRDPERKTDGSLIATAYYLKMLQLMHRFASVQGLEEEARQWGALERKMKDAFNARFLTVKTGTSPVPGHPLYPDSIYYGNNTATANILPLAFGLVPKPYIPEVVKNVVTAIITKNGGHICCGVIGVQWLLRELTRKGYADVAYLLASNRTYPSWGYMAEQGATTIWELWNGNTARPEMNSGNHVMLLGDLLSWCYESLGGIRSSRQQVGFKQIVMKPGFEIQGVSRVNASYKTPYGVVESHWNKTLTHLQWDITIPVNTTAEVYFPDGKVETLGSGTYHYDVEIPTRHKAILKDQFLYEQAAFPECHGATVAETPKGDLVAAFFGGTKERNPDCCIWVCRKVKGSDVWTPPVKVADGVITPTLREACWNPVLFQLPKGELMLFYKRGDKVANWTGWLIRSKNGGKTWSSPEKLPDGFLGPVKNKPEYINGRIICPSSTEGENGWRIHFEISDDRGKTWRKVGPLEADLALLTQHQGGSNAGKAEEEDDPEGGEVVRDKNLKPIYAIQPSLLKHKDGRLQILCRTRNGKLAEAWSADNGDSWTKLRLTEVVNNNSGTDAVTLKDGRHLLVYNDFGALPGTRKGVRTPLSVAISEDGMTWDAAVVLEDSPISQYSYPSVIQGKDGKVHIVYTWRRQRIKYVELDVDQL
;
A
#
# COMPACT_ATOMS: atom_id res chain seq x y z
N MET A 1 0.11 -70.89 -11.79
CA MET A 1 0.98 -71.05 -12.97
C MET A 1 1.21 -69.65 -13.54
N ASN A 2 2.27 -68.99 -13.09
CA ASN A 2 3.61 -68.97 -13.71
C ASN A 2 3.57 -68.21 -15.05
N LYS A 3 4.03 -66.95 -15.07
CA LYS A 3 5.45 -66.58 -15.33
C LYS A 3 5.95 -67.24 -16.61
N PHE A 4 6.06 -66.45 -17.68
CA PHE A 4 7.14 -66.46 -18.69
C PHE A 4 6.68 -65.57 -19.84
N PHE A 5 7.10 -64.29 -19.87
CA PHE A 5 7.31 -63.43 -21.06
C PHE A 5 7.64 -61.99 -20.58
N TYR A 6 8.63 -61.89 -19.70
CA TYR A 6 9.33 -60.64 -19.37
C TYR A 6 10.81 -60.97 -19.50
N SER A 7 11.41 -60.75 -20.68
CA SER A 7 12.86 -60.60 -20.91
C SER A 7 13.18 -60.66 -22.41
N LEU A 8 12.68 -59.71 -23.22
CA LEU A 8 13.34 -59.35 -24.50
C LEU A 8 12.82 -58.05 -25.13
N SER A 9 12.51 -57.03 -24.33
CA SER A 9 12.11 -55.70 -24.86
C SER A 9 12.72 -54.52 -24.10
N LEU A 10 13.68 -54.79 -23.21
CA LEU A 10 14.24 -53.80 -22.28
C LEU A 10 15.66 -53.32 -22.62
N LEU A 11 16.15 -53.59 -23.84
CA LEU A 11 17.54 -53.26 -24.24
C LEU A 11 17.68 -52.53 -25.58
N LEU A 12 16.59 -52.02 -26.15
CA LEU A 12 16.59 -51.24 -27.40
C LEU A 12 15.84 -49.90 -27.30
N PHE A 13 15.64 -49.40 -26.08
CA PHE A 13 15.07 -48.07 -25.79
C PHE A 13 16.05 -47.17 -25.00
N PHE A 14 17.37 -47.40 -25.14
CA PHE A 14 18.42 -46.62 -24.47
C PHE A 14 19.34 -45.83 -25.42
N PHE A 15 18.89 -45.56 -26.65
CA PHE A 15 19.57 -44.64 -27.59
C PHE A 15 18.55 -43.82 -28.39
N LEU A 16 17.64 -43.13 -27.69
CA LEU A 16 16.80 -42.08 -28.26
C LEU A 16 17.15 -40.78 -27.55
N CYS A 17 17.93 -39.96 -28.26
CA CYS A 17 18.23 -38.55 -28.03
C CYS A 17 17.97 -38.01 -26.61
N GLU A 18 19.01 -37.96 -25.78
CA GLU A 18 19.22 -36.76 -24.97
C GLU A 18 19.56 -35.63 -25.95
N GLU A 19 18.54 -34.96 -26.49
CA GLU A 19 18.74 -33.56 -26.85
C GLU A 19 19.03 -32.84 -25.52
N LEU A 20 20.31 -32.53 -25.30
CA LEU A 20 20.73 -31.49 -24.36
C LEU A 20 19.88 -30.25 -24.65
N ARG A 21 18.78 -30.06 -23.90
CA ARG A 21 18.12 -28.76 -23.83
C ARG A 21 19.19 -27.79 -23.37
N ALA A 22 19.49 -26.79 -24.17
CA ALA A 22 20.38 -25.72 -23.73
C ALA A 22 19.81 -25.13 -22.43
N ASP A 23 20.61 -25.12 -21.35
CA ASP A 23 20.19 -24.65 -20.03
C ASP A 23 19.89 -23.14 -20.02
N THR A 24 20.40 -22.40 -21.01
CA THR A 24 20.18 -20.95 -21.15
C THR A 24 19.44 -20.64 -22.47
N VAL A 25 18.27 -20.01 -22.37
CA VAL A 25 17.39 -19.72 -23.52
C VAL A 25 16.85 -18.28 -23.47
N ILE A 26 16.42 -17.79 -24.63
CA ILE A 26 15.71 -16.50 -24.73
C ILE A 26 14.21 -16.72 -24.62
N THR A 27 13.56 -15.87 -23.84
CA THR A 27 12.11 -15.83 -23.64
C THR A 27 11.59 -14.40 -23.76
N GLU A 28 10.25 -14.24 -23.81
CA GLU A 28 9.58 -12.93 -23.67
C GLU A 28 10.09 -11.84 -24.64
N ILE A 29 10.24 -12.18 -25.92
CA ILE A 29 10.70 -11.22 -26.94
C ILE A 29 9.59 -10.24 -27.31
N ARG A 30 9.88 -8.94 -27.25
CA ARG A 30 8.91 -7.85 -27.37
C ARG A 30 9.41 -6.74 -28.29
N THR A 31 8.47 -6.06 -28.93
CA THR A 31 8.73 -4.86 -29.74
C THR A 31 7.96 -3.71 -29.12
N GLU A 32 8.66 -2.64 -28.74
CA GLU A 32 8.08 -1.49 -28.02
C GLU A 32 7.32 -1.93 -26.74
N GLN A 33 7.87 -2.92 -26.01
CA GLN A 33 7.25 -3.63 -24.87
C GLN A 33 5.97 -4.43 -25.16
N LEU A 34 5.48 -4.42 -26.40
CA LEU A 34 4.29 -5.16 -26.81
C LEU A 34 4.64 -6.52 -27.39
N VAL A 35 3.72 -7.48 -27.25
CA VAL A 35 3.81 -8.81 -27.85
C VAL A 35 3.27 -8.75 -29.27
N ALA A 36 4.13 -9.08 -30.24
CA ALA A 36 3.82 -9.15 -31.65
C ALA A 36 2.91 -8.00 -32.19
N PRO A 37 3.25 -6.72 -31.97
CA PRO A 37 2.31 -5.63 -32.20
C PRO A 37 2.01 -5.40 -33.69
N VAL A 38 0.74 -5.13 -33.99
CA VAL A 38 0.26 -4.87 -35.36
C VAL A 38 0.00 -3.38 -35.55
N GLY A 39 0.68 -2.80 -36.54
CA GLY A 39 0.43 -1.45 -37.02
C GLY A 39 1.11 -0.33 -36.23
N ILE A 40 2.32 -0.55 -35.73
CA ILE A 40 3.11 0.45 -34.97
C ILE A 40 3.66 1.57 -35.87
N ASP A 41 3.82 2.79 -35.34
CA ASP A 41 4.34 3.93 -36.10
C ASP A 41 5.75 4.39 -35.68
N ALA A 42 6.40 3.67 -34.75
CA ALA A 42 7.80 3.87 -34.39
C ALA A 42 8.71 3.53 -35.59
N PRO A 43 9.46 4.49 -36.19
CA PRO A 43 10.25 4.25 -37.39
C PRO A 43 11.48 3.36 -37.15
N ALA A 44 12.01 3.37 -35.92
CA ALA A 44 13.03 2.45 -35.42
C ALA A 44 12.48 1.75 -34.16
N PRO A 45 11.65 0.71 -34.32
CA PRO A 45 11.08 -0.01 -33.20
C PRO A 45 12.17 -0.58 -32.30
N ARG A 46 11.96 -0.53 -30.99
CA ARG A 46 12.90 -1.05 -29.99
C ARG A 46 12.54 -2.47 -29.60
N LEU A 47 13.56 -3.33 -29.54
CA LEU A 47 13.45 -4.75 -29.29
C LEU A 47 13.95 -5.07 -27.89
N SER A 48 13.22 -5.93 -27.19
CA SER A 48 13.56 -6.40 -25.85
C SER A 48 13.44 -7.92 -25.78
N TRP A 49 14.26 -8.56 -24.96
CA TRP A 49 14.19 -9.99 -24.69
C TRP A 49 14.65 -10.32 -23.27
N GLN A 50 14.07 -11.36 -22.70
CA GLN A 50 14.54 -11.96 -21.44
C GLN A 50 15.42 -13.17 -21.74
N ILE A 51 16.29 -13.47 -20.80
CA ILE A 51 17.12 -14.67 -20.82
C ILE A 51 16.75 -15.47 -19.56
N THR A 52 16.61 -16.79 -19.68
CA THR A 52 16.40 -17.68 -18.52
C THR A 52 17.50 -18.73 -18.49
N SER A 53 17.97 -19.06 -17.30
CA SER A 53 18.98 -20.08 -17.07
C SER A 53 18.76 -20.77 -15.73
N THR A 54 19.15 -22.04 -15.63
CA THR A 54 19.27 -22.76 -14.34
C THR A 54 20.61 -22.48 -13.65
N GLU A 55 21.59 -21.93 -14.37
CA GLU A 55 22.89 -21.55 -13.83
C GLU A 55 22.83 -20.20 -13.10
N ARG A 56 23.77 -19.98 -12.17
CA ARG A 56 23.96 -18.71 -11.47
C ARG A 56 24.93 -17.79 -12.20
N ASN A 57 24.84 -16.49 -11.95
CA ASN A 57 25.75 -15.46 -12.44
C ASN A 57 25.83 -15.40 -13.98
N VAL A 58 24.73 -15.74 -14.65
CA VAL A 58 24.61 -15.63 -16.10
C VAL A 58 24.35 -14.17 -16.48
N MET A 59 25.25 -13.62 -17.31
CA MET A 59 25.20 -12.27 -17.85
C MET A 59 25.32 -12.30 -19.37
N GLN A 60 24.60 -11.41 -20.06
CA GLN A 60 24.78 -11.24 -21.50
C GLN A 60 26.07 -10.48 -21.77
N THR A 61 26.81 -10.92 -22.77
CA THR A 61 28.04 -10.29 -23.29
C THR A 61 27.88 -9.81 -24.74
N GLY A 62 26.88 -10.32 -25.45
CA GLY A 62 26.51 -9.85 -26.78
C GLY A 62 25.20 -10.45 -27.28
N TYR A 63 24.72 -9.97 -28.41
CA TYR A 63 23.52 -10.48 -29.07
C TYR A 63 23.69 -10.54 -30.58
N HIS A 64 22.78 -11.25 -31.25
CA HIS A 64 22.64 -11.27 -32.70
C HIS A 64 21.15 -11.28 -33.05
N ILE A 65 20.69 -10.26 -33.77
CA ILE A 65 19.31 -10.07 -34.21
C ILE A 65 19.23 -10.26 -35.72
N LEU A 66 18.22 -11.01 -36.16
CA LEU A 66 17.81 -11.09 -37.55
C LEU A 66 16.39 -10.55 -37.69
N VAL A 67 16.18 -9.72 -38.71
CA VAL A 67 14.87 -9.21 -39.13
C VAL A 67 14.70 -9.47 -40.62
N SER A 68 13.60 -10.12 -40.98
CA SER A 68 13.28 -10.53 -42.33
C SER A 68 11.90 -10.03 -42.77
N SER A 69 11.72 -9.87 -44.08
CA SER A 69 10.46 -9.49 -44.72
C SER A 69 9.44 -10.63 -44.81
N SER A 70 9.84 -11.86 -44.48
CA SER A 70 8.98 -13.06 -44.55
C SER A 70 9.46 -14.15 -43.59
N PRO A 71 8.57 -15.01 -43.07
CA PRO A 71 8.95 -16.15 -42.21
C PRO A 71 9.93 -17.11 -42.89
N GLU A 72 9.79 -17.36 -44.20
CA GLU A 72 10.63 -18.31 -44.94
C GLU A 72 12.10 -17.89 -44.95
N LYS A 73 12.36 -16.60 -45.19
CA LYS A 73 13.71 -16.01 -45.09
C LYS A 73 14.27 -16.09 -43.67
N LEU A 74 13.46 -15.73 -42.67
CA LEU A 74 13.90 -15.79 -41.26
C LEU A 74 14.26 -17.23 -40.84
N ASN A 75 13.50 -18.22 -41.31
CA ASN A 75 13.77 -19.64 -41.05
C ASN A 75 15.07 -20.12 -41.69
N LYS A 76 15.49 -19.51 -42.81
CA LYS A 76 16.81 -19.72 -43.45
C LYS A 76 17.94 -18.89 -42.83
N ASN A 77 17.67 -18.15 -41.74
CA ASN A 77 18.59 -17.20 -41.11
C ASN A 77 18.98 -16.02 -42.03
N GLU A 78 18.10 -15.61 -42.95
CA GLU A 78 18.34 -14.49 -43.87
C GLU A 78 17.69 -13.19 -43.34
N GLY A 79 18.47 -12.34 -42.69
CA GLY A 79 18.04 -11.02 -42.20
C GLY A 79 17.98 -9.94 -43.28
N ASP A 80 17.10 -10.09 -44.28
CA ASP A 80 17.08 -9.20 -45.45
C ASP A 80 16.65 -7.75 -45.15
N LEU A 81 15.99 -7.51 -44.01
CA LEU A 81 15.70 -6.16 -43.50
C LEU A 81 16.80 -5.69 -42.54
N TRP A 82 17.26 -6.58 -41.66
CA TRP A 82 18.37 -6.33 -40.74
C TRP A 82 19.07 -7.63 -40.34
N ASP A 83 20.39 -7.60 -40.34
CA ASP A 83 21.25 -8.56 -39.66
C ASP A 83 22.23 -7.74 -38.83
N SER A 84 22.15 -7.85 -37.50
CA SER A 84 23.04 -7.08 -36.62
C SER A 84 24.46 -7.62 -36.59
N GLY A 85 24.70 -8.84 -37.09
CA GLY A 85 25.86 -9.64 -36.71
C GLY A 85 25.93 -9.85 -35.19
N LYS A 86 27.07 -10.33 -34.71
CA LYS A 86 27.38 -10.37 -33.28
C LYS A 86 27.73 -8.97 -32.79
N VAL A 87 26.87 -8.38 -31.96
CA VAL A 87 27.11 -7.10 -31.28
C VAL A 87 27.58 -7.39 -29.85
N GLN A 88 28.72 -6.83 -29.45
CA GLN A 88 29.20 -6.88 -28.07
C GLN A 88 28.45 -5.84 -27.24
N SER A 89 27.50 -6.29 -26.43
CA SER A 89 26.69 -5.46 -25.53
C SER A 89 25.96 -6.32 -24.52
N GLU A 90 25.84 -5.82 -23.29
CA GLU A 90 25.01 -6.41 -22.25
C GLU A 90 23.52 -6.02 -22.33
N ASP A 91 23.16 -5.15 -23.28
CA ASP A 91 21.78 -4.66 -23.45
C ASP A 91 20.88 -5.76 -24.00
N SER A 92 19.81 -6.06 -23.27
CA SER A 92 18.71 -6.90 -23.74
C SER A 92 17.36 -6.18 -23.74
N GLN A 93 17.36 -4.89 -23.39
CA GLN A 93 16.17 -4.06 -23.31
C GLN A 93 16.30 -2.85 -24.22
N TRP A 94 15.21 -2.49 -24.90
CA TRP A 94 15.09 -1.26 -25.68
C TRP A 94 16.11 -1.09 -26.82
N VAL A 95 16.61 -2.20 -27.39
CA VAL A 95 17.59 -2.18 -28.48
C VAL A 95 16.93 -1.67 -29.77
N PRO A 96 17.32 -0.49 -30.29
CA PRO A 96 16.66 0.09 -31.45
C PRO A 96 16.96 -0.70 -32.72
N TYR A 97 15.95 -0.92 -33.55
CA TYR A 97 16.11 -1.43 -34.90
C TYR A 97 17.06 -0.53 -35.72
N ALA A 98 18.13 -1.12 -36.25
CA ALA A 98 19.18 -0.42 -37.00
C ALA A 98 19.32 -0.91 -38.45
N GLY A 99 18.25 -1.51 -39.00
CA GLY A 99 18.24 -2.05 -40.37
C GLY A 99 17.75 -1.07 -41.43
N LYS A 100 17.29 -1.62 -42.55
CA LYS A 100 16.71 -0.87 -43.68
C LYS A 100 15.46 -0.11 -43.26
N GLN A 101 15.21 1.05 -43.88
CA GLN A 101 14.00 1.83 -43.64
C GLN A 101 12.72 1.00 -43.86
N LEU A 102 11.87 0.96 -42.84
CA LEU A 102 10.60 0.24 -42.84
C LEU A 102 9.52 1.02 -43.61
N LYS A 103 8.64 0.32 -44.33
CA LYS A 103 7.56 0.92 -45.13
C LYS A 103 6.20 0.74 -44.46
N SER A 104 5.23 1.58 -44.81
CA SER A 104 3.84 1.44 -44.33
C SER A 104 3.27 0.06 -44.62
N ASN A 105 2.52 -0.51 -43.67
CA ASN A 105 1.92 -1.86 -43.74
C ASN A 105 2.93 -3.02 -43.89
N MET A 106 4.24 -2.78 -43.75
CA MET A 106 5.25 -3.83 -43.86
C MET A 106 5.21 -4.75 -42.63
N ARG A 107 5.10 -6.06 -42.86
CA ARG A 107 5.34 -7.07 -41.82
C ARG A 107 6.84 -7.35 -41.69
N CYS A 108 7.32 -7.39 -40.46
CA CYS A 108 8.70 -7.68 -40.11
C CYS A 108 8.71 -8.87 -39.17
N TYR A 109 9.48 -9.90 -39.48
CA TYR A 109 9.65 -11.08 -38.64
C TYR A 109 11.05 -11.05 -38.07
N TRP A 110 11.20 -11.34 -36.79
CA TRP A 110 12.50 -11.25 -36.14
C TRP A 110 12.73 -12.36 -35.14
N LYS A 111 14.01 -12.64 -34.90
CA LYS A 111 14.49 -13.51 -33.83
C LYS A 111 15.84 -13.01 -33.35
N VAL A 112 16.20 -13.41 -32.14
CA VAL A 112 17.45 -13.01 -31.50
C VAL A 112 18.11 -14.24 -30.87
N LYS A 113 19.43 -14.25 -30.81
CA LYS A 113 20.20 -15.13 -29.92
C LYS A 113 21.16 -14.30 -29.10
N SER A 114 21.58 -14.82 -27.96
CA SER A 114 22.43 -14.13 -27.00
C SER A 114 23.72 -14.91 -26.76
N TYR A 115 24.80 -14.19 -26.50
CA TYR A 115 26.06 -14.74 -26.03
C TYR A 115 26.19 -14.39 -24.57
N THR A 116 26.27 -15.39 -23.71
CA THR A 116 26.28 -15.20 -22.25
C THR A 116 27.56 -15.76 -21.64
N THR A 117 27.78 -15.49 -20.35
CA THR A 117 28.84 -16.13 -19.56
C THR A 117 28.68 -17.66 -19.45
N ALA A 118 27.47 -18.20 -19.67
CA ALA A 118 27.16 -19.63 -19.73
C ALA A 118 27.17 -20.20 -21.16
N GLY A 119 27.67 -19.44 -22.15
CA GLY A 119 27.72 -19.84 -23.55
C GLY A 119 26.63 -19.20 -24.42
N GLU A 120 26.52 -19.69 -25.64
CA GLU A 120 25.60 -19.19 -26.66
C GLU A 120 24.21 -19.81 -26.51
N THR A 121 23.17 -18.97 -26.54
CA THR A 121 21.79 -19.46 -26.58
C THR A 121 21.42 -19.95 -27.98
N PRO A 122 20.47 -20.89 -28.10
CA PRO A 122 19.74 -21.07 -29.35
C PRO A 122 19.09 -19.76 -29.82
N TRP A 123 18.73 -19.69 -31.10
CA TRP A 123 17.82 -18.67 -31.58
C TRP A 123 16.50 -18.72 -30.81
N SER A 124 15.97 -17.55 -30.45
CA SER A 124 14.63 -17.42 -29.90
C SER A 124 13.59 -17.98 -30.88
N THR A 125 12.40 -18.28 -30.36
CA THR A 125 11.22 -18.37 -31.23
C THR A 125 11.08 -17.08 -32.04
N SER A 126 10.59 -17.16 -33.27
CA SER A 126 10.33 -15.96 -34.07
C SER A 126 9.17 -15.16 -33.50
N SER A 127 9.31 -13.84 -33.49
CA SER A 127 8.22 -12.89 -33.27
C SER A 127 8.10 -11.96 -34.47
N MET A 128 7.17 -11.04 -34.43
CA MET A 128 6.90 -10.14 -35.55
C MET A 128 6.42 -8.78 -35.08
N TRP A 129 6.45 -7.79 -35.97
CA TRP A 129 5.63 -6.60 -35.85
C TRP A 129 5.18 -6.16 -37.24
N THR A 130 4.10 -5.39 -37.31
CA THR A 130 3.67 -4.74 -38.56
C THR A 130 3.77 -3.24 -38.42
N MET A 131 4.27 -2.55 -39.43
CA MET A 131 4.23 -1.09 -39.48
C MET A 131 2.82 -0.59 -39.80
N GLY A 132 2.40 0.48 -39.13
CA GLY A 132 1.17 1.17 -39.45
C GLY A 132 1.25 2.00 -40.72
N LEU A 133 0.28 2.89 -40.90
CA LEU A 133 0.28 3.90 -41.95
C LEU A 133 1.09 5.11 -41.49
N LEU A 134 2.40 5.08 -41.77
CA LEU A 134 3.42 6.09 -41.38
C LEU A 134 3.14 7.54 -41.83
N SER A 135 2.10 7.79 -42.62
CA SER A 135 1.67 9.12 -43.03
C SER A 135 0.19 9.12 -43.43
N GLU A 136 -0.49 10.24 -43.21
CA GLU A 136 -1.89 10.40 -43.61
C GLU A 136 -2.11 10.27 -45.13
N ASN A 137 -1.10 10.53 -45.95
CA ASN A 137 -1.19 10.35 -47.40
C ASN A 137 -1.26 8.88 -47.84
N ARG A 138 -1.03 7.93 -46.93
CA ARG A 138 -1.18 6.48 -47.18
C ARG A 138 -2.59 5.97 -46.92
N TRP A 139 -3.45 6.81 -46.35
CA TRP A 139 -4.87 6.49 -46.19
C TRP A 139 -5.63 6.74 -47.49
N LYS A 140 -6.31 5.72 -48.02
CA LYS A 140 -7.21 5.87 -49.16
C LYS A 140 -8.65 6.14 -48.72
N GLY A 141 -9.03 5.65 -47.54
CA GLY A 141 -10.31 5.97 -46.92
C GLY A 141 -10.48 7.46 -46.65
N VAL A 142 -11.72 7.93 -46.81
CA VAL A 142 -12.16 9.24 -46.34
C VAL A 142 -12.95 9.08 -45.04
N TRP A 143 -13.05 10.16 -44.27
CA TRP A 143 -13.90 10.19 -43.08
C TRP A 143 -15.37 10.10 -43.49
N ILE A 144 -16.06 9.07 -43.00
CA ILE A 144 -17.47 8.83 -43.25
C ILE A 144 -18.25 8.71 -41.95
N GLY A 145 -19.52 9.11 -41.99
CA GLY A 145 -20.40 9.11 -40.83
C GLY A 145 -21.61 9.97 -41.10
N MET A 146 -22.13 10.62 -40.05
CA MET A 146 -23.16 11.64 -40.17
C MET A 146 -23.04 12.63 -38.99
N ASP A 147 -22.82 13.91 -39.29
CA ASP A 147 -22.58 14.96 -38.28
C ASP A 147 -23.89 15.59 -37.79
N LYS A 148 -24.86 14.75 -37.38
CA LYS A 148 -26.13 15.20 -36.78
C LYS A 148 -26.79 14.12 -35.92
N ALA A 149 -27.62 14.54 -34.98
CA ALA A 149 -28.60 13.69 -34.30
C ALA A 149 -29.75 13.27 -35.25
N PHE A 150 -30.40 12.14 -34.96
CA PHE A 150 -31.66 11.72 -35.57
C PHE A 150 -32.86 12.27 -34.79
N GLU A 151 -34.06 12.21 -35.36
CA GLU A 151 -35.29 12.79 -34.79
C GLU A 151 -35.63 12.22 -33.39
N TRP A 152 -35.28 10.97 -33.11
CA TRP A 152 -35.51 10.31 -31.81
C TRP A 152 -34.37 10.50 -30.80
N ASP A 153 -33.25 11.09 -31.22
CA ASP A 153 -32.14 11.38 -30.32
C ASP A 153 -32.42 12.65 -29.50
N SER A 154 -31.70 12.85 -28.40
CA SER A 154 -31.87 13.99 -27.51
C SER A 154 -30.50 14.49 -27.03
N GLU A 155 -30.26 15.80 -27.17
CA GLU A 155 -28.99 16.45 -26.82
C GLU A 155 -29.11 17.33 -25.56
N THR A 156 -29.75 16.79 -24.53
CA THR A 156 -29.94 17.44 -23.22
C THR A 156 -28.81 17.13 -22.24
N GLN A 157 -28.94 17.56 -20.98
CA GLN A 157 -28.07 17.10 -19.89
C GLN A 157 -28.07 15.57 -19.75
N TRP A 158 -29.11 14.84 -20.15
CA TRP A 158 -29.06 13.37 -20.20
C TRP A 158 -29.15 12.95 -21.66
N SER A 159 -28.09 13.26 -22.41
CA SER A 159 -28.09 13.03 -23.86
C SER A 159 -28.30 11.55 -24.17
N ARG A 160 -29.18 11.30 -25.15
CA ARG A 160 -29.45 10.00 -25.76
C ARG A 160 -29.11 10.11 -27.23
N LEU A 161 -28.02 9.48 -27.63
CA LEU A 161 -27.59 9.42 -29.03
C LEU A 161 -27.43 7.95 -29.42
N SER A 162 -28.19 7.52 -30.42
CA SER A 162 -28.18 6.17 -30.97
C SER A 162 -26.85 5.80 -31.62
N ALA A 163 -26.46 4.53 -31.53
CA ALA A 163 -25.24 4.04 -32.18
C ALA A 163 -25.40 4.06 -33.71
N ARG A 164 -24.31 4.31 -34.43
CA ARG A 164 -24.31 4.31 -35.90
C ARG A 164 -23.78 2.98 -36.43
N TYR A 165 -24.52 2.32 -37.30
CA TYR A 165 -24.14 1.07 -37.97
C TYR A 165 -23.75 1.40 -39.40
N LEU A 166 -22.57 0.96 -39.82
CA LEU A 166 -22.01 1.19 -41.15
C LEU A 166 -21.64 -0.15 -41.78
N ARG A 167 -22.02 -0.37 -43.04
CA ARG A 167 -21.67 -1.62 -43.75
C ARG A 167 -21.26 -1.39 -45.19
N LYS A 168 -20.49 -2.34 -45.72
CA LYS A 168 -20.15 -2.46 -47.14
C LYS A 168 -19.88 -3.91 -47.51
N GLU A 169 -20.41 -4.33 -48.66
CA GLU A 169 -19.97 -5.56 -49.34
C GLU A 169 -18.91 -5.23 -50.38
N PHE A 170 -17.94 -6.13 -50.56
CA PHE A 170 -16.84 -5.97 -51.50
C PHE A 170 -16.36 -7.33 -52.01
N MET A 171 -15.59 -7.31 -53.10
CA MET A 171 -15.04 -8.52 -53.74
C MET A 171 -13.54 -8.60 -53.48
N VAL A 172 -13.07 -9.80 -53.14
CA VAL A 172 -11.65 -10.18 -53.13
C VAL A 172 -11.47 -11.27 -54.18
N GLY A 173 -10.86 -10.92 -55.30
CA GLY A 173 -10.87 -11.75 -56.51
C GLY A 173 -9.73 -12.77 -56.61
N LYS A 174 -8.67 -12.61 -55.82
CA LYS A 174 -7.45 -13.42 -55.89
C LYS A 174 -7.12 -14.09 -54.55
N PRO A 175 -6.29 -15.16 -54.53
CA PRO A 175 -5.79 -15.76 -53.29
C PRO A 175 -5.04 -14.75 -52.42
N VAL A 176 -5.52 -14.57 -51.18
CA VAL A 176 -4.97 -13.62 -50.20
C VAL A 176 -3.73 -14.21 -49.56
N LYS A 177 -2.62 -13.48 -49.64
CA LYS A 177 -1.40 -13.77 -48.88
C LYS A 177 -1.49 -13.23 -47.46
N GLN A 178 -1.91 -11.97 -47.33
CA GLN A 178 -2.13 -11.33 -46.03
C GLN A 178 -3.08 -10.14 -46.15
N ALA A 179 -3.81 -9.84 -45.08
CA ALA A 179 -4.67 -8.68 -45.00
C ALA A 179 -4.57 -7.99 -43.63
N THR A 180 -4.39 -6.67 -43.66
CA THR A 180 -4.34 -5.83 -42.46
C THR A 180 -5.42 -4.77 -42.56
N ILE A 181 -6.22 -4.61 -41.51
CA ILE A 181 -7.20 -3.53 -41.41
C ILE A 181 -6.69 -2.47 -40.45
N HIS A 182 -6.77 -1.20 -40.85
CA HIS A 182 -6.50 -0.03 -40.03
C HIS A 182 -7.79 0.76 -39.87
N ILE A 183 -8.22 1.01 -38.63
CA ILE A 183 -9.49 1.66 -38.33
C ILE A 183 -9.32 2.74 -37.27
N ALA A 184 -9.83 3.95 -37.57
CA ALA A 184 -10.03 5.02 -36.62
C ALA A 184 -11.54 5.26 -36.47
N GLY A 185 -12.16 4.65 -35.46
CA GLY A 185 -13.55 4.91 -35.08
C GLY A 185 -13.61 5.97 -33.99
N LEU A 186 -13.98 7.19 -34.32
CA LEU A 186 -14.09 8.28 -33.35
C LEU A 186 -15.39 8.16 -32.56
N GLY A 187 -15.25 8.23 -31.24
CA GLY A 187 -16.23 7.76 -30.28
C GLY A 187 -15.74 6.45 -29.71
N LEU A 188 -16.43 5.35 -30.03
CA LEU A 188 -15.98 3.98 -29.82
C LEU A 188 -16.40 3.15 -31.03
N TYR A 189 -15.82 1.97 -31.25
CA TYR A 189 -16.26 1.07 -32.31
C TYR A 189 -16.23 -0.42 -31.96
N GLU A 190 -17.06 -1.17 -32.68
CA GLU A 190 -16.91 -2.62 -32.89
C GLU A 190 -16.82 -2.88 -34.39
N LEU A 191 -15.88 -3.75 -34.79
CA LEU A 191 -15.61 -4.08 -36.20
C LEU A 191 -15.93 -5.55 -36.44
N PHE A 192 -16.58 -5.83 -37.57
CA PHE A 192 -16.97 -7.18 -38.00
C PHE A 192 -16.58 -7.42 -39.45
N ILE A 193 -16.13 -8.64 -39.74
CA ILE A 193 -15.90 -9.14 -41.11
C ILE A 193 -16.63 -10.48 -41.24
N ASN A 194 -17.51 -10.60 -42.24
CA ASN A 194 -18.29 -11.81 -42.52
C ASN A 194 -19.03 -12.37 -41.29
N GLY A 195 -19.58 -11.47 -40.47
CA GLY A 195 -20.29 -11.81 -39.22
C GLY A 195 -19.39 -12.10 -38.02
N GLN A 196 -18.07 -12.16 -38.16
CA GLN A 196 -17.13 -12.37 -37.06
C GLN A 196 -16.58 -11.04 -36.54
N ARG A 197 -16.54 -10.87 -35.22
CA ARG A 197 -15.94 -9.69 -34.56
C ARG A 197 -14.42 -9.71 -34.75
N VAL A 198 -13.84 -8.57 -35.12
CA VAL A 198 -12.38 -8.43 -35.26
C VAL A 198 -11.78 -8.09 -33.91
N GLY A 199 -11.01 -9.04 -33.37
CA GLY A 199 -10.35 -8.91 -32.07
C GLY A 199 -11.32 -8.99 -30.88
N GLU A 200 -10.75 -8.83 -29.68
CA GLU A 200 -11.46 -8.97 -28.41
C GLU A 200 -11.59 -7.65 -27.65
N GLN A 201 -10.99 -6.58 -28.17
CA GLN A 201 -11.02 -5.26 -27.55
C GLN A 201 -12.45 -4.78 -27.30
N VAL A 202 -12.63 -4.07 -26.20
CA VAL A 202 -13.85 -3.33 -25.89
C VAL A 202 -13.50 -1.86 -25.74
N LEU A 203 -14.49 -0.97 -25.89
CA LEU A 203 -14.29 0.46 -25.73
C LEU A 203 -13.10 1.02 -26.54
N ALA A 204 -12.89 0.50 -27.76
CA ALA A 204 -11.81 0.93 -28.65
C ALA A 204 -12.25 2.10 -29.55
N PRO A 205 -11.34 3.00 -29.96
CA PRO A 205 -9.95 3.12 -29.53
C PRO A 205 -9.86 3.76 -28.13
N VAL A 206 -8.67 3.69 -27.51
CA VAL A 206 -8.41 4.40 -26.25
C VAL A 206 -8.58 5.92 -26.42
N PRO A 207 -9.09 6.64 -25.41
CA PRO A 207 -9.48 8.03 -25.54
C PRO A 207 -8.27 8.98 -25.53
N THR A 208 -8.33 10.07 -26.30
CA THR A 208 -7.29 11.13 -26.36
C THR A 208 -7.93 12.51 -26.39
N ASP A 209 -7.13 13.58 -26.39
CA ASP A 209 -7.61 14.87 -26.88
C ASP A 209 -7.72 14.81 -28.40
N TYR A 210 -8.93 14.58 -28.91
CA TYR A 210 -9.20 14.39 -30.34
C TYR A 210 -8.92 15.64 -31.19
N ARG A 211 -8.66 16.80 -30.57
CA ARG A 211 -8.21 18.01 -31.28
C ARG A 211 -6.74 17.93 -31.68
N LYS A 212 -5.97 17.04 -31.06
CA LYS A 212 -4.51 16.93 -31.20
C LYS A 212 -4.10 15.57 -31.74
N THR A 213 -4.63 14.49 -31.18
CA THR A 213 -4.25 13.12 -31.52
C THR A 213 -5.49 12.26 -31.74
N ILE A 214 -5.49 11.50 -32.83
CA ILE A 214 -6.49 10.46 -33.13
C ILE A 214 -5.76 9.14 -33.24
N LEU A 215 -6.12 8.18 -32.39
CA LEU A 215 -5.54 6.85 -32.46
C LEU A 215 -6.35 5.95 -33.39
N TYR A 216 -5.64 5.19 -34.22
CA TYR A 216 -6.21 4.09 -34.98
C TYR A 216 -5.65 2.76 -34.49
N ASN A 217 -6.48 1.71 -34.56
CA ASN A 217 -6.05 0.35 -34.29
C ASN A 217 -5.77 -0.38 -35.61
N SER A 218 -4.92 -1.39 -35.54
CA SER A 218 -4.63 -2.26 -36.67
C SER A 218 -4.77 -3.72 -36.28
N PHE A 219 -5.32 -4.54 -37.18
CA PHE A 219 -5.51 -5.97 -36.95
C PHE A 219 -5.12 -6.77 -38.18
N ASP A 220 -4.53 -7.95 -37.94
CA ASP A 220 -4.45 -8.98 -38.96
C ASP A 220 -5.84 -9.60 -39.14
N VAL A 221 -6.37 -9.53 -40.35
CA VAL A 221 -7.69 -10.06 -40.71
C VAL A 221 -7.62 -11.08 -41.85
N THR A 222 -6.42 -11.60 -42.13
CA THR A 222 -6.17 -12.54 -43.23
C THR A 222 -7.13 -13.71 -43.20
N SER A 223 -7.32 -14.34 -42.04
CA SER A 223 -8.18 -15.52 -41.85
C SER A 223 -9.68 -15.22 -41.90
N LEU A 224 -10.09 -13.95 -41.87
CA LEU A 224 -11.49 -13.55 -41.87
C LEU A 224 -12.04 -13.30 -43.28
N LEU A 225 -11.15 -13.18 -44.27
CA LEU A 225 -11.52 -12.97 -45.66
C LEU A 225 -11.75 -14.29 -46.39
N THR A 226 -12.68 -14.26 -47.34
CA THR A 226 -12.92 -15.35 -48.29
C THR A 226 -12.57 -14.87 -49.70
N GLN A 227 -12.14 -15.79 -50.57
CA GLN A 227 -11.96 -15.49 -51.99
C GLN A 227 -13.34 -15.41 -52.66
N ASN A 228 -13.96 -14.22 -52.64
CA ASN A 228 -15.13 -13.75 -53.40
C ASN A 228 -15.77 -12.57 -52.63
N LYS A 229 -17.09 -12.58 -52.43
CA LYS A 229 -17.85 -11.57 -51.70
C LYS A 229 -17.52 -11.64 -50.23
N ASN A 230 -17.26 -10.49 -49.65
CA ASN A 230 -17.06 -10.28 -48.24
C ASN A 230 -17.93 -9.11 -47.77
N ALA A 231 -18.26 -9.07 -46.49
CA ALA A 231 -18.94 -7.95 -45.85
C ALA A 231 -18.11 -7.44 -44.67
N ILE A 232 -17.97 -6.11 -44.56
CA ILE A 232 -17.47 -5.45 -43.35
C ILE A 232 -18.63 -4.67 -42.72
N GLY A 233 -18.78 -4.80 -41.41
CA GLY A 233 -19.69 -4.02 -40.59
C GLY A 233 -18.94 -3.28 -39.47
N VAL A 234 -19.32 -2.04 -39.18
CA VAL A 234 -18.80 -1.26 -38.06
C VAL A 234 -19.96 -0.66 -37.28
N THR A 235 -19.98 -0.87 -35.97
CA THR A 235 -20.86 -0.13 -35.06
C THR A 235 -20.04 0.97 -34.40
N LEU A 236 -20.54 2.20 -34.39
CA LEU A 236 -19.91 3.35 -33.72
C LEU A 236 -20.73 3.77 -32.50
N GLY A 237 -20.07 3.77 -31.34
CA GLY A 237 -20.56 4.33 -30.09
C GLY A 237 -20.08 5.77 -29.88
N ASN A 238 -20.63 6.44 -28.88
CA ASN A 238 -20.46 7.86 -28.61
C ASN A 238 -19.11 8.16 -27.91
N GLY A 239 -18.76 7.36 -26.90
CA GLY A 239 -17.51 7.50 -26.14
C GLY A 239 -17.29 8.89 -25.55
N ARG A 240 -16.02 9.33 -25.49
CA ARG A 240 -15.65 10.71 -25.11
C ARG A 240 -15.68 11.69 -26.27
N PHE A 241 -15.85 11.20 -27.51
CA PHE A 241 -15.84 12.04 -28.70
C PHE A 241 -17.14 12.86 -28.80
N TYR A 242 -18.28 12.18 -28.72
CA TYR A 242 -19.56 12.82 -28.47
C TYR A 242 -19.74 12.99 -26.98
N THR A 243 -19.66 14.24 -26.52
CA THR A 243 -19.63 14.52 -25.10
C THR A 243 -21.02 14.45 -24.50
N MET A 244 -21.26 13.46 -23.64
CA MET A 244 -22.58 13.13 -23.07
C MET A 244 -23.30 14.26 -22.36
N ARG A 245 -22.56 15.30 -21.93
CA ARG A 245 -23.05 16.48 -21.22
C ARG A 245 -22.74 17.79 -21.98
N GLN A 246 -22.52 17.75 -23.30
CA GLN A 246 -22.01 18.85 -24.12
C GLN A 246 -22.70 20.21 -23.90
N ASN A 247 -24.03 20.24 -23.78
CA ASN A 247 -24.81 21.47 -23.68
C ASN A 247 -25.10 21.91 -22.23
N TYR A 248 -24.69 21.12 -21.23
CA TYR A 248 -24.97 21.43 -19.83
C TYR A 248 -24.01 22.50 -19.28
N LYS A 249 -22.72 22.38 -19.58
CA LYS A 249 -21.66 23.34 -19.17
C LYS A 249 -20.61 23.49 -20.27
N PRO A 250 -20.95 24.06 -21.43
CA PRO A 250 -20.05 24.13 -22.60
C PRO A 250 -18.78 24.95 -22.36
N TYR A 251 -18.79 25.89 -21.40
CA TYR A 251 -17.59 26.62 -20.98
C TYR A 251 -16.56 25.74 -20.26
N LYS A 252 -17.03 24.67 -19.60
CA LYS A 252 -16.20 23.72 -18.84
C LYS A 252 -15.85 22.48 -19.67
N ILE A 253 -16.81 21.92 -20.40
CA ILE A 253 -16.73 20.58 -20.98
C ILE A 253 -16.48 20.70 -22.49
N ALA A 254 -15.37 20.13 -22.97
CA ALA A 254 -15.05 20.08 -24.39
C ALA A 254 -15.95 19.06 -25.11
N ASN A 255 -16.41 19.40 -26.33
CA ASN A 255 -17.09 18.48 -27.24
C ASN A 255 -16.36 18.43 -28.59
N PHE A 256 -16.26 17.24 -29.19
CA PHE A 256 -15.43 17.02 -30.38
C PHE A 256 -16.25 16.73 -31.65
N GLY A 257 -17.45 16.14 -31.52
CA GLY A 257 -18.38 15.93 -32.62
C GLY A 257 -19.17 14.63 -32.53
N TYR A 258 -19.76 14.21 -33.64
CA TYR A 258 -20.54 12.96 -33.74
C TYR A 258 -19.68 11.77 -34.17
N PRO A 259 -20.05 10.54 -33.78
CA PRO A 259 -19.28 9.35 -34.15
C PRO A 259 -19.09 9.22 -35.66
N LYS A 260 -17.85 8.98 -36.07
CA LYS A 260 -17.41 8.88 -37.47
C LYS A 260 -16.20 7.97 -37.59
N MET A 261 -15.93 7.47 -38.80
CA MET A 261 -14.80 6.57 -39.00
C MET A 261 -13.98 6.85 -40.25
N ARG A 262 -12.73 6.40 -40.21
CA ARG A 262 -11.85 6.24 -41.37
C ARG A 262 -11.24 4.84 -41.33
N LEU A 263 -11.23 4.15 -42.47
CA LEU A 263 -10.81 2.75 -42.55
C LEU A 263 -10.04 2.47 -43.85
N ASN A 264 -8.99 1.66 -43.72
CA ASN A 264 -8.28 1.02 -44.81
C ASN A 264 -8.16 -0.48 -44.49
N LEU A 265 -8.71 -1.36 -45.34
CA LEU A 265 -8.34 -2.77 -45.40
C LEU A 265 -7.36 -2.95 -46.56
N ILE A 266 -6.11 -3.29 -46.25
CA ILE A 266 -5.06 -3.54 -47.24
C ILE A 266 -4.91 -5.05 -47.40
N VAL A 267 -5.16 -5.54 -48.62
CA VAL A 267 -5.05 -6.96 -48.98
C VAL A 267 -3.87 -7.11 -49.92
N GLU A 268 -2.95 -7.99 -49.56
CA GLU A 268 -1.82 -8.39 -50.39
C GLU A 268 -2.04 -9.81 -50.86
N TYR A 269 -1.81 -10.04 -52.14
CA TYR A 269 -2.11 -11.29 -52.82
C TYR A 269 -0.85 -12.15 -53.02
N GLU A 270 -1.04 -13.45 -53.26
CA GLU A 270 0.07 -14.38 -53.49
C GLU A 270 0.89 -14.05 -54.75
N ASP A 271 0.27 -13.38 -55.74
CA ASP A 271 0.93 -12.91 -56.97
C ASP A 271 1.77 -11.63 -56.78
N GLY A 272 1.82 -11.09 -55.55
CA GLY A 272 2.57 -9.89 -55.19
C GLY A 272 1.83 -8.57 -55.44
N SER A 273 0.63 -8.60 -56.03
CA SER A 273 -0.22 -7.40 -56.15
C SER A 273 -0.92 -7.08 -54.83
N SER A 274 -1.43 -5.84 -54.69
CA SER A 274 -2.21 -5.44 -53.52
C SER A 274 -3.40 -4.56 -53.89
N GLU A 275 -4.43 -4.61 -53.05
CA GLU A 275 -5.61 -3.76 -53.16
C GLU A 275 -5.93 -3.12 -51.80
N THR A 276 -6.75 -2.07 -51.83
CA THR A 276 -7.20 -1.38 -50.61
C THR A 276 -8.69 -1.16 -50.68
N ILE A 277 -9.41 -1.74 -49.74
CA ILE A 277 -10.83 -1.49 -49.52
C ILE A 277 -10.93 -0.39 -48.47
N ALA A 278 -11.51 0.74 -48.86
CA ALA A 278 -11.49 1.97 -48.08
C ALA A 278 -12.89 2.37 -47.59
N SER A 279 -12.94 3.18 -46.52
CA SER A 279 -14.12 3.96 -46.16
C SER A 279 -14.40 5.02 -47.23
N ASP A 280 -15.53 4.93 -47.92
CA ASP A 280 -15.92 5.80 -49.03
C ASP A 280 -17.46 5.94 -49.11
N LEU A 281 -17.97 6.63 -50.12
CA LEU A 281 -19.41 6.89 -50.27
C LEU A 281 -20.24 5.67 -50.72
N SER A 282 -19.61 4.52 -51.00
CA SER A 282 -20.35 3.28 -51.29
C SER A 282 -20.80 2.54 -50.02
N TRP A 283 -20.33 2.96 -48.85
CA TRP A 283 -20.83 2.46 -47.58
C TRP A 283 -22.25 2.98 -47.31
N LYS A 284 -23.02 2.16 -46.59
CA LYS A 284 -24.34 2.55 -46.08
C LYS A 284 -24.31 2.72 -44.58
N LEU A 285 -25.24 3.52 -44.07
CA LEU A 285 -25.36 3.87 -42.65
C LEU A 285 -26.82 3.81 -42.18
N THR A 286 -27.02 3.33 -40.96
CA THR A 286 -28.27 3.54 -40.21
C THR A 286 -27.97 3.83 -38.74
N ALA A 287 -28.84 4.59 -38.08
CA ALA A 287 -28.87 4.68 -36.62
C ALA A 287 -30.14 4.04 -36.04
N ASP A 288 -30.99 3.43 -36.88
CA ASP A 288 -32.18 2.73 -36.43
C ASP A 288 -31.89 1.27 -36.00
N GLY A 289 -30.77 1.05 -35.32
CA GLY A 289 -30.38 -0.25 -34.77
C GLY A 289 -30.79 -0.44 -33.31
N PRO A 290 -30.34 -1.54 -32.68
CA PRO A 290 -30.77 -1.91 -31.33
C PRO A 290 -30.18 -1.03 -30.22
N ILE A 291 -28.94 -0.56 -30.33
CA ILE A 291 -28.36 0.37 -29.33
C ILE A 291 -28.94 1.77 -29.53
N ARG A 292 -29.94 2.13 -28.71
CA ARG A 292 -30.70 3.39 -28.79
C ARG A 292 -30.04 4.55 -28.06
N SER A 293 -29.25 4.23 -27.03
CA SER A 293 -28.42 5.19 -26.31
C SER A 293 -27.22 4.46 -25.75
N ASN A 294 -26.05 5.08 -25.78
CA ASN A 294 -24.87 4.62 -25.05
C ASN A 294 -24.18 5.85 -24.48
N ASN A 295 -24.34 6.06 -23.18
CA ASN A 295 -23.85 7.23 -22.49
C ASN A 295 -22.96 6.78 -21.33
N GLU A 296 -21.70 7.21 -21.34
CA GLU A 296 -20.72 6.74 -20.36
C GLU A 296 -21.21 6.88 -18.92
N TYR A 297 -21.90 7.97 -18.57
CA TYR A 297 -22.39 8.20 -17.21
C TYR A 297 -23.77 7.61 -16.95
N ASP A 298 -24.64 7.59 -17.96
CA ASP A 298 -26.06 7.31 -17.77
C ASP A 298 -26.45 5.85 -18.09
N GLY A 299 -25.64 5.13 -18.86
CA GLY A 299 -25.83 3.72 -19.24
C GLY A 299 -26.27 3.49 -20.69
N GLU A 300 -26.50 2.22 -21.03
CA GLU A 300 -26.87 1.77 -22.38
C GLU A 300 -28.35 1.36 -22.44
N GLU A 301 -29.04 1.81 -23.48
CA GLU A 301 -30.40 1.36 -23.80
C GLU A 301 -30.37 0.53 -25.09
N TYR A 302 -30.79 -0.72 -24.98
CA TYR A 302 -30.78 -1.71 -26.05
C TYR A 302 -32.21 -2.18 -26.35
N ASP A 303 -32.71 -1.94 -27.56
CA ASP A 303 -34.00 -2.44 -28.03
C ASP A 303 -33.80 -3.63 -28.98
N ALA A 304 -33.93 -4.85 -28.45
CA ALA A 304 -33.68 -6.07 -29.23
C ALA A 304 -34.69 -6.24 -30.38
N ARG A 305 -35.85 -5.60 -30.33
CA ARG A 305 -36.83 -5.61 -31.42
C ARG A 305 -36.30 -4.92 -32.69
N LYS A 306 -35.21 -4.15 -32.57
CA LYS A 306 -34.50 -3.46 -33.66
C LYS A 306 -33.21 -4.15 -34.08
N GLU A 307 -32.94 -5.36 -33.62
CA GLU A 307 -31.82 -6.17 -34.11
C GLU A 307 -31.92 -6.40 -35.63
N MET A 308 -30.80 -6.23 -36.31
CA MET A 308 -30.69 -6.40 -37.77
C MET A 308 -29.96 -7.71 -38.07
N ASP A 309 -30.68 -8.83 -38.02
CA ASP A 309 -30.08 -10.17 -38.12
C ASP A 309 -29.23 -10.32 -39.39
N GLY A 310 -27.94 -10.60 -39.21
CA GLY A 310 -27.00 -10.80 -40.33
C GLY A 310 -26.54 -9.53 -41.04
N TRP A 311 -26.79 -8.32 -40.51
CA TRP A 311 -26.39 -7.05 -41.14
C TRP A 311 -24.90 -6.94 -41.52
N ASN A 312 -24.05 -7.64 -40.79
CA ASN A 312 -22.60 -7.69 -40.96
C ASN A 312 -22.13 -8.92 -41.78
N LYS A 313 -23.05 -9.63 -42.45
CA LYS A 313 -22.78 -10.73 -43.38
C LYS A 313 -23.06 -10.30 -44.83
N ILE A 314 -22.59 -11.13 -45.76
CA ILE A 314 -22.90 -11.01 -47.19
C ILE A 314 -24.39 -11.27 -47.46
N GLY A 315 -24.96 -10.62 -48.46
CA GLY A 315 -26.33 -10.83 -48.91
C GLY A 315 -27.42 -10.21 -48.01
N TYR A 316 -27.05 -9.36 -47.06
CA TYR A 316 -28.03 -8.62 -46.24
C TYR A 316 -28.68 -7.51 -47.06
N ASP A 317 -30.01 -7.40 -46.98
CA ASP A 317 -30.78 -6.34 -47.64
C ASP A 317 -30.67 -5.02 -46.87
N ASP A 318 -29.82 -4.13 -47.36
CA ASP A 318 -29.61 -2.79 -46.83
C ASP A 318 -30.24 -1.70 -47.71
N ALA A 319 -31.29 -2.02 -48.47
CA ALA A 319 -31.99 -1.04 -49.30
C ALA A 319 -32.60 0.12 -48.50
N SER A 320 -33.00 -0.13 -47.24
CA SER A 320 -33.55 0.87 -46.31
C SER A 320 -32.49 1.71 -45.60
N TRP A 321 -31.20 1.35 -45.73
CA TRP A 321 -30.12 2.11 -45.09
C TRP A 321 -29.81 3.37 -45.89
N LEU A 322 -29.43 4.42 -45.18
CA LEU A 322 -29.08 5.70 -45.78
C LEU A 322 -27.70 5.60 -46.46
N PRO A 323 -27.46 6.35 -47.55
CA PRO A 323 -26.10 6.55 -48.03
C PRO A 323 -25.26 7.22 -46.93
N VAL A 324 -24.02 6.78 -46.75
CA VAL A 324 -23.12 7.46 -45.81
C VAL A 324 -22.76 8.85 -46.32
N GLN A 325 -22.42 9.78 -45.41
CA GLN A 325 -21.91 11.09 -45.77
C GLN A 325 -20.40 11.14 -45.62
N ARG A 326 -19.73 11.87 -46.51
CA ARG A 326 -18.38 12.37 -46.24
C ARG A 326 -18.51 13.48 -45.21
N VAL A 327 -17.96 13.26 -44.02
CA VAL A 327 -18.08 14.19 -42.88
C VAL A 327 -16.85 15.06 -42.73
N SER A 328 -16.94 16.04 -41.82
CA SER A 328 -15.82 16.91 -41.47
C SER A 328 -14.60 16.08 -41.02
N VAL A 329 -13.42 16.47 -41.53
CA VAL A 329 -12.14 15.92 -41.09
C VAL A 329 -11.92 16.39 -39.65
N PRO A 330 -11.69 15.48 -38.69
CA PRO A 330 -11.37 15.86 -37.32
C PRO A 330 -10.00 16.54 -37.25
N THR A 331 -9.80 17.41 -36.27
CA THR A 331 -8.63 18.31 -36.22
C THR A 331 -7.34 17.64 -35.72
N GLY A 332 -7.44 16.56 -34.95
CA GLY A 332 -6.28 15.81 -34.47
C GLY A 332 -5.58 15.02 -35.58
N THR A 333 -4.31 14.70 -35.37
CA THR A 333 -3.53 13.91 -36.33
C THR A 333 -3.67 12.42 -36.08
N LEU A 334 -3.80 11.63 -37.15
CA LEU A 334 -3.83 10.16 -37.05
C LEU A 334 -2.47 9.60 -36.63
N ARG A 335 -2.50 8.71 -35.64
CA ARG A 335 -1.34 8.00 -35.07
C ARG A 335 -1.71 6.56 -34.74
N ALA A 336 -0.73 5.65 -34.84
CA ALA A 336 -0.96 4.29 -34.41
C ALA A 336 -1.17 4.24 -32.90
N SER A 337 -2.08 3.39 -32.43
CA SER A 337 -2.12 3.07 -31.01
C SER A 337 -0.87 2.25 -30.62
N MET A 338 -0.11 2.78 -29.67
CA MET A 338 1.09 2.15 -29.08
C MET A 338 0.82 1.66 -27.65
N THR A 339 -0.45 1.43 -27.32
CA THR A 339 -0.90 0.93 -26.01
C THR A 339 -1.73 -0.33 -26.19
N PRO A 340 -1.83 -1.19 -25.15
CA PRO A 340 -2.84 -2.23 -25.13
C PRO A 340 -4.25 -1.63 -25.32
N ASN A 341 -5.17 -2.45 -25.84
CA ASN A 341 -6.59 -2.09 -25.85
C ASN A 341 -7.23 -2.44 -24.51
N MET A 342 -8.41 -1.91 -24.25
CA MET A 342 -9.22 -2.39 -23.14
C MET A 342 -9.87 -3.74 -23.48
N LYS A 343 -10.02 -4.61 -22.46
CA LYS A 343 -10.66 -5.93 -22.56
C LYS A 343 -11.52 -6.21 -21.34
N VAL A 344 -12.34 -7.27 -21.43
CA VAL A 344 -12.85 -7.96 -20.24
C VAL A 344 -11.68 -8.75 -19.65
N VAL A 345 -11.08 -8.24 -18.58
CA VAL A 345 -9.85 -8.78 -17.97
C VAL A 345 -10.12 -9.81 -16.87
N ASP A 346 -11.33 -9.79 -16.29
CA ASP A 346 -11.75 -10.76 -15.27
C ASP A 346 -13.29 -10.90 -15.27
N ARG A 347 -13.81 -11.97 -14.64
CA ARG A 347 -15.25 -12.24 -14.49
C ARG A 347 -15.61 -12.60 -13.06
N ILE A 348 -16.55 -11.87 -12.47
CA ILE A 348 -17.02 -12.06 -11.10
C ILE A 348 -18.42 -12.67 -11.13
N THR A 349 -18.62 -13.75 -10.38
CA THR A 349 -19.96 -14.28 -10.09
C THR A 349 -20.53 -13.55 -8.87
N PRO A 350 -21.78 -13.05 -8.90
CA PRO A 350 -22.38 -12.45 -7.72
C PRO A 350 -22.41 -13.44 -6.55
N VAL A 351 -22.26 -12.93 -5.32
CA VAL A 351 -22.23 -13.77 -4.10
C VAL A 351 -23.59 -13.90 -3.44
N ALA A 352 -24.52 -12.96 -3.72
CA ALA A 352 -25.88 -12.98 -3.16
C ALA A 352 -26.89 -12.24 -4.05
N ILE A 353 -28.17 -12.61 -3.93
CA ILE A 353 -29.34 -11.89 -4.46
C ILE A 353 -30.34 -11.68 -3.31
N HIS A 354 -30.77 -10.44 -3.11
CA HIS A 354 -31.78 -10.09 -2.12
C HIS A 354 -33.01 -9.48 -2.79
N LYS A 355 -34.21 -9.98 -2.49
CA LYS A 355 -35.46 -9.42 -3.01
C LYS A 355 -35.95 -8.29 -2.09
N ILE A 356 -36.28 -7.13 -2.67
CA ILE A 356 -36.86 -5.97 -1.98
C ILE A 356 -38.09 -5.52 -2.78
N GLY A 357 -39.30 -5.83 -2.30
CA GLY A 357 -40.52 -5.60 -3.07
C GLY A 357 -40.49 -6.32 -4.43
N GLU A 358 -40.63 -5.57 -5.51
CA GLU A 358 -40.55 -6.07 -6.90
C GLU A 358 -39.14 -5.97 -7.52
N LYS A 359 -38.14 -5.55 -6.73
CA LYS A 359 -36.74 -5.39 -7.14
C LYS A 359 -35.87 -6.52 -6.58
N TYR A 360 -34.71 -6.74 -7.20
CA TYR A 360 -33.66 -7.60 -6.66
C TYR A 360 -32.34 -6.85 -6.59
N ILE A 361 -31.58 -7.03 -5.51
CA ILE A 361 -30.25 -6.46 -5.32
C ILE A 361 -29.23 -7.59 -5.42
N LEU A 362 -28.35 -7.52 -6.42
CA LEU A 362 -27.17 -8.38 -6.55
C LEU A 362 -26.02 -7.79 -5.72
N ASP A 363 -25.34 -8.61 -4.92
CA ASP A 363 -24.04 -8.27 -4.34
C ASP A 363 -22.94 -9.00 -5.12
N MET A 364 -22.05 -8.24 -5.76
CA MET A 364 -20.89 -8.81 -6.47
C MET A 364 -19.77 -9.26 -5.53
N GLY A 365 -19.84 -8.92 -4.24
CA GLY A 365 -18.81 -9.21 -3.24
C GLY A 365 -17.54 -8.34 -3.37
N GLN A 366 -17.42 -7.59 -4.46
CA GLN A 366 -16.27 -6.75 -4.81
C GLN A 366 -16.77 -5.50 -5.54
N ASN A 367 -16.30 -4.31 -5.13
CA ASN A 367 -16.46 -3.10 -5.91
C ASN A 367 -15.50 -3.14 -7.11
N MET A 368 -16.06 -3.28 -8.30
CA MET A 368 -15.36 -3.47 -9.57
C MET A 368 -15.77 -2.39 -10.57
N ALA A 369 -15.12 -2.36 -11.73
CA ALA A 369 -15.58 -1.53 -12.83
C ALA A 369 -15.70 -2.31 -14.15
N GLY A 370 -16.74 -2.01 -14.91
CA GLY A 370 -17.16 -2.74 -16.10
C GLY A 370 -18.67 -2.76 -16.23
N TRP A 371 -19.27 -3.93 -16.43
CA TRP A 371 -20.72 -4.10 -16.59
C TRP A 371 -21.19 -5.50 -16.19
N ILE A 372 -22.50 -5.74 -16.29
CA ILE A 372 -23.11 -7.06 -16.10
C ILE A 372 -23.42 -7.68 -17.46
N ARG A 373 -22.98 -8.93 -17.64
CA ARG A 373 -23.54 -9.85 -18.63
C ARG A 373 -24.68 -10.62 -17.98
N MET A 374 -25.85 -10.64 -18.63
CA MET A 374 -27.03 -11.33 -18.13
C MET A 374 -27.65 -12.28 -19.17
N LYS A 375 -28.27 -13.38 -18.73
CA LYS A 375 -29.21 -14.15 -19.55
C LYS A 375 -30.50 -13.35 -19.75
N ILE A 376 -31.10 -13.41 -20.94
CA ILE A 376 -32.34 -12.70 -21.24
C ILE A 376 -33.56 -13.57 -20.99
N LYS A 377 -34.47 -13.08 -20.15
CA LYS A 377 -35.77 -13.72 -19.84
C LYS A 377 -36.87 -12.66 -19.85
N GLY A 378 -37.77 -12.71 -20.83
CA GLY A 378 -38.88 -11.76 -20.96
C GLY A 378 -39.68 -11.95 -22.25
N ALA A 379 -40.92 -11.44 -22.28
CA ALA A 379 -41.75 -11.40 -23.47
C ALA A 379 -41.39 -10.18 -24.34
N ALA A 380 -41.80 -10.19 -25.61
CA ALA A 380 -41.53 -9.09 -26.53
C ALA A 380 -42.07 -7.75 -25.98
N GLY A 381 -41.20 -6.75 -25.85
CA GLY A 381 -41.51 -5.43 -25.28
C GLY A 381 -41.23 -5.30 -23.78
N ASP A 382 -41.02 -6.40 -23.05
CA ASP A 382 -40.63 -6.35 -21.64
C ASP A 382 -39.27 -5.66 -21.49
N SER A 383 -39.12 -4.86 -20.44
CA SER A 383 -37.88 -4.13 -20.16
C SER A 383 -37.21 -4.67 -18.90
N ILE A 384 -35.97 -5.14 -19.04
CA ILE A 384 -35.08 -5.47 -17.93
C ILE A 384 -34.18 -4.26 -17.67
N ARG A 385 -34.06 -3.81 -16.42
CA ARG A 385 -33.17 -2.69 -16.05
C ARG A 385 -32.19 -3.08 -14.97
N LEU A 386 -30.95 -2.63 -15.13
CA LEU A 386 -29.83 -2.81 -14.21
C LEU A 386 -29.36 -1.42 -13.75
N ARG A 387 -29.45 -1.13 -12.45
CA ARG A 387 -28.92 0.11 -11.84
C ARG A 387 -27.75 -0.22 -10.93
N PHE A 388 -26.70 0.59 -10.99
CA PHE A 388 -25.41 0.27 -10.37
C PHE A 388 -25.10 1.18 -9.18
N ALA A 389 -24.53 0.64 -8.10
CA ALA A 389 -24.04 1.43 -6.97
C ALA A 389 -22.83 0.80 -6.27
N GLU A 390 -22.04 1.62 -5.58
CA GLU A 390 -20.91 1.17 -4.76
C GLU A 390 -21.35 0.69 -3.37
N LEU A 391 -22.42 1.28 -2.83
CA LEU A 391 -22.86 1.14 -1.45
C LEU A 391 -24.37 0.85 -1.40
N LEU A 392 -24.82 0.32 -0.25
CA LEU A 392 -26.23 0.16 0.08
C LEU A 392 -26.61 1.12 1.21
N GLN A 393 -27.89 1.47 1.25
CA GLN A 393 -28.54 2.09 2.40
C GLN A 393 -28.77 1.05 3.52
N PRO A 394 -29.05 1.48 4.77
CA PRO A 394 -29.31 0.55 5.88
C PRO A 394 -30.50 -0.39 5.67
N ASP A 395 -31.46 -0.02 4.82
CA ASP A 395 -32.62 -0.85 4.45
C ASP A 395 -32.33 -1.85 3.31
N GLY A 396 -31.12 -1.82 2.75
CA GLY A 396 -30.67 -2.69 1.66
C GLY A 396 -30.90 -2.13 0.26
N GLU A 397 -31.52 -0.96 0.10
CA GLU A 397 -31.63 -0.31 -1.22
C GLU A 397 -30.28 0.26 -1.68
N LEU A 398 -30.14 0.57 -2.98
CA LEU A 398 -28.92 1.20 -3.49
C LEU A 398 -28.73 2.61 -2.90
N TYR A 399 -27.49 2.93 -2.51
CA TYR A 399 -27.09 4.30 -2.17
C TYR A 399 -26.60 5.03 -3.42
N MET A 400 -27.33 6.06 -3.86
CA MET A 400 -27.12 6.70 -5.16
C MET A 400 -26.54 8.12 -5.06
N ASP A 401 -26.56 8.74 -3.88
CA ASP A 401 -26.27 10.18 -3.74
C ASP A 401 -24.83 10.53 -4.17
N ASN A 402 -23.86 9.65 -3.88
CA ASN A 402 -22.46 9.88 -4.24
C ASN A 402 -22.18 9.77 -5.75
N LEU A 403 -23.14 9.28 -6.54
CA LEU A 403 -23.08 9.23 -8.00
C LEU A 403 -23.45 10.58 -8.65
N ARG A 404 -23.98 11.51 -7.83
CA ARG A 404 -24.45 12.84 -8.21
C ARG A 404 -25.59 12.75 -9.22
N ASP A 405 -25.37 13.20 -10.47
CA ASP A 405 -26.40 13.19 -11.51
C ASP A 405 -26.17 12.13 -12.61
N ALA A 406 -25.24 11.19 -12.40
CA ALA A 406 -25.04 10.03 -13.27
C ALA A 406 -26.16 9.02 -13.04
N ARG A 407 -26.86 8.61 -14.12
CA ARG A 407 -27.99 7.68 -13.99
C ARG A 407 -27.57 6.22 -13.82
N VAL A 408 -26.40 5.83 -14.33
CA VAL A 408 -25.82 4.48 -14.22
C VAL A 408 -26.86 3.37 -14.38
N THR A 409 -27.61 3.40 -15.49
CA THR A 409 -28.72 2.47 -15.74
C THR A 409 -28.60 1.84 -17.12
N ASP A 410 -28.46 0.51 -17.16
CA ASP A 410 -28.55 -0.25 -18.40
C ASP A 410 -29.97 -0.79 -18.57
N THR A 411 -30.52 -0.72 -19.78
CA THR A 411 -31.88 -1.17 -20.11
C THR A 411 -31.87 -2.06 -21.34
N TYR A 412 -32.48 -3.24 -21.24
CA TYR A 412 -32.68 -4.17 -22.34
C TYR A 412 -34.18 -4.39 -22.59
N ILE A 413 -34.65 -4.13 -23.81
CA ILE A 413 -36.04 -4.36 -24.23
C ILE A 413 -36.08 -5.64 -25.06
N CYS A 414 -36.87 -6.61 -24.60
CA CYS A 414 -36.90 -7.95 -25.16
C CYS A 414 -37.63 -7.99 -26.53
N ARG A 415 -37.15 -8.87 -27.41
CA ARG A 415 -37.78 -9.29 -28.67
C ARG A 415 -38.69 -10.52 -28.49
N GLY A 416 -38.55 -11.24 -27.37
CA GLY A 416 -39.36 -12.41 -27.01
C GLY A 416 -38.93 -13.73 -27.68
N ILE A 417 -37.77 -13.75 -28.34
CA ILE A 417 -37.23 -14.92 -29.07
C ILE A 417 -35.79 -15.26 -28.67
N GLU A 418 -35.27 -14.64 -27.61
CA GLU A 418 -33.87 -14.67 -27.21
C GLU A 418 -33.43 -16.06 -26.74
N LYS A 419 -34.35 -16.96 -26.37
CA LYS A 419 -34.06 -18.34 -25.92
C LYS A 419 -32.95 -18.41 -24.85
N GLU A 420 -32.97 -17.51 -23.88
CA GLU A 420 -31.95 -17.41 -22.81
C GLU A 420 -30.52 -17.13 -23.30
N THR A 421 -30.36 -16.53 -24.48
CA THR A 421 -29.08 -15.93 -24.90
C THR A 421 -28.64 -14.84 -23.92
N THR A 422 -27.34 -14.50 -23.94
CA THR A 422 -26.79 -13.49 -23.03
C THR A 422 -26.62 -12.14 -23.71
N TRP A 423 -26.89 -11.07 -22.96
CA TRP A 423 -26.59 -9.71 -23.33
C TRP A 423 -25.62 -9.06 -22.33
N ALA A 424 -24.84 -8.12 -22.82
CA ALA A 424 -24.05 -7.17 -22.03
C ALA A 424 -24.03 -5.86 -22.84
N PRO A 425 -23.85 -4.69 -22.21
CA PRO A 425 -23.69 -3.46 -22.97
C PRO A 425 -22.39 -3.46 -23.79
N ARG A 426 -22.22 -2.47 -24.69
CA ARG A 426 -21.05 -2.37 -25.59
C ARG A 426 -20.21 -1.11 -25.38
N PHE A 427 -20.84 0.01 -25.05
CA PHE A 427 -20.18 1.33 -25.11
C PHE A 427 -20.31 2.15 -23.81
N VAL A 428 -20.50 1.47 -22.67
CA VAL A 428 -20.57 2.10 -21.34
C VAL A 428 -19.60 1.45 -20.36
N TYR A 429 -19.54 2.01 -19.16
CA TYR A 429 -18.63 1.62 -18.10
C TYR A 429 -19.24 2.05 -16.77
N HIS A 430 -19.28 1.17 -15.78
CA HIS A 430 -19.85 1.47 -14.45
C HIS A 430 -18.88 1.03 -13.36
N GLY A 431 -18.77 1.80 -12.27
CA GLY A 431 -18.10 1.36 -11.05
C GLY A 431 -19.13 0.95 -10.01
N PHE A 432 -19.08 -0.30 -9.52
CA PHE A 432 -20.13 -0.84 -8.66
C PHE A 432 -19.71 -2.09 -7.90
N ARG A 433 -20.38 -2.31 -6.77
CA ARG A 433 -20.47 -3.61 -6.08
C ARG A 433 -21.89 -4.17 -6.13
N TYR A 434 -22.89 -3.30 -6.11
CA TYR A 434 -24.29 -3.68 -6.01
C TYR A 434 -25.04 -3.33 -7.28
N VAL A 435 -25.98 -4.18 -7.67
CA VAL A 435 -26.80 -3.98 -8.86
C VAL A 435 -28.26 -4.22 -8.53
N GLU A 436 -29.12 -3.22 -8.75
CA GLU A 436 -30.57 -3.37 -8.70
C GLU A 436 -31.05 -3.90 -10.05
N VAL A 437 -31.79 -5.02 -10.03
CA VAL A 437 -32.41 -5.68 -11.16
C VAL A 437 -33.93 -5.53 -11.05
N THR A 438 -34.54 -4.97 -12.10
CA THR A 438 -36.00 -4.83 -12.21
C THR A 438 -36.50 -5.34 -13.55
N GLY A 439 -37.75 -5.83 -13.58
CA GLY A 439 -38.34 -6.42 -14.80
C GLY A 439 -37.78 -7.79 -15.19
N TYR A 440 -37.13 -8.50 -14.26
CA TYR A 440 -36.54 -9.82 -14.49
C TYR A 440 -37.32 -10.93 -13.76
N PRO A 441 -37.79 -11.98 -14.45
CA PRO A 441 -38.52 -13.07 -13.82
C PRO A 441 -37.57 -14.04 -13.10
N SER A 442 -37.75 -14.18 -11.78
CA SER A 442 -37.05 -15.16 -10.93
C SER A 442 -35.52 -15.20 -11.16
N PRO A 443 -34.78 -14.13 -10.82
CA PRO A 443 -33.34 -14.08 -11.04
C PRO A 443 -32.57 -15.10 -10.19
N GLU A 444 -31.61 -15.77 -10.82
CA GLU A 444 -30.64 -16.64 -10.17
C GLU A 444 -29.22 -16.09 -10.28
N LEU A 445 -28.31 -16.47 -9.38
CA LEU A 445 -26.91 -16.03 -9.44
C LEU A 445 -26.25 -16.37 -10.78
N THR A 446 -26.59 -17.53 -11.36
CA THR A 446 -26.02 -17.98 -12.65
C THR A 446 -26.57 -17.23 -13.87
N ASP A 447 -27.58 -16.38 -13.68
CA ASP A 447 -28.09 -15.53 -14.74
C ASP A 447 -27.20 -14.31 -14.98
N PHE A 448 -26.32 -13.96 -14.04
CA PHE A 448 -25.51 -12.74 -14.08
C PHE A 448 -24.02 -13.02 -13.93
N THR A 449 -23.21 -12.23 -14.61
CA THR A 449 -21.75 -12.22 -14.47
C THR A 449 -21.26 -10.79 -14.55
N GLY A 450 -20.50 -10.33 -13.56
CA GLY A 450 -19.78 -9.06 -13.64
C GLY A 450 -18.57 -9.23 -14.54
N GLU A 451 -18.53 -8.51 -15.66
CA GLU A 451 -17.36 -8.47 -16.54
C GLU A 451 -16.51 -7.27 -16.17
N VAL A 452 -15.32 -7.53 -15.62
CA VAL A 452 -14.36 -6.49 -15.21
C VAL A 452 -13.66 -5.98 -16.46
N VAL A 453 -13.74 -4.67 -16.70
CA VAL A 453 -13.22 -4.04 -17.92
C VAL A 453 -12.09 -3.11 -17.54
N SER A 454 -10.93 -3.29 -18.16
CA SER A 454 -9.74 -2.45 -17.92
C SER A 454 -8.80 -2.53 -19.13
N ASP A 455 -7.74 -1.72 -19.14
CA ASP A 455 -6.63 -1.86 -20.08
C ASP A 455 -5.98 -3.26 -19.95
N GLU A 456 -5.65 -3.90 -21.07
CA GLU A 456 -4.99 -5.22 -21.11
C GLU A 456 -3.52 -5.10 -20.67
N MET A 457 -3.32 -5.00 -19.35
CA MET A 457 -2.02 -4.92 -18.72
C MET A 457 -1.64 -6.23 -18.04
N GLU A 458 -0.38 -6.61 -18.19
CA GLU A 458 0.18 -7.76 -17.50
C GLU A 458 0.25 -7.51 -15.99
N HIS A 459 -0.13 -8.49 -15.17
CA HIS A 459 0.05 -8.44 -13.73
C HIS A 459 1.52 -8.76 -13.39
N LEU A 460 2.25 -7.78 -12.85
CA LEU A 460 3.70 -7.89 -12.66
C LEU A 460 4.11 -8.33 -11.27
N GLY A 461 3.33 -8.06 -10.22
CA GLY A 461 3.80 -8.25 -8.85
C GLY A 461 2.79 -8.90 -7.91
N THR A 462 3.29 -9.70 -6.98
CA THR A 462 2.49 -10.25 -5.88
C THR A 462 3.10 -9.87 -4.54
N PHE A 463 2.26 -9.67 -3.54
CA PHE A 463 2.68 -9.35 -2.18
C PHE A 463 1.74 -9.98 -1.16
N SER A 464 2.32 -10.55 -0.11
CA SER A 464 1.61 -10.92 1.12
C SER A 464 2.56 -10.89 2.31
N CYS A 465 2.03 -10.67 3.51
CA CYS A 465 2.81 -10.73 4.75
C CYS A 465 2.05 -11.42 5.89
N SER A 466 2.66 -11.48 7.08
CA SER A 466 2.03 -12.02 8.29
C SER A 466 0.88 -11.15 8.83
N ASP A 467 0.74 -9.90 8.39
CA ASP A 467 -0.32 -8.99 8.79
C ASP A 467 -1.55 -9.10 7.86
N SER A 468 -2.62 -9.69 8.37
CA SER A 468 -3.87 -9.87 7.60
C SER A 468 -4.56 -8.55 7.21
N THR A 469 -4.39 -7.47 8.00
CA THR A 469 -4.96 -6.16 7.69
C THR A 469 -4.24 -5.57 6.48
N LEU A 470 -2.91 -5.60 6.48
CA LEU A 470 -2.13 -5.10 5.34
C LEU A 470 -2.40 -5.90 4.06
N ASN A 471 -2.57 -7.22 4.15
CA ASN A 471 -2.97 -8.05 3.01
C ASN A 471 -4.34 -7.64 2.43
N ARG A 472 -5.32 -7.33 3.29
CA ARG A 472 -6.64 -6.82 2.87
C ARG A 472 -6.52 -5.45 2.20
N ILE A 473 -5.72 -4.55 2.77
CA ILE A 473 -5.48 -3.22 2.19
C ILE A 473 -4.81 -3.34 0.81
N TYR A 474 -3.81 -4.21 0.67
CA TYR A 474 -3.17 -4.49 -0.62
C TYR A 474 -4.17 -4.97 -1.68
N ARG A 475 -5.07 -5.89 -1.31
CA ARG A 475 -6.14 -6.37 -2.20
C ARG A 475 -7.10 -5.23 -2.61
N ASN A 476 -7.48 -4.37 -1.66
CA ASN A 476 -8.31 -3.20 -1.95
C ASN A 476 -7.61 -2.22 -2.90
N ALA A 477 -6.30 -2.01 -2.73
CA ALA A 477 -5.49 -1.19 -3.62
C ALA A 477 -5.47 -1.76 -5.06
N TYR A 478 -5.26 -3.07 -5.20
CA TYR A 478 -5.28 -3.77 -6.50
C TYR A 478 -6.59 -3.51 -7.25
N TRP A 479 -7.73 -3.76 -6.60
CA TRP A 479 -9.05 -3.57 -7.22
C TRP A 479 -9.34 -2.11 -7.54
N GLY A 480 -8.94 -1.19 -6.65
CA GLY A 480 -9.12 0.24 -6.87
C GLY A 480 -8.32 0.74 -8.07
N ILE A 481 -7.07 0.29 -8.22
CA ILE A 481 -6.22 0.64 -9.36
C ILE A 481 -6.78 0.04 -10.65
N LEU A 482 -7.11 -1.26 -10.67
CA LEU A 482 -7.64 -1.95 -11.84
C LEU A 482 -8.91 -1.27 -12.38
N SER A 483 -9.79 -0.85 -11.46
CA SER A 483 -11.05 -0.16 -11.79
C SER A 483 -10.86 1.24 -12.35
N ASN A 484 -9.69 1.84 -12.21
CA ASN A 484 -9.43 3.23 -12.57
C ASN A 484 -8.49 3.36 -13.79
N TYR A 485 -8.37 2.30 -14.59
CA TYR A 485 -7.70 2.31 -15.89
C TYR A 485 -8.71 2.16 -17.03
N LYS A 486 -8.84 3.21 -17.85
CA LYS A 486 -9.82 3.31 -18.95
C LYS A 486 -9.20 3.90 -20.22
N GLY A 487 -8.08 3.34 -20.68
CA GLY A 487 -7.23 3.90 -21.74
C GLY A 487 -6.52 5.19 -21.33
N MET A 488 -6.67 5.57 -20.08
CA MET A 488 -6.03 6.64 -19.31
C MET A 488 -6.35 6.36 -17.83
N PRO A 489 -5.50 6.79 -16.88
CA PRO A 489 -5.86 6.72 -15.47
C PRO A 489 -6.99 7.71 -15.18
N VAL A 490 -8.05 7.29 -14.50
CA VAL A 490 -9.14 8.17 -14.02
C VAL A 490 -9.14 8.25 -12.48
N ASP A 491 -9.81 9.26 -11.92
CA ASP A 491 -9.97 9.45 -10.47
C ASP A 491 -10.85 8.37 -9.83
N CYS A 492 -12.03 8.19 -10.42
CA CYS A 492 -13.04 7.24 -9.97
C CYS A 492 -13.84 6.67 -11.17
N PRO A 493 -14.43 5.46 -11.07
CA PRO A 493 -15.08 4.81 -12.22
C PRO A 493 -16.60 4.99 -12.33
N GLN A 494 -17.27 5.55 -11.32
CA GLN A 494 -18.72 5.43 -11.11
C GLN A 494 -19.52 6.71 -11.39
N ARG A 495 -19.11 7.87 -10.84
CA ARG A 495 -19.91 9.11 -10.90
C ARG A 495 -19.76 9.85 -12.24
N ASN A 496 -20.43 10.98 -12.39
CA ASN A 496 -20.38 11.90 -13.55
C ASN A 496 -19.04 12.68 -13.70
N GLU A 497 -17.90 12.01 -13.49
CA GLU A 497 -16.56 12.58 -13.53
C GLU A 497 -15.62 11.72 -14.37
N ARG A 498 -15.00 10.70 -13.75
CA ARG A 498 -14.13 9.72 -14.43
C ARG A 498 -13.11 10.44 -15.30
N GLN A 499 -12.47 11.44 -14.68
CA GLN A 499 -11.56 12.36 -15.32
C GLN A 499 -10.13 11.95 -15.00
N PRO A 500 -9.20 12.13 -15.95
CA PRO A 500 -7.80 11.83 -15.73
C PRO A 500 -7.10 12.95 -14.93
N TRP A 501 -7.48 13.09 -13.66
CA TRP A 501 -6.89 14.04 -12.73
C TRP A 501 -5.40 13.71 -12.51
N LEU A 502 -4.54 14.71 -12.73
CA LEU A 502 -3.09 14.47 -12.70
C LEU A 502 -2.56 14.20 -11.28
N GLY A 503 -3.10 14.90 -10.27
CA GLY A 503 -2.66 14.84 -8.87
C GLY A 503 -2.76 13.45 -8.23
N ASP A 504 -3.71 12.65 -8.70
CA ASP A 504 -4.03 11.32 -8.18
C ASP A 504 -2.91 10.30 -8.40
N ARG A 505 -2.11 10.49 -9.46
CA ARG A 505 -1.15 9.50 -9.97
C ARG A 505 0.30 9.97 -9.91
N VAL A 506 0.57 11.08 -9.23
CA VAL A 506 1.89 11.70 -9.11
C VAL A 506 2.95 10.70 -8.63
N MET A 507 2.98 10.35 -7.33
CA MET A 507 3.79 9.22 -6.85
C MET A 507 3.05 7.89 -6.92
N GLY A 508 1.71 7.90 -7.05
CA GLY A 508 0.90 6.67 -7.18
C GLY A 508 1.34 5.78 -8.35
N CYS A 509 1.79 6.38 -9.46
CA CYS A 509 2.27 5.64 -10.63
C CYS A 509 3.42 4.67 -10.32
N TRP A 510 4.23 4.94 -9.29
CA TRP A 510 5.29 4.02 -8.84
C TRP A 510 4.71 2.78 -8.19
N GLY A 511 3.73 2.95 -7.30
CA GLY A 511 3.05 1.83 -6.65
C GLY A 511 2.33 0.96 -7.67
N GLU A 512 1.69 1.59 -8.65
CA GLU A 512 0.99 0.91 -9.75
C GLU A 512 1.94 0.13 -10.66
N SER A 513 3.16 0.63 -10.91
CA SER A 513 4.17 -0.05 -11.73
C SER A 513 4.65 -1.39 -11.14
N TYR A 514 4.45 -1.61 -9.83
CA TYR A 514 4.68 -2.92 -9.22
C TYR A 514 3.53 -3.90 -9.48
N LEU A 515 2.30 -3.41 -9.68
CA LEU A 515 1.13 -4.24 -9.91
C LEU A 515 0.94 -4.57 -11.40
N PHE A 516 1.05 -3.57 -12.27
CA PHE A 516 0.65 -3.69 -13.67
C PHE A 516 1.73 -3.21 -14.62
N GLY A 517 1.82 -3.87 -15.79
CA GLY A 517 2.66 -3.50 -16.93
C GLY A 517 2.17 -2.24 -17.64
N ASN A 518 2.16 -1.13 -16.90
CA ASN A 518 1.54 0.14 -17.28
C ASN A 518 2.46 1.07 -18.10
N GLY A 519 3.69 0.66 -18.39
CA GLY A 519 4.68 1.44 -19.14
C GLY A 519 4.16 2.03 -20.46
N PRO A 520 3.58 1.22 -21.38
CA PRO A 520 3.01 1.75 -22.63
C PRO A 520 1.88 2.75 -22.40
N LEU A 521 0.98 2.48 -21.44
CA LEU A 521 -0.14 3.36 -21.13
C LEU A 521 0.34 4.72 -20.58
N TYR A 522 1.33 4.72 -19.68
CA TYR A 522 1.92 5.95 -19.16
C TYR A 522 2.72 6.73 -20.20
N ALA A 523 3.38 6.04 -21.15
CA ALA A 523 4.06 6.71 -22.26
C ALA A 523 3.06 7.47 -23.16
N LYS A 524 1.89 6.87 -23.40
CA LYS A 524 0.77 7.53 -24.09
C LYS A 524 0.19 8.67 -23.25
N TRP A 525 -0.02 8.47 -21.95
CA TRP A 525 -0.60 9.49 -21.09
C TRP A 525 0.32 10.71 -20.90
N ALA A 526 1.65 10.51 -20.84
CA ALA A 526 2.62 11.61 -20.86
C ALA A 526 2.46 12.47 -22.13
N LYS A 527 2.21 11.83 -23.28
CA LYS A 527 1.87 12.53 -24.51
C LYS A 527 0.51 13.26 -24.41
N ASP A 528 -0.52 12.66 -23.81
CA ASP A 528 -1.81 13.33 -23.61
C ASP A 528 -1.65 14.61 -22.75
N ILE A 529 -0.82 14.56 -21.70
CA ILE A 529 -0.50 15.73 -20.87
C ILE A 529 0.17 16.82 -21.70
N CYS A 530 1.13 16.45 -22.56
CA CYS A 530 1.79 17.41 -23.45
C CYS A 530 0.85 17.96 -24.53
N ASP A 531 -0.05 17.14 -25.08
CA ASP A 531 -1.05 17.58 -26.08
C ASP A 531 -2.04 18.58 -25.47
N ALA A 532 -2.32 18.47 -24.17
CA ALA A 532 -3.15 19.38 -23.41
C ALA A 532 -2.42 20.66 -22.95
N GLN A 533 -1.09 20.76 -23.13
CA GLN A 533 -0.35 21.97 -22.78
C GLN A 533 -0.72 23.13 -23.73
N ARG A 534 -1.00 24.31 -23.17
CA ARG A 534 -1.25 25.54 -23.94
C ARG A 534 0.07 26.15 -24.43
N GLU A 535 -0.04 27.07 -25.39
CA GLU A 535 1.12 27.75 -25.99
C GLU A 535 1.95 28.57 -24.98
N ASP A 536 1.31 29.10 -23.93
CA ASP A 536 1.98 29.80 -22.82
C ASP A 536 2.76 28.85 -21.89
N GLY A 537 2.55 27.54 -22.01
CA GLY A 537 3.21 26.52 -21.20
C GLY A 537 2.36 25.96 -20.07
N CYS A 538 1.17 26.53 -19.82
CA CYS A 538 0.24 26.04 -18.80
C CYS A 538 -0.26 24.61 -19.12
N ILE A 539 -0.22 23.73 -18.12
CA ILE A 539 -0.76 22.36 -18.18
C ILE A 539 -2.03 22.31 -17.30
N PRO A 540 -3.13 21.68 -17.76
CA PRO A 540 -4.36 21.61 -16.99
C PRO A 540 -4.28 20.60 -15.83
N ASP A 541 -5.24 20.68 -14.92
CA ASP A 541 -5.38 19.74 -13.79
C ASP A 541 -5.85 18.34 -14.22
N VAL A 542 -6.42 18.22 -15.44
CA VAL A 542 -6.96 16.99 -16.04
C VAL A 542 -6.44 16.86 -17.48
N ALA A 543 -5.81 15.73 -17.82
CA ALA A 543 -5.34 15.48 -19.19
C ALA A 543 -5.59 14.04 -19.66
N PRO A 544 -6.22 13.79 -20.82
CA PRO A 544 -6.75 14.74 -21.80
C PRO A 544 -7.73 15.79 -21.25
N ALA A 545 -7.67 17.01 -21.77
CA ALA A 545 -8.41 18.17 -21.28
C ALA A 545 -9.89 18.15 -21.69
N TYR A 546 -10.65 17.15 -21.23
CA TYR A 546 -12.10 17.08 -21.37
C TYR A 546 -12.80 18.14 -20.52
N TRP A 547 -12.22 18.47 -19.37
CA TRP A 547 -12.57 19.64 -18.57
C TRP A 547 -11.48 20.71 -18.73
N ASN A 548 -11.89 21.93 -19.08
CA ASN A 548 -11.00 23.07 -19.27
C ASN A 548 -10.56 23.66 -17.91
N TYR A 549 -9.89 22.86 -17.08
CA TYR A 549 -9.34 23.28 -15.79
C TYR A 549 -7.86 23.59 -15.90
N TYR A 550 -7.57 24.82 -16.34
CA TYR A 550 -6.23 25.40 -16.32
C TYR A 550 -6.15 26.34 -15.13
N SER A 551 -5.57 25.86 -14.04
CA SER A 551 -5.54 26.61 -12.78
C SER A 551 -4.15 26.94 -12.28
N ASP A 552 -3.15 26.68 -13.12
CA ASP A 552 -1.72 26.89 -12.84
C ASP A 552 -1.26 26.18 -11.58
N ASN A 553 -1.75 24.96 -11.37
CA ASN A 553 -1.41 24.19 -10.19
C ASN A 553 0.01 23.60 -10.31
N MET A 554 0.74 23.52 -9.19
CA MET A 554 2.10 22.99 -9.18
C MET A 554 2.12 21.47 -8.99
N THR A 555 1.32 20.97 -8.05
CA THR A 555 1.35 19.55 -7.63
C THR A 555 0.69 18.59 -8.63
N TRP A 556 -0.34 19.00 -9.36
CA TRP A 556 -1.07 18.11 -10.30
C TRP A 556 -0.23 17.85 -11.57
N PRO A 557 0.18 18.87 -12.35
CA PRO A 557 0.98 18.64 -13.57
C PRO A 557 2.36 18.03 -13.33
N ALA A 558 2.87 18.02 -12.09
CA ALA A 558 4.09 17.30 -11.71
C ALA A 558 4.04 15.80 -12.07
N ALA A 559 2.85 15.23 -12.27
CA ALA A 559 2.64 13.89 -12.79
C ALA A 559 3.39 13.61 -14.10
N LEU A 560 3.58 14.61 -14.97
CA LEU A 560 4.34 14.45 -16.22
C LEU A 560 5.80 14.03 -15.94
N LEU A 561 6.50 14.79 -15.10
CA LEU A 561 7.92 14.51 -14.82
C LEU A 561 8.06 13.24 -13.98
N LEU A 562 7.18 13.04 -12.99
CA LEU A 562 7.27 11.88 -12.10
C LEU A 562 6.93 10.55 -12.78
N SER A 563 5.96 10.54 -13.71
CA SER A 563 5.68 9.36 -14.54
C SER A 563 6.82 9.08 -15.53
N CYS A 564 7.49 10.10 -16.07
CA CYS A 564 8.68 9.91 -16.90
C CYS A 564 9.85 9.34 -16.09
N ASP A 565 10.09 9.80 -14.86
CA ASP A 565 11.11 9.23 -13.98
C ASP A 565 10.77 7.80 -13.55
N MET A 566 9.49 7.49 -13.33
CA MET A 566 8.99 6.14 -13.09
C MET A 566 9.31 5.23 -14.27
N MET A 567 8.93 5.63 -15.49
CA MET A 567 9.15 4.84 -16.70
C MET A 567 10.64 4.55 -16.95
N TYR A 568 11.49 5.54 -16.70
CA TYR A 568 12.93 5.37 -16.80
C TYR A 568 13.48 4.47 -15.69
N THR A 569 13.08 4.70 -14.43
CA THR A 569 13.66 3.97 -13.29
C THR A 569 13.19 2.52 -13.20
N GLN A 570 11.91 2.25 -13.43
CA GLN A 570 11.32 0.90 -13.31
C GLN A 570 11.49 0.06 -14.57
N TYR A 571 11.42 0.68 -15.75
CA TYR A 571 11.45 -0.04 -17.03
C TYR A 571 12.69 0.24 -17.88
N GLY A 572 13.56 1.19 -17.52
CA GLY A 572 14.71 1.59 -18.34
C GLY A 572 14.33 2.44 -19.57
N ASN A 573 13.08 2.88 -19.68
CA ASN A 573 12.60 3.61 -20.87
C ASN A 573 12.91 5.11 -20.77
N LYS A 574 13.97 5.56 -21.45
CA LYS A 574 14.34 6.99 -21.49
C LYS A 574 13.58 7.83 -22.51
N GLN A 575 12.90 7.22 -23.48
CA GLN A 575 12.27 7.95 -24.60
C GLN A 575 11.19 8.95 -24.15
N PRO A 576 10.32 8.69 -23.14
CA PRO A 576 9.38 9.68 -22.65
C PRO A 576 10.05 10.95 -22.13
N ILE A 577 11.23 10.83 -21.50
CA ILE A 577 12.03 11.98 -21.08
C ILE A 577 12.49 12.75 -22.31
N GLU A 578 13.17 12.08 -23.24
CA GLU A 578 13.72 12.69 -24.46
C GLU A 578 12.66 13.42 -25.29
N ARG A 579 11.49 12.78 -25.47
CA ARG A 579 10.41 13.29 -26.32
C ARG A 579 9.68 14.50 -25.72
N HIS A 580 9.58 14.58 -24.40
CA HIS A 580 8.72 15.54 -23.72
C HIS A 580 9.50 16.60 -22.92
N TYR A 581 10.83 16.55 -22.94
CA TYR A 581 11.71 17.47 -22.21
C TYR A 581 11.40 18.96 -22.48
N ASP A 582 11.16 19.35 -23.74
CA ASP A 582 10.81 20.74 -24.06
C ASP A 582 9.45 21.18 -23.50
N ALA A 583 8.47 20.28 -23.41
CA ALA A 583 7.19 20.57 -22.79
C ALA A 583 7.34 20.80 -21.28
N MET A 584 8.17 19.98 -20.62
CA MET A 584 8.53 20.14 -19.21
C MET A 584 9.20 21.49 -18.96
N LYS A 585 10.15 21.89 -19.82
CA LYS A 585 10.81 23.21 -19.76
C LYS A 585 9.82 24.35 -19.89
N ARG A 586 8.91 24.29 -20.86
CA ARG A 586 7.90 25.34 -21.07
C ARG A 586 6.99 25.51 -19.85
N TRP A 587 6.55 24.40 -19.25
CA TRP A 587 5.70 24.46 -18.06
C TRP A 587 6.43 25.06 -16.85
N LEU A 588 7.66 24.61 -16.56
CA LEU A 588 8.43 25.16 -15.45
C LEU A 588 8.78 26.64 -15.68
N LYS A 589 9.07 27.02 -16.93
CA LYS A 589 9.26 28.43 -17.31
C LYS A 589 8.01 29.25 -17.03
N HIS A 590 6.83 28.80 -17.48
CA HIS A 590 5.53 29.43 -17.21
C HIS A 590 5.31 29.63 -15.71
N MET A 591 5.43 28.55 -14.92
CA MET A 591 5.25 28.62 -13.47
C MET A 591 6.20 29.62 -12.82
N ARG A 592 7.45 29.66 -13.28
CA ARG A 592 8.47 30.58 -12.77
C ARG A 592 8.15 32.04 -13.10
N GLU A 593 7.81 32.33 -14.34
CA GLU A 593 7.59 33.70 -14.82
C GLU A 593 6.32 34.32 -14.24
N GLU A 594 5.28 33.51 -14.01
CA GLU A 594 3.99 34.00 -13.52
C GLU A 594 3.88 34.01 -11.98
N TYR A 595 4.56 33.10 -11.26
CA TYR A 595 4.27 32.85 -9.83
C TYR A 595 5.47 32.80 -8.89
N MET A 596 6.71 32.90 -9.41
CA MET A 596 7.89 32.99 -8.55
C MET A 596 8.12 34.43 -8.12
N THR A 597 8.23 34.65 -6.81
CA THR A 597 8.58 35.96 -6.26
C THR A 597 10.06 36.30 -6.52
N GLU A 598 10.43 37.58 -6.31
CA GLU A 598 11.84 38.02 -6.33
C GLU A 598 12.70 37.27 -5.31
N ASP A 599 12.10 36.82 -4.21
CA ASP A 599 12.71 35.99 -3.17
C ASP A 599 12.78 34.50 -3.52
N PHE A 600 12.54 34.12 -4.78
CA PHE A 600 12.61 32.73 -5.25
C PHE A 600 11.58 31.77 -4.60
N ILE A 601 10.43 32.28 -4.17
CA ILE A 601 9.33 31.48 -3.61
C ILE A 601 8.24 31.30 -4.65
N LEU A 602 7.81 30.06 -4.90
CA LEU A 602 6.66 29.77 -5.74
C LEU A 602 5.38 29.82 -4.90
N THR A 603 4.40 30.58 -5.34
CA THR A 603 3.20 30.90 -4.51
C THR A 603 1.93 30.19 -4.95
N LYS A 604 1.97 29.47 -6.07
CA LYS A 604 0.78 28.92 -6.72
C LYS A 604 0.67 27.41 -6.55
N ASP A 605 -0.26 27.02 -5.68
CA ASP A 605 -0.83 25.67 -5.61
C ASP A 605 -2.29 25.80 -5.16
N LYS A 606 -3.21 25.14 -5.86
CA LYS A 606 -4.66 25.38 -5.72
C LYS A 606 -5.32 24.46 -4.70
N TYR A 607 -4.97 23.18 -4.72
CA TYR A 607 -5.69 22.16 -3.95
C TYR A 607 -5.03 21.91 -2.58
N GLY A 608 -3.73 22.19 -2.45
CA GLY A 608 -2.96 21.91 -1.24
C GLY A 608 -2.90 20.41 -0.96
N ASP A 609 -2.75 20.07 0.32
CA ASP A 609 -2.75 18.68 0.79
C ASP A 609 -4.17 18.11 0.83
N TRP A 610 -4.74 17.86 -0.35
CA TRP A 610 -6.13 17.49 -0.58
C TRP A 610 -6.58 16.27 0.23
N CYS A 611 -7.84 16.24 0.67
CA CYS A 611 -8.41 15.14 1.47
C CYS A 611 -7.62 14.77 2.73
N LEU A 612 -6.98 15.75 3.37
CA LEU A 612 -6.43 15.55 4.72
C LEU A 612 -7.54 15.10 5.70
N PRO A 613 -7.27 14.15 6.61
CA PRO A 613 -8.29 13.66 7.55
C PRO A 613 -8.88 14.80 8.38
N PRO A 614 -10.19 15.06 8.26
CA PRO A 614 -10.83 16.12 9.03
C PRO A 614 -10.96 15.75 10.51
N GLU A 615 -11.15 16.78 11.34
CA GLU A 615 -11.41 16.69 12.78
C GLU A 615 -12.74 16.01 13.12
N SER A 616 -13.67 15.91 12.15
CA SER A 616 -14.98 15.27 12.31
C SER A 616 -15.28 14.35 11.13
N LEU A 617 -15.89 13.20 11.42
CA LEU A 617 -16.27 12.16 10.46
C LEU A 617 -17.34 12.60 9.44
N GLU A 618 -18.06 13.70 9.68
CA GLU A 618 -19.09 14.21 8.78
C GLU A 618 -18.57 15.25 7.77
N LEU A 619 -17.33 15.71 7.94
CA LEU A 619 -16.72 16.72 7.07
C LEU A 619 -16.06 16.08 5.85
N ILE A 620 -16.12 16.78 4.72
CA ILE A 620 -15.30 16.47 3.53
C ILE A 620 -13.90 17.08 3.66
N HIS A 621 -13.82 18.32 4.19
CA HIS A 621 -12.58 19.07 4.34
C HIS A 621 -12.42 19.56 5.77
N SER A 622 -11.20 19.47 6.29
CA SER A 622 -10.82 20.06 7.57
C SER A 622 -11.14 21.56 7.60
N ARG A 623 -11.75 22.03 8.69
CA ARG A 623 -11.95 23.46 8.93
C ARG A 623 -10.86 24.06 9.81
N ASP A 624 -10.12 23.20 10.50
CA ASP A 624 -8.98 23.56 11.34
C ASP A 624 -7.81 24.08 10.49
N PRO A 625 -7.40 25.36 10.65
CA PRO A 625 -6.27 25.94 9.93
C PRO A 625 -4.92 25.37 10.38
N GLU A 626 -4.78 24.86 11.60
CA GLU A 626 -3.52 24.28 12.09
C GLU A 626 -3.17 22.97 11.36
N ARG A 627 -4.16 22.31 10.76
CA ARG A 627 -3.97 21.10 9.95
C ARG A 627 -3.62 21.38 8.49
N LYS A 628 -3.89 22.60 8.01
CA LYS A 628 -3.70 22.96 6.60
C LYS A 628 -2.27 23.39 6.35
N THR A 629 -1.57 22.64 5.52
CA THR A 629 -0.19 22.99 5.14
C THR A 629 -0.19 24.19 4.19
N ASP A 630 0.77 25.10 4.37
CA ASP A 630 0.95 26.28 3.51
C ASP A 630 1.14 25.89 2.03
N GLY A 631 0.29 26.42 1.16
CA GLY A 631 0.34 26.18 -0.28
C GLY A 631 1.62 26.69 -0.95
N SER A 632 2.22 27.79 -0.46
CA SER A 632 3.49 28.30 -1.00
C SER A 632 4.66 27.39 -0.65
N LEU A 633 4.61 26.76 0.53
CA LEU A 633 5.58 25.73 0.93
C LEU A 633 5.46 24.52 0.01
N ILE A 634 4.24 24.02 -0.21
CA ILE A 634 3.98 22.87 -1.11
C ILE A 634 4.47 23.19 -2.53
N ALA A 635 4.06 24.32 -3.09
CA ALA A 635 4.41 24.77 -4.44
C ALA A 635 5.93 24.86 -4.61
N THR A 636 6.62 25.54 -3.68
CA THR A 636 8.08 25.73 -3.77
C THR A 636 8.83 24.40 -3.60
N ALA A 637 8.39 23.53 -2.68
CA ALA A 637 9.00 22.22 -2.49
C ALA A 637 8.85 21.32 -3.73
N TYR A 638 7.66 21.30 -4.35
CA TYR A 638 7.44 20.55 -5.59
C TYR A 638 8.22 21.13 -6.77
N TYR A 639 8.32 22.46 -6.90
CA TYR A 639 9.14 23.07 -7.94
C TYR A 639 10.62 22.69 -7.78
N LEU A 640 11.16 22.71 -6.56
CA LEU A 640 12.51 22.20 -6.25
C LEU A 640 12.66 20.72 -6.66
N LYS A 641 11.66 19.89 -6.38
CA LYS A 641 11.66 18.49 -6.82
C LYS A 641 11.64 18.37 -8.35
N MET A 642 10.91 19.22 -9.06
CA MET A 642 10.90 19.26 -10.52
C MET A 642 12.27 19.70 -11.07
N LEU A 643 12.94 20.66 -10.45
CA LEU A 643 14.31 21.06 -10.83
C LEU A 643 15.31 19.90 -10.67
N GLN A 644 15.21 19.11 -9.61
CA GLN A 644 16.03 17.90 -9.41
C GLN A 644 15.78 16.87 -10.53
N LEU A 645 14.53 16.69 -10.95
CA LEU A 645 14.19 15.81 -12.06
C LEU A 645 14.72 16.37 -13.39
N MET A 646 14.59 17.67 -13.64
CA MET A 646 15.13 18.30 -14.86
C MET A 646 16.65 18.20 -14.93
N HIS A 647 17.35 18.38 -13.81
CA HIS A 647 18.78 18.13 -13.73
C HIS A 647 19.11 16.66 -14.07
N ARG A 648 18.39 15.69 -13.48
CA ARG A 648 18.55 14.26 -13.82
C ARG A 648 18.26 13.98 -15.29
N PHE A 649 17.19 14.53 -15.84
CA PHE A 649 16.75 14.31 -17.23
C PHE A 649 17.71 14.92 -18.24
N ALA A 650 18.24 16.11 -17.96
CA ALA A 650 19.30 16.71 -18.74
C ALA A 650 20.55 15.82 -18.74
N SER A 651 20.94 15.31 -17.57
CA SER A 651 22.11 14.43 -17.42
C SER A 651 21.96 13.11 -18.19
N VAL A 652 20.79 12.46 -18.12
CA VAL A 652 20.48 11.21 -18.86
C VAL A 652 20.60 11.40 -20.38
N GLN A 653 20.36 12.62 -20.87
CA GLN A 653 20.45 12.97 -22.28
C GLN A 653 21.82 13.53 -22.70
N GLY A 654 22.74 13.77 -21.76
CA GLY A 654 24.02 14.44 -22.03
C GLY A 654 23.92 15.96 -22.21
N LEU A 655 22.85 16.61 -21.75
CA LEU A 655 22.62 18.06 -21.83
C LEU A 655 23.30 18.78 -20.64
N GLU A 656 24.63 18.79 -20.60
CA GLU A 656 25.42 19.24 -19.43
C GLU A 656 25.18 20.71 -19.02
N GLU A 657 25.03 21.63 -19.99
CA GLU A 657 24.80 23.05 -19.68
C GLU A 657 23.43 23.26 -19.05
N GLU A 658 22.39 22.60 -19.59
CA GLU A 658 21.05 22.66 -18.99
C GLU A 658 21.04 22.05 -17.58
N ALA A 659 21.69 20.89 -17.39
CA ALA A 659 21.87 20.27 -16.08
C ALA A 659 22.48 21.25 -15.06
N ARG A 660 23.52 22.01 -15.47
CA ARG A 660 24.18 23.02 -14.64
C ARG A 660 23.24 24.18 -14.29
N GLN A 661 22.43 24.65 -15.24
CA GLN A 661 21.47 25.73 -15.05
C GLN A 661 20.35 25.34 -14.08
N TRP A 662 19.77 24.14 -14.25
CA TRP A 662 18.76 23.62 -13.33
C TRP A 662 19.32 23.47 -11.91
N GLY A 663 20.52 22.89 -11.77
CA GLY A 663 21.17 22.76 -10.47
C GLY A 663 21.54 24.10 -9.82
N ALA A 664 21.86 25.13 -10.61
CA ALA A 664 22.13 26.48 -10.08
C ALA A 664 20.86 27.15 -9.55
N LEU A 665 19.73 27.04 -10.27
CA LEU A 665 18.45 27.53 -9.80
C LEU A 665 17.96 26.76 -8.56
N GLU A 666 18.12 25.44 -8.56
CA GLU A 666 17.78 24.58 -7.42
C GLU A 666 18.47 25.05 -6.13
N ARG A 667 19.80 25.31 -6.19
CA ARG A 667 20.56 25.79 -5.01
C ARG A 667 20.01 27.11 -4.48
N LYS A 668 19.81 28.10 -5.35
CA LYS A 668 19.26 29.41 -4.96
C LYS A 668 17.87 29.29 -4.33
N MET A 669 16.99 28.52 -4.95
CA MET A 669 15.63 28.30 -4.44
C MET A 669 15.63 27.50 -3.14
N LYS A 670 16.56 26.55 -2.95
CA LYS A 670 16.68 25.77 -1.71
C LYS A 670 17.11 26.66 -0.55
N ASP A 671 18.04 27.58 -0.78
CA ASP A 671 18.47 28.54 0.25
C ASP A 671 17.31 29.47 0.62
N ALA A 672 16.57 29.99 -0.36
CA ALA A 672 15.37 30.80 -0.14
C ALA A 672 14.25 30.04 0.58
N PHE A 673 13.98 28.79 0.19
CA PHE A 673 12.99 27.92 0.82
C PHE A 673 13.30 27.70 2.30
N ASN A 674 14.56 27.38 2.62
CA ASN A 674 14.99 27.20 4.01
C ASN A 674 14.92 28.53 4.78
N ALA A 675 15.35 29.65 4.20
CA ALA A 675 15.24 30.96 4.84
C ALA A 675 13.78 31.36 5.14
N ARG A 676 12.85 31.00 4.26
CA ARG A 676 11.43 31.35 4.40
C ARG A 676 10.66 30.44 5.35
N PHE A 677 10.88 29.13 5.27
CA PHE A 677 9.98 28.15 5.88
C PHE A 677 10.58 27.39 7.06
N LEU A 678 11.91 27.30 7.21
CA LEU A 678 12.53 26.57 8.32
C LEU A 678 12.60 27.45 9.57
N THR A 679 11.93 27.02 10.63
CA THR A 679 12.13 27.55 11.99
C THR A 679 13.29 26.80 12.63
N VAL A 680 14.23 27.51 13.27
CA VAL A 680 15.32 26.90 14.05
C VAL A 680 15.37 27.53 15.45
N LYS A 681 14.84 26.83 16.46
CA LYS A 681 14.92 27.23 17.87
C LYS A 681 15.42 26.06 18.72
N THR A 682 16.73 26.01 18.92
CA THR A 682 17.43 24.98 19.71
C THR A 682 17.18 25.14 21.21
N GLY A 683 17.23 24.03 21.96
CA GLY A 683 17.09 24.05 23.43
C GLY A 683 15.66 24.30 23.92
N THR A 684 14.67 24.08 23.05
CA THR A 684 13.24 24.16 23.40
C THR A 684 12.67 22.80 23.80
N SER A 685 13.39 21.71 23.52
CA SER A 685 13.06 20.37 23.96
C SER A 685 13.08 20.26 25.49
N PRO A 686 11.99 19.81 26.12
CA PRO A 686 11.99 19.50 27.55
C PRO A 686 12.78 18.21 27.88
N VAL A 687 13.09 17.37 26.88
CA VAL A 687 13.86 16.13 27.05
C VAL A 687 14.81 15.97 25.85
N PRO A 688 15.97 16.66 25.86
CA PRO A 688 16.91 16.61 24.75
C PRO A 688 17.27 15.18 24.35
N GLY A 689 17.27 14.91 23.04
CA GLY A 689 17.54 13.58 22.49
C GLY A 689 16.33 12.67 22.32
N HIS A 690 15.24 12.86 23.07
CA HIS A 690 14.08 11.97 23.02
C HIS A 690 13.24 12.14 21.72
N PRO A 691 12.77 11.05 21.06
CA PRO A 691 12.10 11.13 19.76
C PRO A 691 10.74 11.86 19.77
N LEU A 692 10.07 11.92 20.93
CA LEU A 692 8.76 12.57 21.12
C LEU A 692 8.82 13.99 21.68
N TYR A 693 10.01 14.51 21.97
CA TYR A 693 10.20 15.85 22.54
C TYR A 693 11.24 16.59 21.69
N PRO A 694 10.93 16.92 20.44
CA PRO A 694 11.87 17.61 19.57
C PRO A 694 12.10 19.05 20.02
N ASP A 695 13.21 19.63 19.58
CA ASP A 695 13.33 21.08 19.49
C ASP A 695 12.32 21.64 18.47
N SER A 696 12.03 22.93 18.59
CA SER A 696 11.24 23.72 17.65
C SER A 696 12.04 24.01 16.37
N ILE A 697 12.41 22.92 15.68
CA ILE A 697 13.12 22.90 14.41
C ILE A 697 12.24 22.16 13.40
N TYR A 698 11.44 22.92 12.65
CA TYR A 698 10.41 22.41 11.75
C TYR A 698 10.11 23.41 10.63
N TYR A 699 9.37 22.95 9.62
CA TYR A 699 8.92 23.79 8.50
C TYR A 699 7.49 24.30 8.67
N GLY A 700 7.23 25.51 8.19
CA GLY A 700 5.89 26.10 8.12
C GLY A 700 5.15 26.07 9.46
N ASN A 701 3.90 25.59 9.45
CA ASN A 701 3.07 25.41 10.65
C ASN A 701 3.25 24.05 11.35
N ASN A 702 4.36 23.33 11.07
CA ASN A 702 4.70 22.06 11.71
C ASN A 702 3.68 20.92 11.51
N THR A 703 2.98 20.91 10.37
CA THR A 703 2.22 19.72 9.95
C THR A 703 3.17 18.60 9.52
N ALA A 704 2.69 17.36 9.48
CA ALA A 704 3.49 16.25 8.96
C ALA A 704 3.89 16.51 7.50
N THR A 705 2.97 17.00 6.66
CA THR A 705 3.24 17.33 5.25
C THR A 705 4.27 18.44 5.08
N ALA A 706 4.22 19.52 5.88
CA ALA A 706 5.19 20.61 5.83
C ALA A 706 6.63 20.13 6.04
N ASN A 707 6.82 19.12 6.89
CA ASN A 707 8.13 18.58 7.24
C ASN A 707 8.54 17.39 6.36
N ILE A 708 7.60 16.57 5.90
CA ILE A 708 7.92 15.35 5.12
C ILE A 708 8.41 15.68 3.71
N LEU A 709 7.88 16.72 3.07
CA LEU A 709 8.29 17.14 1.73
C LEU A 709 9.77 17.52 1.68
N PRO A 710 10.28 18.46 2.51
CA PRO A 710 11.70 18.80 2.48
C PRO A 710 12.61 17.65 2.93
N LEU A 711 12.14 16.72 3.78
CA LEU A 711 12.89 15.50 4.09
C LEU A 711 13.02 14.60 2.85
N ALA A 712 11.89 14.27 2.22
CA ALA A 712 11.84 13.38 1.05
C ALA A 712 12.58 13.95 -0.17
N PHE A 713 12.63 15.27 -0.32
CA PHE A 713 13.29 15.97 -1.42
C PHE A 713 14.74 16.39 -1.10
N GLY A 714 15.25 16.07 0.09
CA GLY A 714 16.62 16.38 0.48
C GLY A 714 16.91 17.89 0.64
N LEU A 715 15.91 18.67 1.05
CA LEU A 715 15.99 20.12 1.21
C LEU A 715 16.46 20.54 2.61
N VAL A 716 16.28 19.68 3.62
CA VAL A 716 16.66 19.97 5.01
C VAL A 716 18.19 20.07 5.16
N PRO A 717 18.73 21.13 5.79
CA PRO A 717 20.15 21.18 6.15
C PRO A 717 20.53 20.02 7.07
N LYS A 718 21.68 19.37 6.81
CA LYS A 718 22.09 18.12 7.49
C LYS A 718 21.98 18.14 9.02
N PRO A 719 22.39 19.20 9.75
CA PRO A 719 22.31 19.22 11.21
C PRO A 719 20.88 19.16 11.77
N TYR A 720 19.89 19.59 10.99
CA TYR A 720 18.50 19.71 11.43
C TYR A 720 17.64 18.50 11.05
N ILE A 721 18.14 17.58 10.22
CA ILE A 721 17.40 16.39 9.81
C ILE A 721 16.85 15.61 11.01
N PRO A 722 17.62 15.28 12.07
CA PRO A 722 17.10 14.52 13.20
C PRO A 722 15.90 15.19 13.88
N GLU A 723 15.95 16.50 14.11
CA GLU A 723 14.87 17.24 14.80
C GLU A 723 13.63 17.42 13.93
N VAL A 724 13.79 17.62 12.62
CA VAL A 724 12.65 17.67 11.69
C VAL A 724 11.94 16.31 11.63
N VAL A 725 12.69 15.20 11.63
CA VAL A 725 12.11 13.85 11.68
C VAL A 725 11.35 13.64 13.00
N LYS A 726 11.92 14.03 14.14
CA LYS A 726 11.25 13.95 15.44
C LYS A 726 9.97 14.76 15.49
N ASN A 727 9.91 15.93 14.84
CA ASN A 727 8.68 16.72 14.71
C ASN A 727 7.59 15.96 13.94
N VAL A 728 7.92 15.26 12.85
CA VAL A 728 6.98 14.38 12.12
C VAL A 728 6.49 13.23 13.02
N VAL A 729 7.41 12.53 13.69
CA VAL A 729 7.08 11.41 14.58
C VAL A 729 6.20 11.87 15.74
N THR A 730 6.49 13.04 16.33
CA THR A 730 5.67 13.64 17.39
C THR A 730 4.29 14.03 16.89
N ALA A 731 4.18 14.59 15.69
CA ALA A 731 2.89 14.89 15.07
C ALA A 731 2.05 13.62 14.87
N ILE A 732 2.65 12.52 14.41
CA ILE A 732 1.96 11.24 14.22
C ILE A 732 1.56 10.62 15.55
N ILE A 733 2.52 10.40 16.44
CA ILE A 733 2.34 9.59 17.66
C ILE A 733 1.59 10.37 18.74
N THR A 734 2.01 11.61 19.02
CA THR A 734 1.51 12.38 20.16
C THR A 734 0.28 13.20 19.78
N LYS A 735 0.32 13.94 18.66
CA LYS A 735 -0.78 14.82 18.26
C LYS A 735 -1.94 14.08 17.60
N ASN A 736 -1.64 13.03 16.83
CA ASN A 736 -2.65 12.27 16.06
C ASN A 736 -2.82 10.81 16.54
N GLY A 737 -2.24 10.44 17.69
CA GLY A 737 -2.48 9.15 18.34
C GLY A 737 -2.06 7.93 17.50
N GLY A 738 -1.04 8.07 16.63
CA GLY A 738 -0.56 6.99 15.76
C GLY A 738 -1.36 6.79 14.47
N HIS A 739 -2.01 7.84 13.95
CA HIS A 739 -2.83 7.79 12.74
C HIS A 739 -2.26 8.65 11.61
N ILE A 740 -2.76 8.40 10.39
CA ILE A 740 -2.46 9.23 9.23
C ILE A 740 -2.94 10.65 9.50
N CYS A 741 -2.11 11.64 9.21
CA CYS A 741 -2.40 13.06 9.39
C CYS A 741 -2.06 13.91 8.16
N CYS A 742 -1.95 13.25 7.00
CA CYS A 742 -1.65 13.85 5.70
C CYS A 742 -2.82 13.63 4.74
N GLY A 743 -3.00 14.58 3.82
CA GLY A 743 -3.78 14.38 2.62
C GLY A 743 -2.97 13.68 1.51
N VAL A 744 -3.41 13.88 0.27
CA VAL A 744 -2.84 13.30 -0.96
C VAL A 744 -1.37 13.65 -1.13
N ILE A 745 -0.94 14.87 -0.79
CA ILE A 745 0.43 15.33 -1.05
C ILE A 745 1.40 14.74 -0.02
N GLY A 746 1.03 14.74 1.26
CA GLY A 746 1.91 14.18 2.30
C GLY A 746 2.05 12.67 2.20
N VAL A 747 0.95 11.94 1.95
CA VAL A 747 0.95 10.46 1.91
C VAL A 747 1.76 9.88 0.75
N GLN A 748 2.01 10.67 -0.30
CA GLN A 748 2.87 10.29 -1.43
C GLN A 748 4.35 10.07 -1.07
N TRP A 749 4.79 10.50 0.12
CA TRP A 749 6.19 10.47 0.54
C TRP A 749 6.41 9.93 1.95
N LEU A 750 5.34 9.59 2.68
CA LEU A 750 5.37 9.41 4.12
C LEU A 750 6.06 8.12 4.56
N LEU A 751 5.63 6.97 4.04
CA LEU A 751 6.01 5.68 4.61
C LEU A 751 7.47 5.33 4.29
N ARG A 752 7.90 5.57 3.04
CA ARG A 752 9.29 5.33 2.64
C ARG A 752 10.25 6.32 3.28
N GLU A 753 9.83 7.57 3.51
CA GLU A 753 10.70 8.54 4.19
C GLU A 753 10.87 8.21 5.68
N LEU A 754 9.79 7.87 6.40
CA LEU A 754 9.89 7.39 7.78
C LEU A 754 10.83 6.18 7.90
N THR A 755 10.70 5.22 6.98
CA THR A 755 11.56 4.03 6.93
C THR A 755 13.02 4.40 6.68
N ARG A 756 13.30 5.27 5.70
CA ARG A 756 14.66 5.76 5.41
C ARG A 756 15.30 6.53 6.57
N LYS A 757 14.49 7.05 7.51
CA LYS A 757 14.94 7.79 8.69
C LYS A 757 14.93 6.98 9.99
N GLY A 758 14.77 5.65 9.91
CA GLY A 758 14.87 4.74 11.06
C GLY A 758 13.57 4.56 11.84
N TYR A 759 12.43 4.97 11.29
CA TYR A 759 11.09 4.84 11.89
C TYR A 759 10.19 3.91 11.06
N ALA A 760 10.75 2.80 10.58
CA ALA A 760 10.04 1.79 9.80
C ALA A 760 8.85 1.16 10.56
N ASP A 761 8.95 1.09 11.88
CA ASP A 761 7.87 0.63 12.76
C ASP A 761 6.70 1.63 12.84
N VAL A 762 6.97 2.94 12.75
CA VAL A 762 5.94 3.99 12.65
C VAL A 762 5.26 3.93 11.29
N ALA A 763 6.02 3.72 10.21
CA ALA A 763 5.46 3.48 8.88
C ALA A 763 4.54 2.24 8.88
N TYR A 764 5.00 1.13 9.47
CA TYR A 764 4.18 -0.09 9.62
C TYR A 764 2.93 0.15 10.46
N LEU A 765 3.01 0.90 11.56
CA LEU A 765 1.84 1.28 12.35
C LEU A 765 0.80 1.99 11.48
N LEU A 766 1.20 2.99 10.69
CA LEU A 766 0.30 3.71 9.81
C LEU A 766 -0.32 2.81 8.73
N ALA A 767 0.48 1.93 8.13
CA ALA A 767 0.05 1.02 7.07
C ALA A 767 -0.92 -0.09 7.56
N SER A 768 -0.85 -0.46 8.84
CA SER A 768 -1.63 -1.57 9.42
C SER A 768 -2.70 -1.14 10.44
N ASN A 769 -2.80 0.15 10.75
CA ASN A 769 -3.78 0.67 11.71
C ASN A 769 -5.22 0.38 11.23
N ARG A 770 -6.10 0.01 12.16
CA ARG A 770 -7.50 -0.39 11.93
C ARG A 770 -8.52 0.67 12.35
N THR A 771 -8.09 1.76 13.00
CA THR A 771 -8.98 2.82 13.49
C THR A 771 -8.85 4.10 12.67
N TYR A 772 -9.89 4.94 12.67
CA TYR A 772 -9.91 6.16 11.87
C TYR A 772 -8.87 7.19 12.36
N PRO A 773 -8.18 7.90 11.45
CA PRO A 773 -8.09 7.68 9.99
C PRO A 773 -7.00 6.66 9.61
N SER A 774 -7.36 5.66 8.81
CA SER A 774 -6.40 4.67 8.26
C SER A 774 -7.02 3.88 7.09
N TRP A 775 -6.17 3.19 6.31
CA TRP A 775 -6.66 2.25 5.30
C TRP A 775 -7.31 1.02 5.93
N GLY A 776 -6.82 0.56 7.09
CA GLY A 776 -7.43 -0.57 7.80
C GLY A 776 -8.81 -0.21 8.33
N TYR A 777 -9.06 1.04 8.71
CA TYR A 777 -10.43 1.51 9.01
C TYR A 777 -11.37 1.31 7.83
N MET A 778 -10.98 1.70 6.61
CA MET A 778 -11.80 1.45 5.40
C MET A 778 -12.13 -0.04 5.27
N ALA A 779 -11.13 -0.92 5.45
CA ALA A 779 -11.32 -2.36 5.40
C ALA A 779 -12.27 -2.87 6.50
N GLU A 780 -12.15 -2.38 7.74
CA GLU A 780 -13.06 -2.73 8.85
C GLU A 780 -14.51 -2.28 8.60
N GLN A 781 -14.71 -1.23 7.80
CA GLN A 781 -16.03 -0.79 7.35
C GLN A 781 -16.54 -1.52 6.09
N GLY A 782 -15.86 -2.58 5.64
CA GLY A 782 -16.31 -3.41 4.52
C GLY A 782 -15.89 -2.92 3.13
N ALA A 783 -14.96 -1.96 3.03
CA ALA A 783 -14.39 -1.54 1.76
C ALA A 783 -13.67 -2.70 1.06
N THR A 784 -13.86 -2.81 -0.26
CA THR A 784 -13.16 -3.76 -1.14
C THR A 784 -12.26 -3.05 -2.17
N THR A 785 -12.20 -1.73 -2.07
CA THR A 785 -11.40 -0.76 -2.83
C THR A 785 -10.92 0.33 -1.86
N ILE A 786 -10.08 1.25 -2.32
CA ILE A 786 -9.69 2.43 -1.53
C ILE A 786 -10.70 3.55 -1.77
N TRP A 787 -11.02 4.30 -0.72
CA TRP A 787 -11.99 5.41 -0.79
C TRP A 787 -11.33 6.73 -1.15
N GLU A 788 -12.13 7.69 -1.62
CA GLU A 788 -11.72 9.08 -1.83
C GLU A 788 -11.41 9.80 -0.51
N LEU A 789 -12.16 9.48 0.54
CA LEU A 789 -12.05 10.10 1.86
C LEU A 789 -11.73 9.05 2.93
N TRP A 790 -10.91 9.43 3.92
CA TRP A 790 -10.61 8.58 5.08
C TRP A 790 -11.85 8.18 5.89
N ASN A 791 -12.91 8.99 5.82
CA ASN A 791 -14.22 8.85 6.46
C ASN A 791 -15.35 8.61 5.43
N GLY A 792 -15.06 7.94 4.31
CA GLY A 792 -16.01 7.78 3.20
C GLY A 792 -17.33 7.06 3.52
N ASN A 793 -17.42 6.35 4.64
CA ASN A 793 -18.68 5.77 5.13
C ASN A 793 -19.63 6.78 5.80
N THR A 794 -19.15 7.96 6.21
CA THR A 794 -19.93 8.96 6.95
C THR A 794 -19.89 10.36 6.35
N ALA A 795 -18.91 10.63 5.48
CA ALA A 795 -18.79 11.90 4.78
C ALA A 795 -19.98 12.17 3.86
N ARG A 796 -20.27 13.46 3.64
CA ARG A 796 -21.37 13.88 2.77
C ARG A 796 -21.14 13.48 1.30
N PRO A 797 -22.21 13.18 0.53
CA PRO A 797 -22.11 12.56 -0.79
C PRO A 797 -21.57 13.45 -1.92
N GLU A 798 -21.44 14.76 -1.75
CA GLU A 798 -21.10 15.67 -2.85
C GLU A 798 -19.72 15.37 -3.48
N MET A 799 -18.83 14.75 -2.70
CA MET A 799 -17.52 14.25 -3.12
C MET A 799 -17.10 13.06 -2.24
N ASN A 800 -17.67 11.88 -2.48
CA ASN A 800 -17.44 10.70 -1.65
C ASN A 800 -17.48 9.38 -2.46
N SER A 801 -16.47 9.15 -3.29
CA SER A 801 -16.29 7.90 -4.02
C SER A 801 -15.80 6.77 -3.13
N GLY A 802 -16.40 5.59 -3.31
CA GLY A 802 -15.94 4.33 -2.71
C GLY A 802 -14.80 3.65 -3.48
N ASN A 803 -14.30 4.24 -4.57
CA ASN A 803 -13.30 3.64 -5.45
C ASN A 803 -12.39 4.70 -6.09
N HIS A 804 -11.37 5.09 -5.33
CA HIS A 804 -10.40 6.13 -5.68
C HIS A 804 -8.98 5.69 -5.31
N VAL A 805 -7.98 6.22 -6.01
CA VAL A 805 -6.58 5.76 -5.86
C VAL A 805 -5.65 6.75 -5.15
N MET A 806 -6.03 8.02 -5.04
CA MET A 806 -5.13 9.11 -4.65
C MET A 806 -4.55 8.98 -3.21
N LEU A 807 -5.30 8.36 -2.30
CA LEU A 807 -4.87 8.17 -0.91
C LEU A 807 -3.91 6.97 -0.73
N LEU A 808 -3.60 6.22 -1.79
CA LEU A 808 -2.60 5.15 -1.73
C LEU A 808 -1.18 5.69 -1.51
N GLY A 809 -0.88 6.89 -2.00
CA GLY A 809 0.43 7.52 -1.82
C GLY A 809 1.59 6.59 -2.19
N ASP A 810 2.51 6.38 -1.27
CA ASP A 810 3.64 5.45 -1.43
C ASP A 810 3.46 4.08 -0.76
N LEU A 811 2.23 3.70 -0.36
CA LEU A 811 1.94 2.43 0.33
C LEU A 811 2.42 1.20 -0.43
N LEU A 812 2.05 1.07 -1.71
CA LEU A 812 2.42 -0.09 -2.51
C LEU A 812 3.93 -0.13 -2.76
N SER A 813 4.54 1.01 -3.10
CA SER A 813 6.00 1.11 -3.21
C SER A 813 6.68 0.74 -1.90
N TRP A 814 6.13 1.11 -0.74
CA TRP A 814 6.66 0.71 0.57
C TRP A 814 6.54 -0.81 0.81
N CYS A 815 5.42 -1.42 0.42
CA CYS A 815 5.26 -2.89 0.51
C CYS A 815 6.35 -3.61 -0.30
N TYR A 816 6.61 -3.20 -1.55
CA TYR A 816 7.64 -3.84 -2.37
C TYR A 816 9.07 -3.44 -1.96
N GLU A 817 9.36 -2.15 -1.82
CA GLU A 817 10.72 -1.65 -1.61
C GLU A 817 11.22 -1.84 -0.17
N SER A 818 10.33 -1.79 0.83
CA SER A 818 10.71 -1.81 2.25
C SER A 818 10.32 -3.11 2.96
N LEU A 819 9.21 -3.76 2.63
CA LEU A 819 8.87 -5.07 3.20
C LEU A 819 9.39 -6.23 2.35
N GLY A 820 9.15 -6.19 1.03
CA GLY A 820 9.74 -7.14 0.09
C GLY A 820 11.24 -6.90 -0.12
N GLY A 821 11.71 -5.67 0.05
CA GLY A 821 13.08 -5.31 -0.28
C GLY A 821 13.36 -5.50 -1.77
N ILE A 822 12.49 -5.04 -2.66
CA ILE A 822 12.71 -5.12 -4.11
C ILE A 822 12.61 -3.71 -4.67
N ARG A 823 13.73 -3.16 -5.16
CA ARG A 823 13.77 -1.84 -5.78
C ARG A 823 14.83 -1.77 -6.88
N SER A 824 14.57 -1.05 -7.96
CA SER A 824 15.61 -0.72 -8.94
C SER A 824 16.66 0.25 -8.35
N SER A 825 17.92 0.01 -8.67
CA SER A 825 19.00 0.98 -8.45
C SER A 825 18.73 2.28 -9.23
N ARG A 826 19.21 3.40 -8.70
CA ARG A 826 19.13 4.71 -9.37
C ARG A 826 20.30 4.95 -10.31
N GLN A 827 21.37 4.17 -10.18
CA GLN A 827 22.58 4.16 -10.99
C GLN A 827 22.41 3.26 -12.22
N GLN A 828 21.91 2.04 -12.01
CA GLN A 828 21.58 1.09 -13.09
C GLN A 828 20.08 0.77 -13.04
N VAL A 829 19.32 1.47 -13.88
CA VAL A 829 17.85 1.48 -13.85
C VAL A 829 17.22 0.26 -14.52
N GLY A 830 15.90 0.15 -14.46
CA GLY A 830 15.14 -0.94 -15.08
C GLY A 830 15.36 -2.28 -14.37
N PHE A 831 15.80 -2.27 -13.12
CA PHE A 831 16.25 -3.45 -12.37
C PHE A 831 17.49 -4.14 -12.96
N LYS A 832 18.28 -3.44 -13.79
CA LYS A 832 19.60 -3.96 -14.23
C LYS A 832 20.51 -4.22 -13.01
N GLN A 833 20.44 -3.35 -12.02
CA GLN A 833 20.87 -3.63 -10.65
C GLN A 833 19.67 -3.51 -9.71
N ILE A 834 19.47 -4.52 -8.87
CA ILE A 834 18.39 -4.64 -7.88
C ILE A 834 18.97 -4.28 -6.51
N VAL A 835 18.23 -3.52 -5.71
CA VAL A 835 18.56 -3.28 -4.30
C VAL A 835 17.61 -4.12 -3.45
N MET A 836 18.17 -5.07 -2.70
CA MET A 836 17.45 -5.93 -1.80
C MET A 836 17.66 -5.57 -0.33
N LYS A 837 16.74 -4.77 0.21
CA LYS A 837 16.84 -4.25 1.58
C LYS A 837 15.49 -4.27 2.32
N PRO A 838 15.03 -5.45 2.78
CA PRO A 838 13.86 -5.55 3.63
C PRO A 838 14.09 -4.91 5.02
N GLY A 839 13.04 -4.33 5.60
CA GLY A 839 13.02 -3.75 6.95
C GLY A 839 12.86 -4.82 8.04
N PHE A 840 13.87 -5.67 8.22
CA PHE A 840 13.85 -6.78 9.18
C PHE A 840 13.66 -6.32 10.64
N GLU A 841 13.96 -5.06 10.95
CA GLU A 841 13.79 -4.43 12.26
C GLU A 841 12.31 -4.31 12.71
N ILE A 842 11.35 -4.44 11.78
CA ILE A 842 9.93 -4.36 12.10
C ILE A 842 9.51 -5.63 12.87
N GLN A 843 9.39 -5.52 14.20
CA GLN A 843 9.04 -6.64 15.07
C GLN A 843 7.60 -7.18 14.88
N GLY A 844 6.71 -6.39 14.26
CA GLY A 844 5.31 -6.75 14.01
C GLY A 844 5.07 -7.66 12.80
N VAL A 845 6.07 -7.80 11.92
CA VAL A 845 5.97 -8.62 10.70
C VAL A 845 6.97 -9.77 10.82
N SER A 846 6.50 -11.01 10.73
CA SER A 846 7.31 -12.22 10.83
C SER A 846 7.50 -12.93 9.49
N ARG A 847 6.72 -12.56 8.47
CA ARG A 847 6.84 -13.13 7.12
C ARG A 847 6.47 -12.11 6.06
N VAL A 848 7.20 -12.12 4.95
CA VAL A 848 6.79 -11.50 3.67
C VAL A 848 7.06 -12.48 2.53
N ASN A 849 6.14 -12.49 1.58
CA ASN A 849 6.28 -13.15 0.29
C ASN A 849 5.97 -12.10 -0.78
N ALA A 850 7.01 -11.69 -1.52
CA ALA A 850 6.90 -10.72 -2.59
C ALA A 850 7.61 -11.21 -3.86
N SER A 851 6.98 -11.01 -5.01
CA SER A 851 7.60 -11.24 -6.33
C SER A 851 7.25 -10.11 -7.28
N TYR A 852 8.15 -9.83 -8.23
CA TYR A 852 7.94 -8.81 -9.25
C TYR A 852 8.60 -9.20 -10.57
N LYS A 853 7.87 -9.14 -11.69
CA LYS A 853 8.37 -9.37 -13.05
C LYS A 853 8.98 -8.08 -13.60
N THR A 854 10.30 -7.97 -13.48
CA THR A 854 11.10 -6.88 -14.04
C THR A 854 11.19 -7.02 -15.58
N PRO A 855 11.73 -6.01 -16.30
CA PRO A 855 12.08 -6.16 -17.72
C PRO A 855 12.97 -7.38 -18.03
N TYR A 856 13.78 -7.82 -17.08
CA TYR A 856 14.75 -8.92 -17.25
C TYR A 856 14.23 -10.30 -16.79
N GLY A 857 13.11 -10.35 -16.07
CA GLY A 857 12.56 -11.57 -15.48
C GLY A 857 12.06 -11.36 -14.05
N VAL A 858 11.67 -12.45 -13.39
CA VAL A 858 11.10 -12.40 -12.04
C VAL A 858 12.22 -12.22 -11.00
N VAL A 859 12.03 -11.24 -10.12
CA VAL A 859 12.75 -11.13 -8.83
C VAL A 859 11.83 -11.57 -7.71
N GLU A 860 12.35 -12.34 -6.76
CA GLU A 860 11.60 -12.85 -5.61
C GLU A 860 12.31 -12.55 -4.31
N SER A 861 11.50 -12.30 -3.27
CA SER A 861 11.95 -12.11 -1.90
C SER A 861 10.93 -12.75 -0.96
N HIS A 862 11.29 -13.92 -0.44
CA HIS A 862 10.48 -14.67 0.50
C HIS A 862 11.25 -14.82 1.80
N TRP A 863 10.79 -14.18 2.86
CA TRP A 863 11.46 -14.30 4.15
C TRP A 863 10.49 -14.63 5.28
N ASN A 864 11.00 -15.41 6.22
CA ASN A 864 10.42 -15.68 7.52
C ASN A 864 11.44 -15.29 8.58
N LYS A 865 11.01 -14.65 9.67
CA LYS A 865 11.92 -14.27 10.75
C LYS A 865 11.30 -14.43 12.13
N THR A 866 12.15 -14.75 13.09
CA THR A 866 11.93 -14.43 14.50
C THR A 866 12.54 -13.05 14.78
N LEU A 867 12.72 -12.68 16.05
CA LEU A 867 13.44 -11.43 16.38
C LEU A 867 14.96 -11.58 16.28
N THR A 868 15.48 -12.81 16.28
CA THR A 868 16.92 -13.10 16.30
C THR A 868 17.38 -13.95 15.13
N HIS A 869 16.49 -14.37 14.24
CA HIS A 869 16.81 -15.30 13.17
C HIS A 869 16.00 -15.00 11.91
N LEU A 870 16.62 -15.16 10.74
CA LEU A 870 16.06 -14.88 9.42
C LEU A 870 16.32 -16.06 8.48
N GLN A 871 15.25 -16.55 7.85
CA GLN A 871 15.31 -17.39 6.65
C GLN A 871 14.84 -16.55 5.46
N TRP A 872 15.64 -16.51 4.39
CA TRP A 872 15.38 -15.66 3.23
C TRP A 872 15.76 -16.36 1.93
N ASP A 873 14.74 -16.62 1.11
CA ASP A 873 14.87 -17.09 -0.27
C ASP A 873 14.78 -15.90 -1.24
N ILE A 874 15.76 -15.84 -2.15
CA ILE A 874 15.92 -14.75 -3.12
C ILE A 874 16.07 -15.36 -4.52
N THR A 875 15.38 -14.81 -5.50
CA THR A 875 15.61 -15.10 -6.93
C THR A 875 16.00 -13.82 -7.65
N ILE A 876 17.12 -13.83 -8.37
CA ILE A 876 17.62 -12.71 -9.19
C ILE A 876 17.58 -13.08 -10.68
N PRO A 877 16.93 -12.29 -11.55
CA PRO A 877 16.81 -12.63 -12.97
C PRO A 877 18.14 -12.54 -13.73
N VAL A 878 18.28 -13.32 -14.80
CA VAL A 878 19.47 -13.35 -15.65
C VAL A 878 19.77 -11.98 -16.24
N ASN A 879 21.05 -11.71 -16.48
CA ASN A 879 21.55 -10.43 -17.00
C ASN A 879 21.39 -9.24 -16.04
N THR A 880 21.15 -9.51 -14.76
CA THR A 880 21.07 -8.51 -13.68
C THR A 880 21.98 -8.86 -12.50
N THR A 881 22.16 -7.89 -11.62
CA THR A 881 22.86 -8.07 -10.33
C THR A 881 21.99 -7.54 -9.18
N ALA A 882 22.30 -7.92 -7.94
CA ALA A 882 21.61 -7.43 -6.76
C ALA A 882 22.57 -7.03 -5.64
N GLU A 883 22.30 -5.91 -4.97
CA GLU A 883 22.89 -5.54 -3.68
C GLU A 883 21.97 -6.01 -2.55
N VAL A 884 22.42 -7.00 -1.78
CA VAL A 884 21.63 -7.66 -0.73
C VAL A 884 22.10 -7.18 0.64
N TYR A 885 21.18 -6.60 1.42
CA TYR A 885 21.45 -6.04 2.74
C TYR A 885 20.97 -6.99 3.83
N PHE A 886 21.89 -7.41 4.70
CA PHE A 886 21.61 -8.30 5.81
C PHE A 886 21.31 -7.54 7.12
N PRO A 887 20.62 -8.19 8.08
CA PRO A 887 20.30 -7.59 9.38
C PRO A 887 21.51 -7.09 10.19
N ASP A 888 22.69 -7.66 9.98
CA ASP A 888 23.94 -7.27 10.64
C ASP A 888 24.67 -6.08 9.99
N GLY A 889 24.08 -5.52 8.93
CA GLY A 889 24.65 -4.42 8.15
C GLY A 889 25.61 -4.87 7.04
N LYS A 890 25.87 -6.19 6.90
CA LYS A 890 26.62 -6.72 5.76
C LYS A 890 25.85 -6.45 4.46
N VAL A 891 26.61 -6.13 3.41
CA VAL A 891 26.08 -5.98 2.05
C VAL A 891 26.83 -6.93 1.13
N GLU A 892 26.10 -7.76 0.39
CA GLU A 892 26.66 -8.64 -0.64
C GLU A 892 26.20 -8.20 -2.03
N THR A 893 27.06 -8.41 -3.04
CA THR A 893 26.67 -8.27 -4.45
C THR A 893 26.50 -9.66 -5.05
N LEU A 894 25.31 -9.96 -5.56
CA LEU A 894 24.96 -11.23 -6.20
C LEU A 894 24.73 -11.04 -7.70
N GLY A 895 25.08 -12.05 -8.51
CA GLY A 895 24.57 -12.19 -9.86
C GLY A 895 23.24 -12.94 -9.89
N SER A 896 22.77 -13.26 -11.09
CA SER A 896 21.53 -14.00 -11.30
C SER A 896 21.49 -15.39 -10.64
N GLY A 897 20.29 -15.90 -10.39
CA GLY A 897 20.03 -17.22 -9.81
C GLY A 897 19.21 -17.18 -8.52
N THR A 898 18.99 -18.35 -7.93
CA THR A 898 18.25 -18.51 -6.66
C THR A 898 19.22 -18.76 -5.50
N TYR A 899 19.00 -18.08 -4.38
CA TYR A 899 19.81 -18.09 -3.18
C TYR A 899 18.94 -18.33 -1.95
N HIS A 900 19.49 -19.04 -0.96
CA HIS A 900 18.87 -19.27 0.33
C HIS A 900 19.83 -18.81 1.42
N TYR A 901 19.31 -18.02 2.36
CA TYR A 901 20.04 -17.54 3.52
C TYR A 901 19.32 -17.96 4.80
N ASP A 902 20.11 -18.41 5.76
CA ASP A 902 19.70 -18.76 7.11
C ASP A 902 20.73 -18.08 8.04
N VAL A 903 20.34 -16.94 8.61
CA VAL A 903 21.26 -16.01 9.29
C VAL A 903 20.66 -15.47 10.59
N GLU A 904 21.53 -15.18 11.55
CA GLU A 904 21.14 -14.53 12.79
C GLU A 904 20.83 -13.04 12.55
N ILE A 905 19.78 -12.56 13.20
CA ILE A 905 19.48 -11.13 13.35
C ILE A 905 20.16 -10.67 14.65
N PRO A 906 21.11 -9.73 14.60
CA PRO A 906 21.75 -9.23 15.80
C PRO A 906 20.74 -8.63 16.77
N THR A 907 20.90 -8.94 18.04
CA THR A 907 20.15 -8.30 19.10
C THR A 907 20.61 -6.85 19.26
N ARG A 908 19.75 -6.00 19.82
CA ARG A 908 20.01 -4.56 19.99
C ARG A 908 21.21 -4.26 20.89
N HIS A 909 21.63 -5.23 21.71
CA HIS A 909 22.77 -5.13 22.60
C HIS A 909 23.39 -6.52 22.80
N LYS A 910 24.72 -6.61 22.83
CA LYS A 910 25.47 -7.88 22.99
C LYS A 910 25.11 -8.69 24.25
N ALA A 911 24.61 -8.02 25.30
CA ALA A 911 24.17 -8.67 26.52
C ALA A 911 22.83 -9.40 26.35
N ILE A 912 22.04 -9.09 25.31
CA ILE A 912 20.79 -9.77 25.00
C ILE A 912 21.10 -11.06 24.25
N LEU A 913 20.88 -12.20 24.91
CA LEU A 913 21.11 -13.55 24.39
C LEU A 913 19.90 -14.10 23.65
N LYS A 914 18.69 -13.83 24.15
CA LYS A 914 17.43 -14.19 23.49
C LYS A 914 16.48 -13.01 23.51
N ASP A 915 15.83 -12.77 22.39
CA ASP A 915 14.74 -11.81 22.26
C ASP A 915 13.55 -12.48 21.57
N GLN A 916 12.39 -12.60 22.23
CA GLN A 916 11.26 -13.37 21.68
C GLN A 916 9.91 -12.94 22.28
N PHE A 917 8.85 -13.08 21.50
CA PHE A 917 7.49 -13.03 22.05
C PHE A 917 7.15 -14.36 22.74
N LEU A 918 6.35 -14.31 23.81
CA LEU A 918 5.84 -15.53 24.44
C LEU A 918 4.89 -16.30 23.51
N TYR A 919 4.23 -15.59 22.59
CA TYR A 919 3.26 -16.13 21.64
C TYR A 919 3.06 -15.15 20.48
N GLU A 920 2.65 -15.67 19.32
CA GLU A 920 2.32 -14.85 18.14
C GLU A 920 0.83 -14.48 18.08
N GLN A 921 -0.06 -15.37 18.53
CA GLN A 921 -1.50 -15.17 18.51
C GLN A 921 -2.11 -15.42 19.88
N ALA A 922 -3.18 -14.69 20.18
CA ALA A 922 -3.95 -14.82 21.41
C ALA A 922 -5.45 -14.61 21.15
N ALA A 923 -6.28 -15.12 22.06
CA ALA A 923 -7.74 -14.99 22.01
C ALA A 923 -8.25 -13.63 22.54
N PHE A 924 -7.36 -12.67 22.80
CA PHE A 924 -7.67 -11.36 23.35
C PHE A 924 -6.85 -10.28 22.62
N PRO A 925 -7.40 -9.06 22.46
CA PRO A 925 -6.71 -7.96 21.79
C PRO A 925 -5.73 -7.20 22.70
N GLU A 926 -5.95 -7.20 24.02
CA GLU A 926 -5.07 -6.54 24.99
C GLU A 926 -4.58 -7.49 26.08
N CYS A 927 -3.31 -7.33 26.49
CA CYS A 927 -2.72 -7.98 27.65
C CYS A 927 -1.80 -7.05 28.44
N HIS A 928 -1.64 -7.33 29.74
CA HIS A 928 -0.81 -6.51 30.63
C HIS A 928 -0.39 -7.25 31.91
N GLY A 929 0.52 -6.63 32.68
CA GLY A 929 0.90 -7.10 34.02
C GLY A 929 1.66 -8.43 34.03
N ALA A 930 2.79 -8.50 33.33
CA ALA A 930 3.58 -9.72 33.22
C ALA A 930 4.36 -10.05 34.51
N THR A 931 4.55 -11.34 34.77
CA THR A 931 5.39 -11.89 35.86
C THR A 931 6.09 -13.17 35.38
N VAL A 932 7.30 -13.44 35.87
CA VAL A 932 8.06 -14.68 35.56
C VAL A 932 8.60 -15.35 36.82
N ALA A 933 8.64 -16.69 36.82
CA ALA A 933 9.30 -17.49 37.84
C ALA A 933 9.97 -18.73 37.22
N GLU A 934 11.05 -19.20 37.83
CA GLU A 934 11.72 -20.47 37.50
C GLU A 934 11.26 -21.57 38.46
N THR A 935 10.88 -22.73 37.92
CA THR A 935 10.48 -23.91 38.70
C THR A 935 11.69 -24.70 39.23
N PRO A 936 11.52 -25.67 40.16
CA PRO A 936 12.64 -26.48 40.64
C PRO A 936 13.36 -27.26 39.53
N LYS A 937 12.64 -27.63 38.45
CA LYS A 937 13.18 -28.34 37.29
C LYS A 937 13.89 -27.42 36.29
N GLY A 938 13.82 -26.11 36.47
CA GLY A 938 14.38 -25.11 35.56
C GLY A 938 13.47 -24.71 34.41
N ASP A 939 12.20 -25.14 34.41
CA ASP A 939 11.19 -24.57 33.50
C ASP A 939 10.92 -23.12 33.91
N LEU A 940 10.80 -22.21 32.92
CA LEU A 940 10.29 -20.86 33.15
C LEU A 940 8.78 -20.85 33.01
N VAL A 941 8.10 -20.09 33.86
CA VAL A 941 6.66 -19.85 33.79
C VAL A 941 6.44 -18.36 33.78
N ALA A 942 5.65 -17.88 32.82
CA ALA A 942 5.24 -16.49 32.75
C ALA A 942 3.72 -16.40 32.89
N ALA A 943 3.22 -15.40 33.62
CA ALA A 943 1.80 -15.10 33.74
C ALA A 943 1.52 -13.63 33.47
N PHE A 944 0.31 -13.34 33.00
CA PHE A 944 -0.18 -11.99 32.69
C PHE A 944 -1.70 -12.01 32.64
N PHE A 945 -2.35 -10.85 32.63
CA PHE A 945 -3.79 -10.76 32.41
C PHE A 945 -4.10 -10.29 30.99
N GLY A 946 -5.22 -10.76 30.42
CA GLY A 946 -5.62 -10.43 29.05
C GLY A 946 -7.12 -10.56 28.84
N GLY A 947 -7.66 -9.66 28.00
CA GLY A 947 -9.09 -9.51 27.72
C GLY A 947 -9.33 -8.41 26.69
N THR A 948 -10.58 -7.94 26.56
CA THR A 948 -10.95 -6.88 25.62
C THR A 948 -10.17 -5.58 25.89
N LYS A 949 -10.07 -5.20 27.16
CA LYS A 949 -9.34 -4.03 27.65
C LYS A 949 -9.13 -4.14 29.15
N GLU A 950 -8.04 -3.58 29.65
CA GLU A 950 -7.80 -3.42 31.09
C GLU A 950 -9.07 -2.88 31.80
N ARG A 951 -9.47 -3.49 32.94
CA ARG A 951 -10.72 -3.28 33.71
C ARG A 951 -11.96 -4.02 33.24
N ASN A 952 -12.01 -4.50 32.00
CA ASN A 952 -13.21 -5.18 31.54
C ASN A 952 -13.41 -6.52 32.29
N PRO A 953 -14.66 -6.90 32.63
CA PRO A 953 -14.96 -8.13 33.37
C PRO A 953 -14.51 -9.43 32.70
N ASP A 954 -14.13 -9.40 31.42
CA ASP A 954 -13.59 -10.54 30.66
C ASP A 954 -12.07 -10.71 30.82
N CYS A 955 -11.37 -9.78 31.48
CA CYS A 955 -9.95 -9.90 31.80
C CYS A 955 -9.71 -11.14 32.68
N CYS A 956 -8.94 -12.10 32.15
CA CYS A 956 -8.57 -13.35 32.83
C CYS A 956 -7.05 -13.43 33.04
N ILE A 957 -6.60 -14.38 33.87
CA ILE A 957 -5.17 -14.68 34.04
C ILE A 957 -4.76 -15.79 33.10
N TRP A 958 -3.67 -15.55 32.38
CA TRP A 958 -3.09 -16.44 31.37
C TRP A 958 -1.66 -16.83 31.75
N VAL A 959 -1.26 -18.05 31.41
CA VAL A 959 0.08 -18.60 31.69
C VAL A 959 0.70 -19.17 30.42
N CYS A 960 1.99 -18.90 30.24
CA CYS A 960 2.86 -19.54 29.26
C CYS A 960 4.01 -20.24 30.00
N ARG A 961 4.50 -21.37 29.46
CA ARG A 961 5.62 -22.13 30.04
C ARG A 961 6.72 -22.31 29.00
N LYS A 962 7.98 -22.21 29.41
CA LYS A 962 9.15 -22.63 28.63
C LYS A 962 9.81 -23.78 29.37
N VAL A 963 9.68 -24.98 28.83
CA VAL A 963 10.33 -26.17 29.41
C VAL A 963 11.84 -25.99 29.32
N LYS A 964 12.59 -26.40 30.33
CA LYS A 964 14.06 -26.29 30.31
C LYS A 964 14.63 -26.95 29.04
N GLY A 965 15.44 -26.22 28.29
CA GLY A 965 16.04 -26.66 27.03
C GLY A 965 15.14 -26.51 25.79
N SER A 966 13.90 -26.08 25.94
CA SER A 966 13.03 -25.70 24.82
C SER A 966 13.40 -24.30 24.32
N ASP A 967 13.36 -24.07 23.02
CA ASP A 967 13.45 -22.73 22.46
C ASP A 967 12.10 -22.04 22.32
N VAL A 968 11.00 -22.78 22.40
CA VAL A 968 9.63 -22.25 22.28
C VAL A 968 8.89 -22.19 23.61
N TRP A 969 8.01 -21.18 23.74
CA TRP A 969 7.02 -21.07 24.80
C TRP A 969 5.72 -21.79 24.42
N THR A 970 5.00 -22.32 25.41
CA THR A 970 3.64 -22.81 25.17
C THR A 970 2.67 -21.66 24.89
N PRO A 971 1.62 -21.85 24.08
CA PRO A 971 0.56 -20.87 23.91
C PRO A 971 -0.08 -20.43 25.25
N PRO A 972 -0.71 -19.23 25.31
CA PRO A 972 -1.38 -18.77 26.52
C PRO A 972 -2.52 -19.71 26.94
N VAL A 973 -2.46 -20.20 28.18
CA VAL A 973 -3.52 -21.01 28.79
C VAL A 973 -4.21 -20.19 29.89
N LYS A 974 -5.53 -20.10 29.84
CA LYS A 974 -6.32 -19.44 30.90
C LYS A 974 -6.26 -20.29 32.17
N VAL A 975 -5.85 -19.70 33.29
CA VAL A 975 -5.68 -20.40 34.58
C VAL A 975 -6.53 -19.82 35.71
N ALA A 976 -7.00 -18.58 35.57
CA ALA A 976 -7.99 -18.00 36.46
C ALA A 976 -8.90 -17.03 35.69
N ASP A 977 -10.15 -16.94 36.12
CA ASP A 977 -11.10 -15.94 35.64
C ASP A 977 -11.87 -15.33 36.81
N GLY A 978 -12.61 -14.27 36.49
CA GLY A 978 -13.40 -13.55 37.47
C GLY A 978 -14.87 -13.92 37.46
N VAL A 979 -15.24 -15.15 37.10
CA VAL A 979 -16.62 -15.61 37.18
C VAL A 979 -17.07 -15.67 38.64
N ILE A 980 -18.19 -15.01 38.96
CA ILE A 980 -18.88 -15.11 40.27
C ILE A 980 -20.14 -15.96 40.08
N THR A 981 -20.94 -15.61 39.06
CA THR A 981 -22.11 -16.37 38.59
C THR A 981 -22.07 -16.42 37.06
N PRO A 982 -22.97 -17.17 36.39
CA PRO A 982 -23.03 -17.16 34.92
C PRO A 982 -23.21 -15.76 34.30
N THR A 983 -23.80 -14.81 35.03
CA THR A 983 -24.09 -13.44 34.57
C THR A 983 -23.22 -12.36 35.21
N LEU A 984 -22.56 -12.65 36.33
CA LEU A 984 -21.73 -11.68 37.06
C LEU A 984 -20.25 -12.07 37.01
N ARG A 985 -19.42 -11.12 36.58
CA ARG A 985 -17.97 -11.27 36.49
C ARG A 985 -17.25 -10.05 37.01
N GLU A 986 -16.05 -10.27 37.51
CA GLU A 986 -15.08 -9.23 37.85
C GLU A 986 -13.85 -9.37 36.96
N ALA A 987 -13.10 -8.28 36.75
CA ALA A 987 -11.82 -8.35 36.07
C ALA A 987 -10.77 -9.01 36.97
N CYS A 988 -9.90 -9.84 36.38
CA CYS A 988 -8.68 -10.34 37.02
C CYS A 988 -7.47 -9.44 36.71
N TRP A 989 -6.58 -9.30 37.69
CA TRP A 989 -5.52 -8.29 37.71
C TRP A 989 -4.21 -8.79 38.30
N ASN A 990 -3.11 -8.12 37.92
CA ASN A 990 -1.78 -8.18 38.55
C ASN A 990 -1.39 -9.58 39.06
N PRO A 991 -1.25 -10.56 38.14
CA PRO A 991 -0.71 -11.86 38.48
C PRO A 991 0.74 -11.70 38.98
N VAL A 992 1.11 -12.45 40.00
CA VAL A 992 2.47 -12.52 40.52
C VAL A 992 2.81 -13.98 40.78
N LEU A 993 3.81 -14.47 40.05
CA LEU A 993 4.34 -15.81 40.23
C LEU A 993 5.40 -15.81 41.32
N PHE A 994 5.37 -16.85 42.15
CA PHE A 994 6.37 -17.07 43.18
C PHE A 994 6.65 -18.56 43.35
N GLN A 995 7.88 -18.97 43.07
CA GLN A 995 8.30 -20.33 43.33
C GLN A 995 8.80 -20.45 44.77
N LEU A 996 8.01 -21.08 45.64
CA LEU A 996 8.41 -21.31 47.02
C LEU A 996 9.60 -22.31 47.04
N PRO A 997 10.70 -22.02 47.76
CA PRO A 997 11.80 -22.96 47.89
C PRO A 997 11.33 -24.30 48.47
N LYS A 998 11.67 -25.41 47.79
CA LYS A 998 11.21 -26.78 48.12
C LYS A 998 9.68 -26.87 48.31
N GLY A 999 8.92 -26.11 47.52
CA GLY A 999 7.47 -26.01 47.64
C GLY A 999 6.77 -25.90 46.28
N GLU A 1000 5.50 -25.53 46.30
CA GLU A 1000 4.66 -25.37 45.12
C GLU A 1000 4.92 -24.04 44.42
N LEU A 1001 4.60 -23.96 43.12
CA LEU A 1001 4.51 -22.70 42.41
C LEU A 1001 3.21 -22.00 42.83
N MET A 1002 3.31 -20.77 43.30
CA MET A 1002 2.18 -19.94 43.72
C MET A 1002 1.91 -18.87 42.67
N LEU A 1003 0.64 -18.63 42.35
CA LEU A 1003 0.19 -17.51 41.51
C LEU A 1003 -0.84 -16.69 42.27
N PHE A 1004 -0.41 -15.50 42.69
CA PHE A 1004 -1.29 -14.51 43.30
C PHE A 1004 -1.92 -13.64 42.23
N TYR A 1005 -3.19 -13.30 42.36
CA TYR A 1005 -3.88 -12.38 41.45
C TYR A 1005 -5.01 -11.64 42.19
N LYS A 1006 -5.55 -10.59 41.59
CA LYS A 1006 -6.57 -9.73 42.23
C LYS A 1006 -7.84 -9.78 41.43
N ARG A 1007 -8.99 -9.69 42.11
CA ARG A 1007 -10.30 -9.54 41.48
C ARG A 1007 -10.97 -8.26 41.96
N GLY A 1008 -11.64 -7.56 41.05
CA GLY A 1008 -12.43 -6.39 41.36
C GLY A 1008 -12.63 -5.46 40.16
N ASP A 1009 -13.55 -4.51 40.32
CA ASP A 1009 -13.90 -3.48 39.34
C ASP A 1009 -12.87 -2.33 39.28
N LYS A 1010 -12.31 -1.96 40.43
CA LYS A 1010 -11.26 -0.94 40.58
C LYS A 1010 -10.21 -1.36 41.62
N VAL A 1011 -9.03 -0.76 41.53
CA VAL A 1011 -7.87 -1.06 42.40
C VAL A 1011 -8.22 -0.98 43.89
N ALA A 1012 -9.00 0.04 44.27
CA ALA A 1012 -9.42 0.25 45.66
C ALA A 1012 -10.30 -0.86 46.23
N ASN A 1013 -10.97 -1.64 45.37
CA ASN A 1013 -11.91 -2.71 45.74
C ASN A 1013 -11.33 -4.11 45.53
N TRP A 1014 -10.02 -4.21 45.29
CA TRP A 1014 -9.42 -5.51 45.01
C TRP A 1014 -9.55 -6.47 46.19
N THR A 1015 -9.86 -7.73 45.88
CA THR A 1015 -9.67 -8.88 46.76
C THR A 1015 -8.47 -9.69 46.29
N GLY A 1016 -7.69 -10.22 47.23
CA GLY A 1016 -6.53 -11.07 46.94
C GLY A 1016 -6.92 -12.52 46.74
N TRP A 1017 -6.35 -13.16 45.71
CA TRP A 1017 -6.59 -14.55 45.37
C TRP A 1017 -5.29 -15.28 45.08
N LEU A 1018 -5.29 -16.59 45.33
CA LEU A 1018 -4.14 -17.46 45.18
C LEU A 1018 -4.55 -18.79 44.53
N ILE A 1019 -3.76 -19.25 43.56
CA ILE A 1019 -3.79 -20.63 43.08
C ILE A 1019 -2.40 -21.24 43.15
N ARG A 1020 -2.33 -22.57 43.29
CA ARG A 1020 -1.08 -23.31 43.51
C ARG A 1020 -0.89 -24.39 42.45
N SER A 1021 0.36 -24.69 42.11
CA SER A 1021 0.71 -25.76 41.19
C SER A 1021 1.83 -26.64 41.74
N LYS A 1022 1.54 -27.95 41.84
CA LYS A 1022 2.49 -28.99 42.25
C LYS A 1022 3.40 -29.49 41.12
N ASN A 1023 3.03 -29.22 39.86
CA ASN A 1023 3.71 -29.74 38.68
C ASN A 1023 4.27 -28.63 37.77
N GLY A 1024 4.64 -27.48 38.37
CA GLY A 1024 5.34 -26.41 37.69
C GLY A 1024 4.48 -25.65 36.68
N GLY A 1025 3.20 -25.43 36.99
CA GLY A 1025 2.26 -24.63 36.20
C GLY A 1025 1.50 -25.40 35.13
N LYS A 1026 1.59 -26.74 35.06
CA LYS A 1026 0.82 -27.55 34.10
C LYS A 1026 -0.66 -27.65 34.50
N THR A 1027 -0.91 -27.83 35.79
CA THR A 1027 -2.25 -27.79 36.38
C THR A 1027 -2.26 -26.91 37.62
N TRP A 1028 -3.41 -26.32 37.92
CA TRP A 1028 -3.59 -25.36 39.00
C TRP A 1028 -4.72 -25.82 39.94
N SER A 1029 -4.59 -25.50 41.23
CA SER A 1029 -5.64 -25.71 42.23
C SER A 1029 -6.85 -24.81 41.97
N SER A 1030 -7.96 -25.10 42.64
CA SER A 1030 -9.07 -24.15 42.75
C SER A 1030 -8.59 -22.82 43.39
N PRO A 1031 -9.15 -21.67 43.00
CA PRO A 1031 -8.88 -20.38 43.62
C PRO A 1031 -9.14 -20.34 45.12
N GLU A 1032 -8.16 -19.86 45.87
CA GLU A 1032 -8.20 -19.57 47.30
C GLU A 1032 -8.28 -18.06 47.50
N LYS A 1033 -9.34 -17.57 48.16
CA LYS A 1033 -9.44 -16.15 48.55
C LYS A 1033 -8.54 -15.91 49.76
N LEU A 1034 -7.67 -14.89 49.70
CA LEU A 1034 -6.89 -14.45 50.85
C LEU A 1034 -7.80 -13.83 51.93
N PRO A 1035 -7.37 -13.82 53.22
CA PRO A 1035 -8.16 -13.19 54.28
C PRO A 1035 -8.49 -11.73 53.96
N ASP A 1036 -9.65 -11.25 54.40
CA ASP A 1036 -10.08 -9.88 54.12
C ASP A 1036 -9.03 -8.87 54.63
N GLY A 1037 -8.72 -7.87 53.80
CA GLY A 1037 -7.67 -6.90 54.06
C GLY A 1037 -6.27 -7.31 53.57
N PHE A 1038 -6.09 -8.51 53.02
CA PHE A 1038 -4.85 -8.99 52.39
C PHE A 1038 -4.99 -9.16 50.88
N LEU A 1039 -3.99 -8.70 50.12
CA LEU A 1039 -3.95 -8.75 48.66
C LEU A 1039 -2.88 -9.69 48.11
N GLY A 1040 -1.96 -10.14 48.96
CA GLY A 1040 -0.70 -10.71 48.57
C GLY A 1040 0.21 -9.69 47.87
N PRO A 1041 1.26 -10.14 47.17
CA PRO A 1041 2.22 -9.24 46.54
C PRO A 1041 1.54 -8.42 45.44
N VAL A 1042 1.74 -7.10 45.40
CA VAL A 1042 1.12 -6.24 44.40
C VAL A 1042 2.15 -5.92 43.30
N LYS A 1043 2.03 -6.63 42.17
CA LYS A 1043 2.85 -6.55 40.95
C LYS A 1043 4.24 -7.20 41.03
N ASN A 1044 5.02 -6.97 42.09
CA ASN A 1044 6.39 -7.52 42.20
C ASN A 1044 6.45 -8.77 43.05
N LYS A 1045 7.42 -9.65 42.78
CA LYS A 1045 7.56 -10.96 43.43
C LYS A 1045 7.86 -10.86 44.93
N PRO A 1046 7.35 -11.79 45.76
CA PRO A 1046 7.80 -11.96 47.14
C PRO A 1046 9.27 -12.39 47.24
N GLU A 1047 9.86 -12.18 48.41
CA GLU A 1047 11.15 -12.76 48.79
C GLU A 1047 10.99 -13.81 49.91
N TYR A 1048 11.80 -14.87 49.86
CA TYR A 1048 11.84 -15.91 50.89
C TYR A 1048 13.08 -15.75 51.78
N ILE A 1049 12.89 -15.22 52.98
CA ILE A 1049 13.99 -14.86 53.88
C ILE A 1049 13.74 -15.51 55.23
N ASN A 1050 14.72 -16.25 55.78
CA ASN A 1050 14.64 -16.86 57.12
C ASN A 1050 13.34 -17.65 57.40
N GLY A 1051 12.85 -18.40 56.42
CA GLY A 1051 11.66 -19.24 56.58
C GLY A 1051 10.32 -18.56 56.25
N ARG A 1052 10.30 -17.23 56.10
CA ARG A 1052 9.09 -16.44 55.83
C ARG A 1052 8.98 -15.96 54.39
N ILE A 1053 7.75 -15.80 53.93
CA ILE A 1053 7.40 -15.13 52.68
C ILE A 1053 7.12 -13.67 53.01
N ILE A 1054 7.85 -12.74 52.39
CA ILE A 1054 7.60 -11.31 52.51
C ILE A 1054 7.02 -10.82 51.18
N CYS A 1055 5.72 -10.54 51.17
CA CYS A 1055 5.05 -10.00 49.99
C CYS A 1055 5.19 -8.47 49.96
N PRO A 1056 5.81 -7.91 48.91
CA PRO A 1056 5.81 -6.47 48.68
C PRO A 1056 4.41 -6.04 48.23
N SER A 1057 3.66 -5.44 49.14
CA SER A 1057 2.26 -5.08 48.94
C SER A 1057 2.08 -3.56 48.97
N SER A 1058 0.91 -3.12 48.52
CA SER A 1058 0.59 -1.70 48.49
C SER A 1058 -0.89 -1.49 48.23
N THR A 1059 -1.43 -0.38 48.74
CA THR A 1059 -2.84 -0.01 48.60
C THR A 1059 -3.01 1.32 47.89
N GLU A 1060 -4.13 1.45 47.17
CA GLU A 1060 -4.59 2.70 46.57
C GLU A 1060 -5.96 3.05 47.18
N GLY A 1061 -6.04 4.19 47.87
CA GLY A 1061 -7.27 4.64 48.53
C GLY A 1061 -7.32 6.15 48.68
N GLU A 1062 -8.28 6.64 49.50
CA GLU A 1062 -8.52 8.08 49.72
C GLU A 1062 -7.28 8.82 50.25
N ASN A 1063 -6.44 8.12 51.02
CA ASN A 1063 -5.18 8.64 51.57
C ASN A 1063 -3.98 8.51 50.60
N GLY A 1064 -4.23 8.23 49.31
CA GLY A 1064 -3.21 8.08 48.27
C GLY A 1064 -2.55 6.69 48.24
N TRP A 1065 -1.37 6.60 47.62
CA TRP A 1065 -0.61 5.35 47.52
C TRP A 1065 0.22 5.11 48.78
N ARG A 1066 0.17 3.88 49.30
CA ARG A 1066 0.89 3.47 50.51
C ARG A 1066 1.52 2.09 50.33
N ILE A 1067 2.76 1.97 50.80
CA ILE A 1067 3.50 0.71 50.87
C ILE A 1067 3.23 0.03 52.21
N HIS A 1068 3.04 -1.28 52.18
CA HIS A 1068 3.01 -2.15 53.35
C HIS A 1068 3.48 -3.54 52.94
N PHE A 1069 3.78 -4.41 53.90
CA PHE A 1069 4.23 -5.77 53.63
C PHE A 1069 3.25 -6.77 54.23
N GLU A 1070 2.96 -7.82 53.47
CA GLU A 1070 2.17 -8.94 53.94
C GLU A 1070 3.10 -10.13 54.15
N ILE A 1071 3.27 -10.55 55.40
CA ILE A 1071 4.25 -11.56 55.79
C ILE A 1071 3.54 -12.84 56.19
N SER A 1072 4.06 -13.96 55.70
CA SER A 1072 3.63 -15.30 56.12
C SER A 1072 4.81 -16.11 56.63
N ASP A 1073 4.74 -16.48 57.91
CA ASP A 1073 5.76 -17.27 58.61
C ASP A 1073 5.53 -18.80 58.48
N ASP A 1074 4.40 -19.22 57.89
CA ASP A 1074 3.97 -20.62 57.79
C ASP A 1074 3.73 -21.09 56.35
N ARG A 1075 4.50 -20.53 55.41
CA ARG A 1075 4.51 -20.88 53.97
C ARG A 1075 3.20 -20.54 53.24
N GLY A 1076 2.57 -19.43 53.62
CA GLY A 1076 1.42 -18.84 52.96
C GLY A 1076 0.08 -19.35 53.47
N LYS A 1077 -0.02 -19.81 54.73
CA LYS A 1077 -1.28 -20.25 55.35
C LYS A 1077 -1.90 -19.13 56.19
N THR A 1078 -1.10 -18.42 56.97
CA THR A 1078 -1.51 -17.23 57.73
C THR A 1078 -0.68 -16.02 57.33
N TRP A 1079 -1.28 -14.84 57.51
CA TRP A 1079 -0.73 -13.56 57.04
C TRP A 1079 -0.82 -12.50 58.13
N ARG A 1080 0.22 -11.65 58.23
CA ARG A 1080 0.23 -10.43 59.04
C ARG A 1080 0.73 -9.24 58.22
N LYS A 1081 0.37 -8.03 58.63
CA LYS A 1081 0.72 -6.79 57.91
C LYS A 1081 1.77 -5.98 58.68
N VAL A 1082 2.76 -5.45 57.96
CA VAL A 1082 3.75 -4.48 58.46
C VAL A 1082 3.60 -3.18 57.66
N GLY A 1083 3.41 -2.06 58.34
CA GLY A 1083 3.12 -0.75 57.73
C GLY A 1083 1.65 -0.33 57.89
N PRO A 1084 1.19 0.73 57.19
CA PRO A 1084 1.87 1.43 56.09
C PRO A 1084 3.14 2.16 56.51
N LEU A 1085 4.11 2.28 55.61
CA LEU A 1085 5.37 2.96 55.89
C LEU A 1085 5.16 4.47 56.03
N GLU A 1086 5.85 5.08 57.00
CA GLU A 1086 6.02 6.53 57.03
C GLU A 1086 6.82 7.01 55.81
N ALA A 1087 6.53 8.20 55.31
CA ALA A 1087 7.16 8.75 54.11
C ALA A 1087 7.55 10.20 54.32
N ASP A 1088 8.67 10.61 53.72
CA ASP A 1088 9.05 12.02 53.65
C ASP A 1088 8.03 12.81 52.82
N LEU A 1089 7.97 14.12 53.05
CA LEU A 1089 7.09 15.02 52.31
C LEU A 1089 7.78 15.48 51.02
N ALA A 1090 7.07 15.39 49.89
CA ALA A 1090 7.57 15.82 48.59
C ALA A 1090 6.46 16.41 47.71
N LEU A 1091 6.83 17.34 46.84
CA LEU A 1091 5.91 17.92 45.86
C LEU A 1091 5.67 16.91 44.73
N LEU A 1092 4.40 16.68 44.39
CA LEU A 1092 4.03 15.82 43.25
C LEU A 1092 4.47 16.46 41.94
N THR A 1093 4.87 15.65 40.94
CA THR A 1093 5.33 16.17 39.66
C THR A 1093 4.31 17.09 38.98
N GLN A 1094 3.03 16.73 39.05
CA GLN A 1094 1.92 17.54 38.52
C GLN A 1094 1.77 18.92 39.18
N HIS A 1095 2.38 19.15 40.34
CA HIS A 1095 2.37 20.43 41.06
C HIS A 1095 3.70 21.19 40.91
N GLN A 1096 4.68 20.62 40.21
CA GLN A 1096 5.96 21.29 39.92
C GLN A 1096 5.82 22.18 38.67
N GLY A 1097 6.41 23.38 38.69
CA GLY A 1097 6.70 24.18 37.47
C GLY A 1097 5.57 24.95 36.77
N GLY A 1098 4.39 25.17 37.38
CA GLY A 1098 3.29 26.00 36.80
C GLY A 1098 3.06 27.33 37.54
N SER A 1099 2.09 28.15 37.12
CA SER A 1099 1.66 29.39 37.82
C SER A 1099 1.09 29.18 39.24
N ASN A 1100 0.91 27.92 39.64
CA ASN A 1100 0.56 27.47 40.99
C ASN A 1100 1.75 26.83 41.75
N ALA A 1101 2.94 26.76 41.15
CA ALA A 1101 4.13 26.27 41.84
C ALA A 1101 4.58 27.31 42.87
N GLY A 1102 4.21 27.11 44.13
CA GLY A 1102 4.68 27.93 45.24
C GLY A 1102 3.75 29.04 45.71
N LYS A 1103 2.43 29.00 45.44
CA LYS A 1103 1.50 29.77 46.30
C LYS A 1103 1.41 29.07 47.66
N ALA A 1104 2.37 29.35 48.54
CA ALA A 1104 2.11 29.26 49.96
C ALA A 1104 0.96 30.23 50.24
N GLU A 1105 -0.15 29.75 50.81
CA GLU A 1105 -1.08 30.67 51.45
C GLU A 1105 -0.33 31.20 52.69
N GLU A 1106 0.15 32.44 52.61
CA GLU A 1106 0.57 33.20 53.79
C GLU A 1106 -0.67 33.42 54.66
N GLU A 1107 -0.74 32.74 55.80
CA GLU A 1107 -1.58 33.21 56.91
C GLU A 1107 -0.74 34.21 57.70
N ASP A 1108 -1.19 35.47 57.73
CA ASP A 1108 -0.67 36.49 58.63
C ASP A 1108 -0.90 36.05 60.08
N ASP A 1109 0.18 35.80 60.83
CA ASP A 1109 0.18 35.89 62.29
C ASP A 1109 1.33 36.81 62.74
N PRO A 1110 1.05 37.98 63.36
CA PRO A 1110 2.07 38.98 63.68
C PRO A 1110 3.08 38.61 64.78
N GLU A 1111 2.96 37.50 65.51
CA GLU A 1111 3.86 37.22 66.64
C GLU A 1111 4.15 35.73 66.87
N GLY A 1112 5.31 35.26 66.38
CA GLY A 1112 5.88 33.97 66.79
C GLY A 1112 6.54 33.23 65.64
N GLY A 1113 7.84 33.02 65.71
CA GLY A 1113 8.57 32.31 64.65
C GLY A 1113 8.09 30.86 64.48
N GLU A 1114 7.50 30.53 63.35
CA GLU A 1114 7.36 29.16 62.85
C GLU A 1114 7.36 29.05 61.30
N VAL A 1115 7.60 27.81 60.87
CA VAL A 1115 7.94 27.34 59.53
C VAL A 1115 6.75 27.41 58.57
N VAL A 1116 6.92 28.09 57.44
CA VAL A 1116 5.99 28.04 56.30
C VAL A 1116 5.81 26.59 55.83
N ARG A 1117 4.66 25.97 56.13
CA ARG A 1117 4.30 24.64 55.60
C ARG A 1117 3.59 24.81 54.26
N ASP A 1118 4.27 24.50 53.15
CA ASP A 1118 3.65 24.43 51.83
C ASP A 1118 2.53 23.36 51.82
N LYS A 1119 1.26 23.80 51.74
CA LYS A 1119 0.05 22.95 51.69
C LYS A 1119 0.09 21.92 50.54
N ASN A 1120 0.97 22.12 49.55
CA ASN A 1120 1.15 21.24 48.40
C ASN A 1120 2.11 20.07 48.65
N LEU A 1121 2.91 20.10 49.72
CA LEU A 1121 3.73 18.97 50.14
C LEU A 1121 2.83 17.83 50.60
N LYS A 1122 2.97 16.65 49.97
CA LYS A 1122 2.26 15.43 50.35
C LYS A 1122 3.29 14.38 50.73
N PRO A 1123 2.94 13.41 51.60
CA PRO A 1123 3.78 12.24 51.81
C PRO A 1123 4.04 11.57 50.45
N ILE A 1124 5.27 11.10 50.23
CA ILE A 1124 5.64 10.40 48.98
C ILE A 1124 4.64 9.27 48.71
N TYR A 1125 3.89 9.42 47.62
CA TYR A 1125 2.92 8.42 47.17
C TYR A 1125 3.63 7.36 46.35
N ALA A 1126 3.89 6.21 46.96
CA ALA A 1126 4.57 5.10 46.31
C ALA A 1126 3.78 3.79 46.35
N ILE A 1127 4.00 2.94 45.33
CA ILE A 1127 3.27 1.69 45.13
C ILE A 1127 4.18 0.65 44.46
N GLN A 1128 3.81 -0.64 44.53
CA GLN A 1128 4.48 -1.74 43.82
C GLN A 1128 6.00 -1.85 44.13
N PRO A 1129 6.39 -2.12 45.39
CA PRO A 1129 7.80 -2.18 45.77
C PRO A 1129 8.48 -3.43 45.17
N SER A 1130 9.73 -3.30 44.74
CA SER A 1130 10.62 -4.45 44.50
C SER A 1130 11.48 -4.66 45.75
N LEU A 1131 11.71 -5.90 46.18
CA LEU A 1131 12.58 -6.22 47.32
C LEU A 1131 13.97 -6.61 46.83
N LEU A 1132 15.00 -6.02 47.44
CA LEU A 1132 16.41 -6.33 47.21
C LEU A 1132 17.03 -6.79 48.53
N LYS A 1133 17.83 -7.86 48.45
CA LYS A 1133 18.63 -8.37 49.56
C LYS A 1133 20.08 -7.92 49.40
N HIS A 1134 20.63 -7.32 50.44
CA HIS A 1134 22.01 -6.85 50.47
C HIS A 1134 22.96 -7.87 51.10
N LYS A 1135 24.27 -7.77 50.81
CA LYS A 1135 25.31 -8.69 51.32
C LYS A 1135 25.40 -8.68 52.85
N ASP A 1136 25.11 -7.54 53.47
CA ASP A 1136 25.08 -7.34 54.92
C ASP A 1136 23.79 -7.84 55.60
N GLY A 1137 22.86 -8.41 54.83
CA GLY A 1137 21.59 -8.92 55.33
C GLY A 1137 20.45 -7.89 55.40
N ARG A 1138 20.72 -6.60 55.12
CA ARG A 1138 19.65 -5.59 55.02
C ARG A 1138 18.76 -5.85 53.81
N LEU A 1139 17.52 -5.42 53.92
CA LEU A 1139 16.57 -5.38 52.81
C LEU A 1139 16.39 -3.93 52.37
N GLN A 1140 16.26 -3.74 51.06
CA GLN A 1140 15.90 -2.48 50.45
C GLN A 1140 14.64 -2.68 49.63
N ILE A 1141 13.78 -1.67 49.58
CA ILE A 1141 12.73 -1.58 48.57
C ILE A 1141 13.00 -0.49 47.56
N LEU A 1142 12.56 -0.72 46.33
CA LEU A 1142 12.44 0.31 45.30
C LEU A 1142 10.99 0.39 44.82
N CYS A 1143 10.42 1.59 44.87
CA CYS A 1143 9.01 1.83 44.60
C CYS A 1143 8.84 2.88 43.51
N ARG A 1144 7.87 2.70 42.61
CA ARG A 1144 7.46 3.79 41.72
C ARG A 1144 6.69 4.86 42.50
N THR A 1145 6.76 6.11 42.06
CA THR A 1145 6.11 7.25 42.75
C THR A 1145 5.30 8.13 41.80
N ARG A 1146 4.68 9.19 42.37
CA ARG A 1146 4.09 10.31 41.63
C ARG A 1146 4.98 11.57 41.62
N ASN A 1147 6.27 11.40 41.89
CA ASN A 1147 7.25 12.49 42.08
C ASN A 1147 8.33 12.51 40.99
N GLY A 1148 8.21 11.71 39.92
CA GLY A 1148 9.15 11.71 38.79
C GLY A 1148 10.44 10.91 39.04
N LYS A 1149 10.57 10.34 40.24
CA LYS A 1149 11.72 9.56 40.73
C LYS A 1149 11.24 8.28 41.42
N LEU A 1150 12.09 7.26 41.54
CA LEU A 1150 11.81 6.12 42.42
C LEU A 1150 11.97 6.51 43.89
N ALA A 1151 11.37 5.75 44.79
CA ALA A 1151 11.55 5.89 46.23
C ALA A 1151 12.08 4.60 46.85
N GLU A 1152 12.80 4.74 47.96
CA GLU A 1152 13.41 3.64 48.70
C GLU A 1152 13.12 3.67 50.20
N ALA A 1153 13.23 2.51 50.83
CA ALA A 1153 13.28 2.33 52.28
C ALA A 1153 14.08 1.07 52.61
N TRP A 1154 14.58 0.99 53.84
CA TRP A 1154 15.49 -0.06 54.28
C TRP A 1154 14.97 -0.77 55.52
N SER A 1155 15.28 -2.06 55.65
CA SER A 1155 15.00 -2.87 56.84
C SER A 1155 16.27 -3.61 57.27
N ALA A 1156 16.55 -3.59 58.57
CA ALA A 1156 17.67 -4.29 59.19
C ALA A 1156 17.23 -5.55 59.97
N ASP A 1157 15.93 -5.83 60.05
CA ASP A 1157 15.32 -6.86 60.91
C ASP A 1157 14.43 -7.84 60.12
N ASN A 1158 14.78 -8.12 58.86
CA ASN A 1158 14.03 -9.03 57.99
C ASN A 1158 12.58 -8.59 57.72
N GLY A 1159 12.37 -7.29 57.56
CA GLY A 1159 11.12 -6.69 57.11
C GLY A 1159 10.10 -6.42 58.21
N ASP A 1160 10.48 -6.54 59.48
CA ASP A 1160 9.61 -6.26 60.64
C ASP A 1160 9.49 -4.76 60.92
N SER A 1161 10.54 -3.99 60.66
CA SER A 1161 10.53 -2.53 60.65
C SER A 1161 11.27 -1.98 59.42
N TRP A 1162 10.89 -0.77 59.02
CA TRP A 1162 11.41 -0.10 57.83
C TRP A 1162 11.71 1.37 58.14
N THR A 1163 12.76 1.90 57.52
CA THR A 1163 13.02 3.35 57.53
C THR A 1163 11.88 4.11 56.85
N LYS A 1164 11.83 5.44 57.06
CA LYS A 1164 10.98 6.32 56.25
C LYS A 1164 11.28 6.15 54.77
N LEU A 1165 10.23 6.22 53.97
CA LEU A 1165 10.32 6.21 52.51
C LEU A 1165 10.89 7.54 52.00
N ARG A 1166 11.93 7.49 51.18
CA ARG A 1166 12.63 8.66 50.62
C ARG A 1166 12.77 8.57 49.10
N LEU A 1167 12.88 9.70 48.41
CA LEU A 1167 13.15 9.70 46.97
C LEU A 1167 14.61 9.35 46.68
N THR A 1168 14.82 8.58 45.62
CA THR A 1168 16.13 8.27 45.02
C THR A 1168 16.45 9.26 43.90
N GLU A 1169 17.66 9.19 43.33
CA GLU A 1169 17.99 9.95 42.11
C GLU A 1169 17.55 9.26 40.81
N VAL A 1170 17.10 7.99 40.88
CA VAL A 1170 16.65 7.25 39.70
C VAL A 1170 15.32 7.80 39.21
N VAL A 1171 15.28 8.22 37.94
CA VAL A 1171 14.07 8.78 37.33
C VAL A 1171 12.98 7.73 37.13
N ASN A 1172 11.73 8.17 37.17
CA ASN A 1172 10.59 7.32 36.86
C ASN A 1172 9.41 8.12 36.30
N ASN A 1173 8.77 7.56 35.29
CA ASN A 1173 7.63 8.12 34.56
C ASN A 1173 6.27 7.72 35.16
N ASN A 1174 6.23 7.22 36.40
CA ASN A 1174 5.06 6.59 37.02
C ASN A 1174 4.63 5.28 36.32
N SER A 1175 5.60 4.51 35.84
CA SER A 1175 5.43 3.14 35.35
C SER A 1175 5.85 2.10 36.40
N GLY A 1176 5.34 0.88 36.27
CA GLY A 1176 5.80 -0.25 37.10
C GLY A 1176 7.23 -0.64 36.75
N THR A 1177 8.03 -0.93 37.76
CA THR A 1177 9.43 -1.41 37.67
C THR A 1177 9.57 -2.74 38.42
N ASP A 1178 10.56 -3.55 38.09
CA ASP A 1178 10.94 -4.73 38.91
C ASP A 1178 12.46 -4.73 39.08
N ALA A 1179 12.93 -5.28 40.18
CA ALA A 1179 14.35 -5.37 40.50
C ALA A 1179 14.69 -6.72 41.13
N VAL A 1180 15.96 -7.10 41.07
CA VAL A 1180 16.47 -8.34 41.66
C VAL A 1180 17.91 -8.17 42.12
N THR A 1181 18.27 -8.78 43.26
CA THR A 1181 19.68 -8.95 43.64
C THR A 1181 20.25 -10.14 42.88
N LEU A 1182 21.34 -9.92 42.16
CA LEU A 1182 22.10 -10.94 41.44
C LEU A 1182 22.95 -11.79 42.40
N LYS A 1183 23.36 -12.98 41.96
CA LYS A 1183 24.16 -13.92 42.74
C LYS A 1183 25.56 -13.42 43.09
N ASP A 1184 26.13 -12.53 42.28
CA ASP A 1184 27.39 -11.82 42.57
C ASP A 1184 27.20 -10.67 43.60
N GLY A 1185 25.94 -10.40 43.93
CA GLY A 1185 25.48 -9.40 44.88
C GLY A 1185 25.34 -7.99 44.32
N ARG A 1186 25.48 -7.80 43.00
CA ARG A 1186 25.00 -6.59 42.31
C ARG A 1186 23.47 -6.58 42.31
N HIS A 1187 22.88 -5.42 42.04
CA HIS A 1187 21.44 -5.23 41.90
C HIS A 1187 21.09 -4.83 40.47
N LEU A 1188 19.99 -5.36 39.96
CA LEU A 1188 19.49 -5.08 38.62
C LEU A 1188 18.08 -4.50 38.69
N LEU A 1189 17.83 -3.40 37.99
CA LEU A 1189 16.54 -2.71 37.88
C LEU A 1189 16.07 -2.68 36.43
N VAL A 1190 14.83 -3.10 36.18
CA VAL A 1190 14.16 -2.90 34.89
C VAL A 1190 13.12 -1.79 35.05
N TYR A 1191 13.31 -0.68 34.34
CA TYR A 1191 12.50 0.53 34.48
C TYR A 1191 12.40 1.31 33.17
N ASN A 1192 11.42 2.21 33.08
CA ASN A 1192 11.43 3.20 32.01
C ASN A 1192 12.35 4.35 32.41
N ASP A 1193 13.44 4.52 31.65
CA ASP A 1193 14.45 5.55 31.87
C ASP A 1193 13.97 6.91 31.36
N PHE A 1194 12.94 7.42 32.02
CA PHE A 1194 12.28 8.67 31.70
C PHE A 1194 11.65 9.23 32.98
N GLY A 1195 11.95 10.49 33.33
CA GLY A 1195 11.29 11.18 34.44
C GLY A 1195 9.98 11.81 33.99
N ALA A 1196 8.91 11.68 34.78
CA ALA A 1196 7.69 12.45 34.50
C ALA A 1196 8.01 13.96 34.49
N LEU A 1197 7.54 14.68 33.46
CA LEU A 1197 7.83 16.10 33.30
C LEU A 1197 7.03 16.94 34.31
N PRO A 1198 7.60 18.04 34.87
CA PRO A 1198 6.86 18.98 35.70
C PRO A 1198 5.51 19.37 35.10
N GLY A 1199 4.46 19.43 35.93
CA GLY A 1199 3.09 19.68 35.50
C GLY A 1199 2.34 18.44 34.99
N THR A 1200 2.99 17.29 34.83
CA THR A 1200 2.36 16.05 34.35
C THR A 1200 2.18 15.00 35.45
N ARG A 1201 1.17 14.13 35.29
CA ARG A 1201 0.90 13.01 36.23
C ARG A 1201 1.74 11.75 35.96
N LYS A 1202 2.13 11.56 34.71
CA LYS A 1202 2.80 10.37 34.15
C LYS A 1202 3.63 10.79 32.95
N GLY A 1203 4.74 10.10 32.70
CA GLY A 1203 5.55 10.26 31.50
C GLY A 1203 5.29 9.18 30.45
N VAL A 1204 5.97 9.29 29.31
CA VAL A 1204 5.97 8.27 28.25
C VAL A 1204 6.69 7.00 28.71
N ARG A 1205 6.25 5.84 28.22
CA ARG A 1205 6.74 4.51 28.65
C ARG A 1205 7.73 3.92 27.64
N THR A 1206 8.68 4.76 27.25
CA THR A 1206 9.79 4.45 26.36
C THR A 1206 10.92 5.44 26.67
N PRO A 1207 12.20 5.02 26.68
CA PRO A 1207 12.66 3.65 26.54
C PRO A 1207 12.32 2.78 27.76
N LEU A 1208 12.35 1.45 27.60
CA LEU A 1208 12.43 0.47 28.70
C LEU A 1208 13.88 -0.02 28.77
N SER A 1209 14.49 0.13 29.95
CA SER A 1209 15.92 -0.07 30.14
C SER A 1209 16.21 -0.96 31.36
N VAL A 1210 17.43 -1.46 31.40
CA VAL A 1210 18.04 -2.17 32.52
C VAL A 1210 19.16 -1.31 33.08
N ALA A 1211 19.19 -1.14 34.40
CA ALA A 1211 20.29 -0.51 35.14
C ALA A 1211 20.88 -1.49 36.17
N ILE A 1212 22.16 -1.30 36.48
CA ILE A 1212 22.92 -2.08 37.46
C ILE A 1212 23.38 -1.17 38.60
N SER A 1213 23.51 -1.73 39.80
CA SER A 1213 24.03 -1.05 40.97
C SER A 1213 24.82 -2.00 41.86
N GLU A 1214 25.96 -1.55 42.39
CA GLU A 1214 26.77 -2.32 43.37
C GLU A 1214 26.26 -2.18 44.80
N ASP A 1215 25.62 -1.05 45.12
CA ASP A 1215 25.24 -0.65 46.48
C ASP A 1215 23.72 -0.45 46.66
N GLY A 1216 22.94 -0.58 45.59
CA GLY A 1216 21.50 -0.32 45.55
C GLY A 1216 21.12 1.16 45.54
N MET A 1217 22.10 2.07 45.60
CA MET A 1217 21.89 3.52 45.71
C MET A 1217 22.29 4.26 44.42
N THR A 1218 23.44 3.89 43.85
CA THR A 1218 23.97 4.45 42.59
C THR A 1218 23.67 3.50 41.45
N TRP A 1219 22.96 3.97 40.42
CA TRP A 1219 22.46 3.13 39.32
C TRP A 1219 23.02 3.57 37.98
N ASP A 1220 23.63 2.64 37.25
CA ASP A 1220 24.20 2.86 35.92
C ASP A 1220 23.32 2.21 34.86
N ALA A 1221 22.97 2.94 33.80
CA ALA A 1221 22.22 2.40 32.67
C ALA A 1221 23.08 1.39 31.88
N ALA A 1222 22.60 0.16 31.75
CA ALA A 1222 23.35 -0.94 31.14
C ALA A 1222 22.82 -1.33 29.75
N VAL A 1223 21.50 -1.51 29.60
CA VAL A 1223 20.88 -2.03 28.36
C VAL A 1223 19.54 -1.37 28.09
N VAL A 1224 19.28 -0.97 26.84
CA VAL A 1224 17.95 -0.58 26.38
C VAL A 1224 17.24 -1.78 25.75
N LEU A 1225 16.08 -2.16 26.29
CA LEU A 1225 15.27 -3.27 25.80
C LEU A 1225 14.33 -2.83 24.67
N GLU A 1226 13.75 -1.64 24.79
CA GLU A 1226 12.85 -1.04 23.80
C GLU A 1226 12.97 0.48 23.83
N ASP A 1227 12.95 1.13 22.67
CA ASP A 1227 13.09 2.59 22.51
C ASP A 1227 12.12 3.20 21.50
N SER A 1228 11.28 2.37 20.86
CA SER A 1228 10.35 2.85 19.86
C SER A 1228 9.33 3.82 20.47
N PRO A 1229 8.94 4.89 19.76
CA PRO A 1229 8.00 5.88 20.26
C PRO A 1229 6.55 5.36 20.33
N ILE A 1230 6.27 4.16 19.81
CA ILE A 1230 4.92 3.65 19.62
C ILE A 1230 4.36 3.07 20.92
N SER A 1231 3.18 3.56 21.32
CA SER A 1231 2.42 3.03 22.45
C SER A 1231 3.23 3.02 23.77
N GLN A 1232 3.51 1.85 24.35
CA GLN A 1232 4.17 1.72 25.65
C GLN A 1232 4.85 0.35 25.87
N TYR A 1233 5.93 0.35 26.65
CA TYR A 1233 6.59 -0.84 27.18
C TYR A 1233 6.57 -0.77 28.71
N SER A 1234 6.00 -1.79 29.36
CA SER A 1234 5.67 -1.62 30.78
C SER A 1234 5.43 -2.92 31.54
N TYR A 1235 5.38 -2.80 32.87
CA TYR A 1235 5.19 -3.91 33.80
C TYR A 1235 6.21 -5.04 33.53
N PRO A 1236 7.52 -4.73 33.62
CA PRO A 1236 8.55 -5.75 33.55
C PRO A 1236 8.49 -6.65 34.79
N SER A 1237 8.96 -7.88 34.65
CA SER A 1237 9.28 -8.76 35.76
C SER A 1237 10.61 -9.46 35.48
N VAL A 1238 11.46 -9.55 36.49
CA VAL A 1238 12.84 -10.01 36.35
C VAL A 1238 13.21 -11.03 37.43
N ILE A 1239 13.95 -12.06 37.02
CA ILE A 1239 14.62 -13.02 37.91
C ILE A 1239 16.03 -13.31 37.39
N GLN A 1240 16.93 -13.77 38.26
CA GLN A 1240 18.13 -14.49 37.81
C GLN A 1240 17.90 -15.99 37.97
N GLY A 1241 18.01 -16.73 36.86
CA GLY A 1241 17.80 -18.17 36.81
C GLY A 1241 18.93 -18.96 37.48
N LYS A 1242 18.72 -20.25 37.72
CA LYS A 1242 19.77 -21.17 38.20
C LYS A 1242 20.92 -21.32 37.20
N ASP A 1243 20.66 -21.12 35.92
CA ASP A 1243 21.65 -21.06 34.84
C ASP A 1243 22.60 -19.85 34.92
N GLY A 1244 22.31 -18.88 35.79
CA GLY A 1244 23.13 -17.68 35.98
C GLY A 1244 22.71 -16.52 35.08
N LYS A 1245 21.79 -16.73 34.13
CA LYS A 1245 21.29 -15.70 33.23
C LYS A 1245 20.13 -14.92 33.87
N VAL A 1246 19.86 -13.73 33.34
CA VAL A 1246 18.74 -12.90 33.79
C VAL A 1246 17.59 -13.07 32.80
N HIS A 1247 16.40 -13.34 33.33
CA HIS A 1247 15.18 -13.53 32.55
C HIS A 1247 14.20 -12.40 32.83
N ILE A 1248 13.81 -11.67 31.78
CA ILE A 1248 12.91 -10.53 31.86
C ILE A 1248 11.67 -10.83 31.01
N VAL A 1249 10.48 -10.58 31.55
CA VAL A 1249 9.24 -10.51 30.76
C VAL A 1249 8.58 -9.14 30.92
N TYR A 1250 7.95 -8.61 29.87
CA TYR A 1250 7.26 -7.32 29.95
C TYR A 1250 6.11 -7.20 28.96
N THR A 1251 5.22 -6.24 29.20
CA THR A 1251 4.14 -5.90 28.27
C THR A 1251 4.69 -5.09 27.11
N TRP A 1252 4.54 -5.59 25.89
CA TRP A 1252 4.91 -4.92 24.64
C TRP A 1252 3.66 -4.33 23.98
N ARG A 1253 3.59 -3.00 23.91
CA ARG A 1253 2.51 -2.20 23.28
C ARG A 1253 1.07 -2.51 23.74
N ARG A 1254 0.91 -3.22 24.87
CA ARG A 1254 -0.34 -3.84 25.36
C ARG A 1254 -0.91 -4.96 24.50
N GLN A 1255 -0.19 -5.40 23.48
CA GLN A 1255 -0.67 -6.39 22.52
C GLN A 1255 -0.11 -7.78 22.80
N ARG A 1256 1.16 -7.86 23.21
CA ARG A 1256 1.87 -9.12 23.47
C ARG A 1256 2.75 -9.01 24.71
N ILE A 1257 3.19 -10.16 25.21
CA ILE A 1257 4.23 -10.23 26.24
C ILE A 1257 5.54 -10.67 25.57
N LYS A 1258 6.60 -9.93 25.88
CA LYS A 1258 7.94 -10.16 25.36
C LYS A 1258 8.84 -10.73 26.45
N TYR A 1259 9.77 -11.60 26.06
CA TYR A 1259 10.77 -12.23 26.91
C TYR A 1259 12.16 -11.88 26.40
N VAL A 1260 13.04 -11.50 27.33
CA VAL A 1260 14.45 -11.22 27.08
C VAL A 1260 15.30 -12.02 28.05
N GLU A 1261 16.36 -12.62 27.54
CA GLU A 1261 17.40 -13.30 28.32
C GLU A 1261 18.70 -12.50 28.23
N LEU A 1262 19.30 -12.17 29.37
CA LEU A 1262 20.52 -11.37 29.45
C LEU A 1262 21.70 -12.15 30.02
N ASP A 1263 22.88 -11.85 29.48
CA ASP A 1263 24.15 -12.28 30.05
C ASP A 1263 24.65 -11.31 31.11
N VAL A 1264 24.70 -11.77 32.36
CA VAL A 1264 25.10 -10.96 33.52
C VAL A 1264 26.55 -10.48 33.45
N ASP A 1265 27.43 -11.23 32.79
CA ASP A 1265 28.85 -10.89 32.68
C ASP A 1265 29.10 -9.79 31.64
N GLN A 1266 28.10 -9.47 30.82
CA GLN A 1266 28.15 -8.41 29.80
C GLN A 1266 27.40 -7.14 30.24
N LEU A 1267 26.85 -7.13 31.47
CA LEU A 1267 26.08 -6.01 32.06
C LEU A 1267 26.94 -5.11 32.93
#